data_AF-A0A0A2W3J5-F1
#
_entry.id   AF-A0A0A2W3J5-F1
#
_cell.length_a   1.000
_cell.length_b   1.000
_cell.length_c   1.000
_cell.angle_alpha   90.00
_cell.angle_beta   90.00
_cell.angle_gamma   90.00
#
_symmetry.space_group_name_H-M   'P 1'
#
loop_
_entity.id
_entity.type
_entity.pdbx_description
1 polymer ?
#
loop_
_entity_poly.entity_id
_entity_poly.type
_entity_poly.pdbx_seq_one_letter_code
_entity_poly.pdbx_strand_id
1 'polypeptide(L)'
;MQSGWITTGPKNQALEKAFCDLTGNKHAIAAGDEVITPSLTWVSTLNMIVLLGAEPVMIDVDRDTLMVTPEAIEAAITPRTKAIIPVHYAGAPADIDAIRAIGERHGIPVIEDAAHAAGTEYKGKHVGSQGTAIFSFHAIKNMTCAEGGLIVTDDDQFANRIRSLKFHGLGVDAFDRQTHGRAPQAEVISPGFKYNLADINAAIALVQLGKLEQINVRRQEIAERYLKELADTPFLPLAAPTWQHRHAWHLFIIRVDEATCGISRSGLMEALKERGIGTGLHFRAAHTQKYYRERYPQLQLPNSDWNSERICSIPLFPTMTDDDTSRVITALLSVVIPVYNEQDSLPELLRRTTEACQKLNRDYEILLIDDGSSDDSAAMLTRAAEAPDSHIVAVLLNRNYGQHSAIMAGFSHVTGDLIVTLDADLQNPPEEIPRLVEKADEGYDVVGTVRQNRQDSWFRKRASKMINHLIQRTTGKAMGDYGCMLRAYRRHIIDAMLHCHERSTFIPILANTFARRAIEIPVHHDERQFGDSKYSFMRLINLMYDLITCLTTTPLRLLSVVGSIIALSGFALAVLLVVLRLALGPQWAADGVFMLFAVLFTFIGAQFIGMGLLVVFAYHDMGCVGVRALVEAGYDIAAIYTHPDNAAENNFFGSVARTAAEFGIPVFAPEDVNHPLWVDRIKDAQPEVIFSFYYRNLLSEEILDCASVGAFNLHGSLLPKFRGRAPLNWVLVKGETETGVTLHRMVKRADAGDIVAQERVAIAAEDTALTLHHKLCETAKSLLAKSLPVIKTGHFPQTAQDEAKATYFGGRSPKDGAISWEGSAAEANNLVRAVTEPWPGAFSYVGGGKFIIWKSRVLESNNGAKAGTVISVNPLVIACGTGALEVVTGQAENGVYMQGSQLAQSLGLVSGAILSSKPVSAIKRRTRVLILGVNGFIGNHLTERLLRDDNFEIFGLDIGSDAISRFIGNERFHFVEGDISIHSEWIEYHIKKCDVVLPLVAIATPIEYTRNPLRVFELDFEENLKIIRDCVKYKKRIIFPSTSEVYGMCTDKSFDEDNSPLIVGPINKQRWIYSVSKQLLDRVIWAYGEKEGLRFTLFRPFNWMGPRLDNLNAARIGSSRAITQLILNLVEGSPIKLIDGGKQKRCFTDIGDGIEALFRIIENKNNNCDGQIINIGNPENEASIKQLAEMLLESFERHPLRSQFPPFAGFREVESSAYYGKGYQDVEHRKPSIRNAQRLLDWTPEVHMEKTIDETLDFFLKTVELTDPAS
;
A
#
# COMPACT_ATOMS: atom_id res chain seq x y z
N MET A 1 -31.18 22.46 58.90
CA MET A 1 -31.05 21.00 59.04
C MET A 1 -32.03 20.37 60.05
N GLN A 2 -32.83 21.14 60.81
CA GLN A 2 -33.80 20.59 61.78
C GLN A 2 -35.15 20.12 61.17
N SER A 3 -35.34 20.22 59.86
CA SER A 3 -36.62 19.93 59.18
C SER A 3 -36.84 18.46 58.80
N GLY A 4 -35.94 17.54 59.14
CA GLY A 4 -36.00 16.12 58.76
C GLY A 4 -35.72 15.84 57.27
N TRP A 5 -35.96 16.80 56.38
CA TRP A 5 -35.60 16.76 54.96
C TRP A 5 -34.20 17.35 54.76
N ILE A 6 -33.20 16.47 54.63
CA ILE A 6 -31.77 16.82 54.44
C ILE A 6 -31.30 16.64 52.98
N THR A 7 -32.13 16.02 52.15
CA THR A 7 -31.94 15.86 50.68
C THR A 7 -33.17 16.47 49.96
N THR A 8 -33.66 15.90 48.87
CA THR A 8 -34.86 16.39 48.16
C THR A 8 -36.05 16.53 49.10
N GLY A 9 -36.61 17.74 49.16
CA GLY A 9 -37.73 18.09 50.02
C GLY A 9 -38.42 19.37 49.53
N PRO A 10 -39.31 19.98 50.34
CA PRO A 10 -40.13 21.14 49.92
C PRO A 10 -39.31 22.33 49.39
N LYS A 11 -38.04 22.43 49.83
CA LYS A 11 -37.09 23.46 49.41
C LYS A 11 -36.61 23.27 47.95
N ASN A 12 -36.56 22.05 47.42
CA ASN A 12 -36.16 21.78 46.03
C ASN A 12 -37.23 22.25 45.03
N GLN A 13 -38.50 21.92 45.29
CA GLN A 13 -39.62 22.44 44.50
C GLN A 13 -39.73 23.97 44.60
N ALA A 14 -39.44 24.55 45.77
CA ALA A 14 -39.38 26.00 45.92
C ALA A 14 -38.23 26.64 45.14
N LEU A 15 -37.08 25.97 45.03
CA LEU A 15 -35.93 26.41 44.24
C LEU A 15 -36.22 26.33 42.73
N GLU A 16 -36.76 25.21 42.26
CA GLU A 16 -37.20 25.03 40.87
C GLU A 16 -38.21 26.12 40.49
N LYS A 17 -39.24 26.32 41.31
CA LYS A 17 -40.23 27.39 41.08
C LYS A 17 -39.60 28.79 41.10
N ALA A 18 -38.72 29.08 42.06
CA ALA A 18 -38.02 30.36 42.12
C ALA A 18 -37.10 30.60 40.91
N PHE A 19 -36.51 29.55 40.33
CA PHE A 19 -35.71 29.64 39.11
C PHE A 19 -36.58 29.81 37.85
N CYS A 20 -37.76 29.20 37.79
CA CYS A 20 -38.77 29.51 36.78
C CYS A 20 -39.16 30.99 36.83
N ASP A 21 -39.46 31.50 38.03
CA ASP A 21 -39.87 32.90 38.24
C ASP A 21 -38.71 33.87 37.91
N LEU A 22 -37.46 33.51 38.23
CA LEU A 22 -36.26 34.29 37.94
C LEU A 22 -35.92 34.34 36.44
N THR A 23 -36.08 33.22 35.74
CA THR A 23 -35.60 33.07 34.35
C THR A 23 -36.72 33.21 33.30
N GLY A 24 -37.98 33.32 33.73
CA GLY A 24 -39.14 33.37 32.85
C GLY A 24 -39.47 32.03 32.17
N ASN A 25 -38.77 30.95 32.52
CA ASN A 25 -38.98 29.63 31.94
C ASN A 25 -40.13 28.87 32.62
N LYS A 26 -40.87 28.07 31.84
CA LYS A 26 -42.07 27.36 32.30
C LYS A 26 -41.79 26.17 33.24
N HIS A 27 -40.57 25.64 33.20
CA HIS A 27 -40.11 24.50 33.99
C HIS A 27 -38.66 24.70 34.43
N ALA A 28 -38.32 24.23 35.63
CA ALA A 28 -36.97 24.06 36.14
C ALA A 28 -36.98 22.72 36.88
N ILE A 29 -35.99 21.89 36.60
CA ILE A 29 -35.91 20.50 37.10
C ILE A 29 -34.53 20.32 37.71
N ALA A 30 -34.45 19.93 38.98
CA ALA A 30 -33.22 19.44 39.59
C ALA A 30 -33.07 17.94 39.27
N ALA A 31 -31.94 17.54 38.67
CA ALA A 31 -31.69 16.17 38.21
C ALA A 31 -31.43 15.19 39.37
N GLY A 32 -31.99 13.97 39.27
CA GLY A 32 -31.78 12.89 40.24
C GLY A 32 -32.50 11.56 39.93
N ASP A 33 -32.88 11.30 38.67
CA ASP A 33 -33.57 10.06 38.28
C ASP A 33 -32.61 8.86 38.29
N GLU A 34 -33.11 7.65 38.57
CA GLU A 34 -32.32 6.42 38.63
C GLU A 34 -32.69 5.45 37.50
N VAL A 35 -31.69 4.75 36.94
CA VAL A 35 -31.91 3.68 35.94
C VAL A 35 -31.19 2.41 36.38
N ILE A 36 -31.94 1.32 36.54
CA ILE A 36 -31.39 0.03 36.97
C ILE A 36 -30.82 -0.71 35.76
N THR A 37 -29.59 -1.21 35.86
CA THR A 37 -28.91 -2.02 34.83
C THR A 37 -27.86 -2.92 35.50
N PRO A 38 -27.52 -4.10 34.95
CA PRO A 38 -26.38 -4.86 35.46
C PRO A 38 -25.08 -4.06 35.34
N SER A 39 -24.13 -4.32 36.24
CA SER A 39 -22.76 -3.85 36.00
C SER A 39 -22.04 -4.66 34.92
N LEU A 40 -22.42 -5.92 34.67
CA LEU A 40 -21.82 -6.75 33.63
C LEU A 40 -22.48 -6.48 32.28
N THR A 41 -22.19 -5.31 31.71
CA THR A 41 -22.71 -4.86 30.41
C THR A 41 -21.66 -4.04 29.70
N TRP A 42 -21.92 -3.67 28.43
CA TRP A 42 -21.08 -2.72 27.73
C TRP A 42 -21.28 -1.30 28.27
N VAL A 43 -20.19 -0.56 28.40
CA VAL A 43 -20.18 0.77 29.05
C VAL A 43 -21.08 1.80 28.36
N SER A 44 -21.47 1.61 27.10
CA SER A 44 -22.41 2.52 26.42
C SER A 44 -23.74 2.64 27.16
N THR A 45 -24.25 1.54 27.72
CA THR A 45 -25.53 1.51 28.42
C THR A 45 -25.50 2.43 29.65
N LEU A 46 -24.43 2.35 30.45
CA LEU A 46 -24.24 3.22 31.61
C LEU A 46 -23.90 4.66 31.22
N ASN A 47 -23.07 4.86 30.20
CA ASN A 47 -22.67 6.19 29.74
C ASN A 47 -23.91 7.00 29.32
N MET A 48 -24.88 6.37 28.64
CA MET A 48 -26.11 7.06 28.25
C MET A 48 -26.96 7.49 29.45
N ILE A 49 -27.03 6.67 30.51
CA ILE A 49 -27.72 7.04 31.75
C ILE A 49 -27.06 8.29 32.36
N VAL A 50 -25.73 8.26 32.51
CA VAL A 50 -24.94 9.36 33.09
C VAL A 50 -25.03 10.64 32.25
N LEU A 51 -24.91 10.53 30.92
CA LEU A 51 -24.95 11.68 30.01
C LEU A 51 -26.33 12.37 29.99
N LEU A 52 -27.40 11.62 30.27
CA LEU A 52 -28.75 12.16 30.45
C LEU A 52 -28.97 12.81 31.83
N GLY A 53 -27.95 12.80 32.70
CA GLY A 53 -28.03 13.35 34.06
C GLY A 53 -28.76 12.44 35.05
N ALA A 54 -29.03 11.18 34.67
CA ALA A 54 -29.57 10.16 35.56
C ALA A 54 -28.45 9.36 36.24
N GLU A 55 -28.79 8.69 37.34
CA GLU A 55 -27.88 7.89 38.15
C GLU A 55 -28.03 6.40 37.81
N PRO A 56 -26.98 5.72 37.31
CA PRO A 56 -27.04 4.28 37.04
C PRO A 56 -27.01 3.50 38.37
N VAL A 57 -28.10 2.77 38.64
CA VAL A 57 -28.18 1.80 39.74
C VAL A 57 -27.67 0.47 39.21
N MET A 58 -26.36 0.27 39.36
CA MET A 58 -25.67 -0.95 38.95
C MET A 58 -25.98 -2.10 39.92
N ILE A 59 -26.62 -3.15 39.41
CA ILE A 59 -26.94 -4.36 40.18
C ILE A 59 -26.09 -5.55 39.76
N ASP A 60 -26.02 -6.56 40.64
CA ASP A 60 -25.27 -7.78 40.38
C ASP A 60 -26.01 -8.70 39.40
N VAL A 61 -25.28 -9.67 38.88
CA VAL A 61 -25.79 -10.69 37.95
C VAL A 61 -25.85 -12.06 38.61
N ASP A 62 -26.65 -12.94 38.03
CA ASP A 62 -26.54 -14.37 38.27
C ASP A 62 -25.13 -14.86 37.86
N ARG A 63 -24.52 -15.69 38.71
CA ARG A 63 -23.11 -16.07 38.56
C ARG A 63 -22.84 -16.89 37.30
N ASP A 64 -23.82 -17.67 36.84
CA ASP A 64 -23.64 -18.65 35.79
C ASP A 64 -24.16 -18.22 34.43
N THR A 65 -25.24 -17.44 34.41
CA THR A 65 -25.84 -16.92 33.18
C THR A 65 -25.39 -15.50 32.84
N LEU A 66 -24.85 -14.76 33.82
CA LEU A 66 -24.44 -13.35 33.71
C LEU A 66 -25.57 -12.35 33.43
N MET A 67 -26.82 -12.78 33.60
CA MET A 67 -28.00 -11.94 33.46
C MET A 67 -28.51 -11.50 34.84
N VAL A 68 -29.24 -10.39 34.88
CA VAL A 68 -29.89 -9.91 36.11
C VAL A 68 -31.05 -10.82 36.51
N THR A 69 -31.28 -10.96 37.82
CA THR A 69 -32.44 -11.69 38.32
C THR A 69 -33.59 -10.74 38.69
N PRO A 70 -34.85 -11.18 38.58
CA PRO A 70 -36.02 -10.40 39.01
C PRO A 70 -35.90 -9.91 40.46
N GLU A 71 -35.37 -10.73 41.36
CA GLU A 71 -35.20 -10.40 42.78
C GLU A 71 -34.19 -9.27 42.99
N ALA A 72 -33.07 -9.28 42.25
CA ALA A 72 -32.05 -8.24 42.33
C ALA A 72 -32.58 -6.90 41.78
N ILE A 73 -33.41 -6.94 40.74
CA ILE A 73 -34.09 -5.75 40.21
C ILE A 73 -35.07 -5.21 41.25
N GLU A 74 -35.97 -6.04 41.77
CA GLU A 74 -37.01 -5.59 42.71
C GLU A 74 -36.41 -5.02 44.00
N ALA A 75 -35.29 -5.58 44.48
CA ALA A 75 -34.55 -5.05 45.63
C ALA A 75 -33.89 -3.68 45.38
N ALA A 76 -33.60 -3.33 44.13
CA ALA A 76 -32.93 -2.09 43.76
C ALA A 76 -33.90 -0.94 43.41
N ILE A 77 -35.21 -1.21 43.34
CA ILE A 77 -36.22 -0.19 43.02
C ILE A 77 -36.35 0.83 44.16
N THR A 78 -36.30 2.10 43.78
CA THR A 78 -36.60 3.25 44.66
C THR A 78 -37.67 4.13 44.01
N PRO A 79 -38.25 5.12 44.74
CA PRO A 79 -39.13 6.11 44.14
C PRO A 79 -38.49 6.96 43.02
N ARG A 80 -37.16 6.95 42.88
CA ARG A 80 -36.41 7.65 41.82
C ARG A 80 -36.20 6.79 40.59
N THR A 81 -36.45 5.48 40.64
CA THR A 81 -36.24 4.58 39.50
C THR A 81 -37.20 4.92 38.36
N LYS A 82 -36.64 5.24 37.18
CA LYS A 82 -37.38 5.64 35.98
C LYS A 82 -37.30 4.65 34.82
N ALA A 83 -36.34 3.73 34.84
CA ALA A 83 -36.25 2.66 33.85
C ALA A 83 -35.45 1.47 34.38
N ILE A 84 -35.72 0.29 33.80
CA ILE A 84 -34.97 -0.95 34.02
C ILE A 84 -34.43 -1.41 32.66
N ILE A 85 -33.12 -1.64 32.58
CA ILE A 85 -32.43 -2.09 31.37
C ILE A 85 -31.79 -3.45 31.61
N PRO A 86 -32.51 -4.57 31.39
CA PRO A 86 -31.90 -5.89 31.41
C PRO A 86 -31.07 -6.13 30.13
N VAL A 87 -30.07 -7.02 30.21
CA VAL A 87 -29.20 -7.36 29.08
C VAL A 87 -29.39 -8.83 28.72
N HIS A 88 -29.68 -9.10 27.45
CA HIS A 88 -29.70 -10.46 26.89
C HIS A 88 -28.26 -10.92 26.61
N TYR A 89 -27.55 -11.32 27.67
CA TYR A 89 -26.12 -11.53 27.65
C TYR A 89 -25.69 -12.69 26.73
N ALA A 90 -24.59 -12.51 25.98
CA ALA A 90 -24.05 -13.47 25.00
C ALA A 90 -25.02 -14.02 23.92
N GLY A 91 -26.28 -13.56 23.88
CA GLY A 91 -27.34 -14.04 23.00
C GLY A 91 -28.39 -14.92 23.67
N ALA A 92 -28.25 -15.25 24.96
CA ALA A 92 -29.29 -15.87 25.76
C ALA A 92 -30.34 -14.84 26.18
N PRO A 93 -31.64 -15.19 26.25
CA PRO A 93 -32.64 -14.25 26.74
C PRO A 93 -32.71 -14.27 28.28
N ALA A 94 -32.74 -13.09 28.92
CA ALA A 94 -33.13 -12.93 30.32
C ALA A 94 -34.59 -13.33 30.57
N ASP A 95 -34.99 -13.50 31.84
CA ASP A 95 -36.38 -13.85 32.22
C ASP A 95 -37.31 -12.65 32.06
N ILE A 96 -37.57 -12.29 30.80
CA ILE A 96 -38.16 -11.00 30.47
C ILE A 96 -39.61 -10.87 30.93
N ASP A 97 -40.37 -11.97 31.00
CA ASP A 97 -41.73 -11.96 31.55
C ASP A 97 -41.72 -11.54 33.03
N ALA A 98 -40.82 -12.10 33.83
CA ALA A 98 -40.71 -11.77 35.25
C ALA A 98 -40.23 -10.32 35.46
N ILE A 99 -39.27 -9.86 34.67
CA ILE A 99 -38.75 -8.49 34.73
C ILE A 99 -39.82 -7.48 34.31
N ARG A 100 -40.59 -7.76 33.26
CA ARG A 100 -41.71 -6.91 32.84
C ARG A 100 -42.82 -6.89 33.86
N ALA A 101 -43.16 -8.02 34.49
CA ALA A 101 -44.15 -8.06 35.56
C ALA A 101 -43.76 -7.17 36.75
N ILE A 102 -42.46 -7.05 37.07
CA ILE A 102 -41.95 -6.10 38.06
C ILE A 102 -42.13 -4.67 37.55
N GLY A 103 -41.71 -4.38 36.31
CA GLY A 103 -41.89 -3.07 35.69
C GLY A 103 -43.34 -2.60 35.71
N GLU A 104 -44.28 -3.45 35.32
CA GLU A 104 -45.73 -3.17 35.33
C GLU A 104 -46.26 -2.92 36.74
N ARG A 105 -45.87 -3.75 37.73
CA ARG A 105 -46.28 -3.61 39.13
C ARG A 105 -45.87 -2.27 39.73
N HIS A 106 -44.68 -1.77 39.37
CA HIS A 106 -44.13 -0.51 39.87
C HIS A 106 -44.33 0.68 38.94
N GLY A 107 -44.93 0.48 37.76
CA GLY A 107 -45.10 1.53 36.75
C GLY A 107 -43.78 2.03 36.15
N ILE A 108 -42.76 1.17 36.05
CA ILE A 108 -41.42 1.48 35.54
C ILE A 108 -41.23 0.81 34.17
N PRO A 109 -40.87 1.56 33.11
CA PRO A 109 -40.61 0.99 31.80
C PRO A 109 -39.39 0.08 31.79
N VAL A 110 -39.51 -1.04 31.07
CA VAL A 110 -38.42 -2.00 30.81
C VAL A 110 -37.94 -1.81 29.37
N ILE A 111 -36.62 -1.64 29.19
CA ILE A 111 -35.98 -1.46 27.89
C ILE A 111 -34.92 -2.54 27.74
N GLU A 112 -35.16 -3.51 26.87
CA GLU A 112 -34.23 -4.62 26.65
C GLU A 112 -32.98 -4.18 25.88
N ASP A 113 -31.80 -4.38 26.47
CA ASP A 113 -30.54 -4.37 25.73
C ASP A 113 -30.38 -5.71 25.02
N ALA A 114 -30.80 -5.72 23.75
CA ALA A 114 -30.79 -6.85 22.84
C ALA A 114 -29.61 -6.79 21.85
N ALA A 115 -28.54 -6.08 22.19
CA ALA A 115 -27.38 -5.92 21.31
C ALA A 115 -26.73 -7.25 20.88
N HIS A 116 -26.90 -8.31 21.69
CA HIS A 116 -26.39 -9.66 21.42
C HIS A 116 -27.48 -10.64 20.97
N ALA A 117 -28.74 -10.21 20.89
CA ALA A 117 -29.90 -11.10 20.83
C ALA A 117 -30.66 -11.06 19.49
N ALA A 118 -29.99 -10.63 18.41
CA ALA A 118 -30.58 -10.68 17.07
C ALA A 118 -30.88 -12.15 16.67
N GLY A 119 -32.16 -12.48 16.55
CA GLY A 119 -32.64 -13.83 16.27
C GLY A 119 -32.77 -14.74 17.51
N THR A 120 -32.61 -14.21 18.73
CA THR A 120 -32.94 -14.92 19.96
C THR A 120 -34.46 -15.09 20.09
N GLU A 121 -34.90 -16.24 20.60
CA GLU A 121 -36.30 -16.48 20.97
C GLU A 121 -36.42 -16.77 22.46
N TYR A 122 -37.44 -16.21 23.10
CA TYR A 122 -37.85 -16.49 24.47
C TYR A 122 -39.27 -17.06 24.43
N LYS A 123 -39.46 -18.28 24.94
CA LYS A 123 -40.75 -19.02 24.93
C LYS A 123 -41.44 -19.02 23.55
N GLY A 124 -40.65 -19.23 22.48
CA GLY A 124 -41.14 -19.31 21.09
C GLY A 124 -41.47 -17.96 20.45
N LYS A 125 -41.10 -16.83 21.06
CA LYS A 125 -41.25 -15.48 20.49
C LYS A 125 -39.90 -14.80 20.38
N HIS A 126 -39.65 -14.04 19.32
CA HIS A 126 -38.43 -13.26 19.23
C HIS A 126 -38.31 -12.23 20.37
N VAL A 127 -37.10 -12.03 20.87
CA VAL A 127 -36.78 -10.87 21.70
C VAL A 127 -37.19 -9.59 20.97
N GLY A 128 -37.80 -8.64 21.67
CA GLY A 128 -38.37 -7.43 21.07
C GLY A 128 -39.72 -7.59 20.34
N SER A 129 -40.38 -8.76 20.41
CA SER A 129 -41.73 -8.97 19.84
C SER A 129 -42.87 -8.27 20.62
N GLN A 130 -42.59 -7.82 21.84
CA GLN A 130 -43.49 -7.09 22.73
C GLN A 130 -42.60 -6.13 23.54
N GLY A 131 -43.12 -4.99 23.99
CA GLY A 131 -42.34 -3.99 24.73
C GLY A 131 -41.24 -3.36 23.87
N THR A 132 -40.24 -2.76 24.53
CA THR A 132 -39.15 -2.04 23.85
C THR A 132 -37.83 -2.79 23.92
N ALA A 133 -37.19 -3.04 22.78
CA ALA A 133 -35.87 -3.66 22.70
C ALA A 133 -34.94 -2.91 21.74
N ILE A 134 -33.64 -2.92 22.05
CA ILE A 134 -32.59 -2.22 21.30
C ILE A 134 -31.58 -3.23 20.77
N PHE A 135 -31.44 -3.30 19.45
CA PHE A 135 -30.48 -4.15 18.75
C PHE A 135 -29.29 -3.34 18.26
N SER A 136 -28.11 -3.98 18.23
CA SER A 136 -26.89 -3.42 17.66
C SER A 136 -26.52 -4.17 16.38
N PHE A 137 -26.14 -3.42 15.35
CA PHE A 137 -25.64 -3.93 14.07
C PHE A 137 -24.19 -3.50 13.81
N HIS A 138 -23.43 -3.26 14.88
CA HIS A 138 -22.00 -3.02 14.81
C HIS A 138 -21.27 -4.19 14.13
N ALA A 139 -20.08 -3.94 13.55
CA ALA A 139 -19.27 -4.87 12.75
C ALA A 139 -19.14 -6.30 13.32
N ILE A 140 -19.10 -6.44 14.64
CA ILE A 140 -18.86 -7.73 15.32
C ILE A 140 -20.14 -8.49 15.69
N LYS A 141 -21.34 -7.90 15.52
CA LYS A 141 -22.62 -8.52 15.94
C LYS A 141 -23.05 -9.64 14.99
N ASN A 142 -24.00 -10.47 15.43
CA ASN A 142 -24.54 -11.59 14.62
C ASN A 142 -25.04 -11.14 13.25
N MET A 143 -25.55 -9.92 13.21
CA MET A 143 -25.98 -9.21 12.03
C MET A 143 -25.29 -7.85 12.05
N THR A 144 -24.76 -7.40 10.91
CA THR A 144 -24.01 -6.14 10.86
C THR A 144 -24.39 -5.25 9.69
N CYS A 145 -24.31 -3.94 9.89
CA CYS A 145 -24.29 -2.95 8.82
C CYS A 145 -23.08 -2.02 8.96
N ALA A 146 -21.93 -2.57 9.40
CA ALA A 146 -20.74 -1.86 9.87
C ALA A 146 -21.00 -1.06 11.16
N GLU A 147 -21.84 -0.03 11.09
CA GLU A 147 -22.30 0.77 12.22
C GLU A 147 -23.82 0.95 12.13
N GLY A 148 -24.52 0.78 13.26
CA GLY A 148 -25.96 0.96 13.33
C GLY A 148 -26.63 0.19 14.46
N GLY A 149 -27.93 0.42 14.61
CA GLY A 149 -28.79 -0.26 15.56
C GLY A 149 -30.25 -0.05 15.22
N LEU A 150 -31.11 -0.81 15.88
CA LEU A 150 -32.56 -0.76 15.66
C LEU A 150 -33.27 -0.76 17.01
N ILE A 151 -34.28 0.11 17.15
CA ILE A 151 -35.20 0.07 18.27
C ILE A 151 -36.50 -0.52 17.74
N VAL A 152 -37.01 -1.53 18.44
CA VAL A 152 -38.36 -2.06 18.22
C VAL A 152 -39.21 -1.76 19.44
N THR A 153 -40.47 -1.42 19.20
CA THR A 153 -41.45 -1.12 20.24
C THR A 153 -42.86 -1.34 19.71
N ASP A 154 -43.78 -1.75 20.58
CA ASP A 154 -45.21 -1.84 20.32
C ASP A 154 -46.00 -0.58 20.77
N ASP A 155 -45.29 0.45 21.27
CA ASP A 155 -45.86 1.76 21.59
C ASP A 155 -45.74 2.72 20.39
N ASP A 156 -46.85 2.92 19.68
CA ASP A 156 -46.93 3.82 18.52
C ASP A 156 -46.56 5.27 18.85
N GLN A 157 -46.91 5.76 20.04
CA GLN A 157 -46.59 7.14 20.43
C GLN A 157 -45.09 7.28 20.67
N PHE A 158 -44.49 6.30 21.36
CA PHE A 158 -43.06 6.25 21.58
C PHE A 158 -42.29 6.07 20.27
N ALA A 159 -42.73 5.19 19.37
CA ALA A 159 -42.15 5.00 18.05
C ALA A 159 -42.14 6.30 17.23
N ASN A 160 -43.26 7.03 17.20
CA ASN A 160 -43.35 8.31 16.49
C ASN A 160 -42.44 9.37 17.11
N ARG A 161 -42.34 9.39 18.45
CA ARG A 161 -41.39 10.26 19.15
C ARG A 161 -39.94 9.92 18.80
N ILE A 162 -39.57 8.64 18.75
CA ILE A 162 -38.22 8.21 18.31
C ILE A 162 -37.97 8.59 16.86
N ARG A 163 -38.92 8.39 15.94
CA ARG A 163 -38.78 8.77 14.52
C ARG A 163 -38.51 10.27 14.37
N SER A 164 -39.19 11.09 15.16
CA SER A 164 -38.92 12.52 15.23
C SER A 164 -37.51 12.78 15.80
N LEU A 165 -37.22 12.27 17.00
CA LEU A 165 -35.97 12.55 17.71
C LEU A 165 -34.72 12.02 17.00
N LYS A 166 -34.77 10.90 16.28
CA LYS A 166 -33.58 10.38 15.55
C LYS A 166 -33.15 11.29 14.40
N PHE A 167 -34.03 12.19 13.95
CA PHE A 167 -33.81 13.08 12.81
C PHE A 167 -34.25 14.52 13.12
N HIS A 168 -33.46 15.18 13.97
CA HIS A 168 -33.57 16.57 14.39
C HIS A 168 -34.87 16.98 15.08
N GLY A 169 -35.76 16.03 15.38
CA GLY A 169 -37.06 16.29 16.02
C GLY A 169 -38.10 16.88 15.07
N LEU A 170 -38.00 16.49 13.80
CA LEU A 170 -38.92 16.88 12.74
C LEU A 170 -40.28 16.17 12.89
N GLY A 171 -41.35 16.89 12.54
CA GLY A 171 -42.73 16.41 12.68
C GLY A 171 -43.22 15.43 11.63
N VAL A 172 -42.48 15.27 10.54
CA VAL A 172 -42.80 14.38 9.43
C VAL A 172 -41.54 13.60 9.05
N ASP A 173 -41.63 12.26 9.06
CA ASP A 173 -40.54 11.39 8.64
C ASP A 173 -40.20 11.64 7.16
N ALA A 174 -38.94 11.48 6.77
CA ALA A 174 -38.48 11.72 5.40
C ALA A 174 -39.18 10.79 4.39
N PHE A 175 -39.57 9.59 4.83
CA PHE A 175 -40.31 8.61 4.02
C PHE A 175 -41.75 9.08 3.70
N ASP A 176 -42.45 9.69 4.66
CA ASP A 176 -43.84 10.17 4.50
C ASP A 176 -43.96 11.40 3.59
N ARG A 177 -42.86 12.08 3.29
CA ARG A 177 -42.84 13.24 2.38
C ARG A 177 -43.20 12.85 0.94
N GLN A 178 -42.95 11.62 0.52
CA GLN A 178 -43.28 11.15 -0.84
C GLN A 178 -44.68 10.55 -0.96
N THR A 179 -45.22 9.95 0.10
CA THR A 179 -46.48 9.18 0.04
C THR A 179 -47.75 10.03 0.10
N HIS A 180 -47.69 11.25 0.66
CA HIS A 180 -48.89 12.06 0.96
C HIS A 180 -49.00 13.43 0.28
N GLY A 181 -48.13 13.77 -0.70
CA GLY A 181 -48.33 14.94 -1.56
C GLY A 181 -48.52 16.28 -0.83
N ARG A 182 -47.89 16.48 0.34
CA ARG A 182 -47.97 17.73 1.12
C ARG A 182 -46.72 18.59 1.00
N ALA A 183 -46.93 19.90 1.12
CA ALA A 183 -46.01 21.01 0.88
C ALA A 183 -44.70 20.98 1.71
N PRO A 184 -43.60 21.60 1.23
CA PRO A 184 -42.24 21.44 1.73
C PRO A 184 -41.93 22.31 2.97
N GLN A 185 -42.67 22.13 4.06
CA GLN A 185 -42.33 22.75 5.35
C GLN A 185 -41.99 21.65 6.36
N ALA A 186 -40.70 21.49 6.63
CA ALA A 186 -40.19 20.63 7.69
C ALA A 186 -40.24 21.42 9.00
N GLU A 187 -41.25 21.14 9.83
CA GLU A 187 -41.37 21.75 11.17
C GLU A 187 -40.57 20.93 12.19
N VAL A 188 -39.68 21.60 12.93
CA VAL A 188 -38.99 21.01 14.09
C VAL A 188 -39.92 21.18 15.29
N ILE A 189 -40.55 20.09 15.75
CA ILE A 189 -41.50 20.12 16.88
C ILE A 189 -40.75 20.10 18.22
N SER A 190 -39.55 19.53 18.25
CA SER A 190 -38.68 19.52 19.42
C SER A 190 -37.21 19.40 18.98
N PRO A 191 -36.22 19.82 19.76
CA PRO A 191 -34.83 19.49 19.47
C PRO A 191 -34.60 17.98 19.50
N GLY A 192 -34.18 17.39 18.37
CA GLY A 192 -33.77 15.99 18.27
C GLY A 192 -32.28 15.80 17.97
N PHE A 193 -31.90 14.56 17.74
CA PHE A 193 -30.56 14.08 17.42
C PHE A 193 -30.38 13.79 15.92
N LYS A 194 -29.16 13.44 15.52
CA LYS A 194 -28.84 12.94 14.18
C LYS A 194 -28.36 11.48 14.28
N TYR A 195 -29.30 10.57 14.51
CA TYR A 195 -29.05 9.13 14.70
C TYR A 195 -29.83 8.25 13.71
N ASN A 196 -30.35 8.83 12.61
CA ASN A 196 -31.00 8.03 11.58
C ASN A 196 -29.99 7.09 10.91
N LEU A 197 -30.41 5.84 10.69
CA LEU A 197 -29.65 4.87 9.91
C LEU A 197 -29.63 5.30 8.44
N ALA A 198 -28.48 5.28 7.78
CA ALA A 198 -28.39 5.60 6.36
C ALA A 198 -28.83 4.41 5.51
N ASP A 199 -29.39 4.67 4.32
CA ASP A 199 -29.90 3.63 3.42
C ASP A 199 -28.85 2.61 2.99
N ILE A 200 -27.57 3.00 2.94
CA ILE A 200 -26.46 2.07 2.67
C ILE A 200 -26.33 1.05 3.80
N ASN A 201 -26.32 1.51 5.06
CA ASN A 201 -26.29 0.63 6.22
C ASN A 201 -27.58 -0.22 6.28
N ALA A 202 -28.74 0.39 6.00
CA ALA A 202 -30.01 -0.34 5.95
C ALA A 202 -30.03 -1.42 4.85
N ALA A 203 -29.47 -1.16 3.67
CA ALA A 203 -29.38 -2.13 2.59
C ALA A 203 -28.51 -3.33 2.98
N ILE A 204 -27.37 -3.08 3.64
CA ILE A 204 -26.52 -4.15 4.18
C ILE A 204 -27.30 -4.93 5.26
N ALA A 205 -27.97 -4.23 6.17
CA ALA A 205 -28.80 -4.85 7.21
C ALA A 205 -29.90 -5.73 6.59
N LEU A 206 -30.64 -5.27 5.58
CA LEU A 206 -31.69 -6.06 4.92
C LEU A 206 -31.14 -7.38 4.32
N VAL A 207 -29.96 -7.33 3.69
CA VAL A 207 -29.30 -8.55 3.17
C VAL A 207 -28.85 -9.47 4.30
N GLN A 208 -28.30 -8.92 5.38
CA GLN A 208 -27.88 -9.71 6.55
C GLN A 208 -29.09 -10.31 7.28
N LEU A 209 -30.24 -9.63 7.29
CA LEU A 209 -31.46 -10.11 7.92
C LEU A 209 -31.95 -11.40 7.25
N GLY A 210 -31.90 -11.44 5.92
CA GLY A 210 -32.22 -12.64 5.14
C GLY A 210 -31.25 -13.82 5.39
N LYS A 211 -30.07 -13.56 5.97
CA LYS A 211 -29.05 -14.58 6.30
C LYS A 211 -28.98 -14.91 7.79
N LEU A 212 -29.66 -14.14 8.64
CA LEU A 212 -29.53 -14.21 10.10
C LEU A 212 -29.83 -15.61 10.64
N GLU A 213 -30.87 -16.25 10.12
CA GLU A 213 -31.26 -17.61 10.50
C GLU A 213 -30.11 -18.60 10.27
N GLN A 214 -29.54 -18.61 9.07
CA GLN A 214 -28.41 -19.48 8.71
C GLN A 214 -27.16 -19.16 9.56
N ILE A 215 -26.90 -17.87 9.80
CA ILE A 215 -25.77 -17.43 10.63
C ILE A 215 -25.91 -17.92 12.07
N ASN A 216 -27.11 -17.82 12.65
CA ASN A 216 -27.36 -18.26 14.02
C ASN A 216 -27.33 -19.79 14.15
N VAL A 217 -27.82 -20.52 13.15
CA VAL A 217 -27.68 -21.99 13.10
C VAL A 217 -26.21 -22.40 13.08
N ARG A 218 -25.39 -21.79 12.20
CA ARG A 218 -23.95 -22.11 12.15
C ARG A 218 -23.22 -21.78 13.46
N ARG A 219 -23.56 -20.66 14.10
CA ARG A 219 -23.03 -20.32 15.43
C ARG A 219 -23.44 -21.32 16.50
N GLN A 220 -24.67 -21.83 16.44
CA GLN A 220 -25.15 -22.87 17.34
C GLN A 220 -24.36 -24.16 17.18
N GLU A 221 -24.13 -24.63 15.95
CA GLU A 221 -23.32 -25.83 15.68
C GLU A 221 -21.91 -25.74 16.30
N ILE A 222 -21.23 -24.60 16.10
CA ILE A 222 -19.90 -24.36 16.66
C ILE A 222 -19.95 -24.32 18.19
N ALA A 223 -20.96 -23.66 18.77
CA ALA A 223 -21.12 -23.58 20.22
C ALA A 223 -21.42 -24.94 20.86
N GLU A 224 -22.28 -25.75 20.24
CA GLU A 224 -22.56 -27.13 20.67
C GLU A 224 -21.29 -27.98 20.64
N ARG A 225 -20.45 -27.81 19.61
CA ARG A 225 -19.15 -28.47 19.55
C ARG A 225 -18.23 -28.01 20.68
N TYR A 226 -18.10 -26.71 20.95
CA TYR A 226 -17.32 -26.24 22.09
C TYR A 226 -17.86 -26.77 23.43
N LEU A 227 -19.18 -26.77 23.64
CA LEU A 227 -19.77 -27.31 24.86
C LEU A 227 -19.44 -28.79 25.06
N LYS A 228 -19.52 -29.58 23.99
CA LYS A 228 -19.20 -31.01 24.02
C LYS A 228 -17.72 -31.25 24.29
N GLU A 229 -16.84 -30.61 23.53
CA GLU A 229 -15.40 -30.89 23.55
C GLU A 229 -14.69 -30.24 24.75
N LEU A 230 -15.26 -29.19 25.35
CA LEU A 230 -14.73 -28.57 26.57
C LEU A 230 -15.32 -29.16 27.86
N ALA A 231 -16.29 -30.08 27.78
CA ALA A 231 -17.01 -30.62 28.93
C ALA A 231 -16.08 -31.24 30.00
N ASP A 232 -15.00 -31.90 29.56
CA ASP A 232 -14.04 -32.57 30.44
C ASP A 232 -12.83 -31.69 30.82
N THR A 233 -12.84 -30.41 30.44
CA THR A 233 -11.77 -29.44 30.74
C THR A 233 -12.09 -28.65 32.02
N PRO A 234 -11.09 -28.03 32.69
CA PRO A 234 -11.35 -27.16 33.84
C PRO A 234 -11.97 -25.80 33.46
N PHE A 235 -12.17 -25.53 32.16
CA PHE A 235 -12.84 -24.32 31.70
C PHE A 235 -14.35 -24.41 31.94
N LEU A 236 -14.97 -23.33 32.41
CA LEU A 236 -16.41 -23.31 32.71
C LEU A 236 -17.16 -22.41 31.72
N PRO A 237 -17.81 -22.97 30.68
CA PRO A 237 -18.73 -22.22 29.82
C PRO A 237 -19.89 -21.61 30.62
N LEU A 238 -20.53 -20.56 30.11
CA LEU A 238 -21.75 -20.01 30.74
C LEU A 238 -22.89 -21.04 30.74
N ALA A 239 -23.72 -21.00 31.78
CA ALA A 239 -24.93 -21.82 31.82
C ALA A 239 -26.00 -21.22 30.88
N ALA A 240 -26.73 -22.09 30.20
CA ALA A 240 -27.95 -21.70 29.51
C ALA A 240 -29.09 -21.49 30.52
N PRO A 241 -30.00 -20.52 30.29
CA PRO A 241 -31.15 -20.32 31.16
C PRO A 241 -32.11 -21.51 31.12
N THR A 242 -32.87 -21.70 32.20
CA THR A 242 -33.76 -22.87 32.39
C THR A 242 -35.10 -22.77 31.67
N TRP A 243 -35.51 -21.57 31.25
CA TRP A 243 -36.73 -21.36 30.46
C TRP A 243 -36.53 -21.73 28.99
N GLN A 244 -37.62 -22.07 28.29
CA GLN A 244 -37.57 -22.38 26.86
C GLN A 244 -37.06 -21.17 26.07
N HIS A 245 -36.04 -21.37 25.25
CA HIS A 245 -35.45 -20.32 24.42
C HIS A 245 -34.71 -20.88 23.19
N ARG A 246 -34.40 -19.98 22.25
CA ARG A 246 -33.40 -20.19 21.20
C ARG A 246 -32.27 -19.19 21.39
N HIS A 247 -31.06 -19.68 21.57
CA HIS A 247 -29.88 -18.87 21.85
C HIS A 247 -29.26 -18.34 20.55
N ALA A 248 -28.95 -17.04 20.46
CA ALA A 248 -28.34 -16.46 19.25
C ALA A 248 -26.83 -16.74 19.11
N TRP A 249 -26.17 -17.14 20.20
CA TRP A 249 -24.75 -17.53 20.22
C TRP A 249 -23.86 -16.41 19.65
N HIS A 250 -24.01 -15.21 20.21
CA HIS A 250 -23.19 -14.07 19.82
C HIS A 250 -21.74 -14.24 20.29
N LEU A 251 -21.56 -14.73 21.51
CA LEU A 251 -20.26 -14.97 22.13
C LEU A 251 -20.23 -16.36 22.74
N PHE A 252 -19.09 -17.04 22.63
CA PHE A 252 -18.78 -18.20 23.45
C PHE A 252 -17.83 -17.79 24.56
N ILE A 253 -18.30 -17.82 25.81
CA ILE A 253 -17.54 -17.36 26.97
C ILE A 253 -17.21 -18.56 27.86
N ILE A 254 -15.93 -18.70 28.17
CA ILE A 254 -15.42 -19.60 29.19
C ILE A 254 -14.92 -18.79 30.39
N ARG A 255 -14.93 -19.40 31.56
CA ARG A 255 -14.35 -18.84 32.79
C ARG A 255 -13.08 -19.62 33.12
N VAL A 256 -11.97 -18.88 33.28
CA VAL A 256 -10.63 -19.40 33.56
C VAL A 256 -10.28 -19.04 34.99
N ASP A 257 -10.47 -20.00 35.89
CA ASP A 257 -10.04 -19.86 37.28
C ASP A 257 -8.64 -20.48 37.43
N GLU A 258 -7.65 -19.64 37.73
CA GLU A 258 -6.24 -20.01 37.81
C GLU A 258 -5.98 -21.17 38.78
N ALA A 259 -6.72 -21.23 39.90
CA ALA A 259 -6.55 -22.29 40.89
C ALA A 259 -6.90 -23.68 40.34
N THR A 260 -7.89 -23.76 39.45
CA THR A 260 -8.36 -25.01 38.83
C THR A 260 -7.74 -25.27 37.46
N CYS A 261 -7.48 -24.23 36.67
CA CYS A 261 -6.94 -24.35 35.31
C CYS A 261 -5.41 -24.44 35.29
N GLY A 262 -4.72 -24.04 36.38
CA GLY A 262 -3.26 -23.94 36.41
C GLY A 262 -2.67 -22.83 35.54
N ILE A 263 -3.53 -21.99 34.94
CA ILE A 263 -3.17 -20.86 34.09
C ILE A 263 -4.11 -19.69 34.38
N SER A 264 -3.56 -18.49 34.47
CA SER A 264 -4.38 -17.27 34.59
C SER A 264 -5.14 -16.99 33.30
N ARG A 265 -6.29 -16.32 33.40
CA ARG A 265 -7.05 -15.86 32.23
C ARG A 265 -6.19 -15.07 31.24
N SER A 266 -5.35 -14.17 31.73
CA SER A 266 -4.41 -13.40 30.88
C SER A 266 -3.34 -14.29 30.24
N GLY A 267 -2.83 -15.27 30.98
CA GLY A 267 -1.87 -16.26 30.45
C GLY A 267 -2.47 -17.11 29.32
N LEU A 268 -3.73 -17.54 29.47
CA LEU A 268 -4.43 -18.27 28.40
C LEU A 268 -4.63 -17.40 27.16
N MET A 269 -5.06 -16.14 27.32
CA MET A 269 -5.25 -15.22 26.21
C MET A 269 -3.93 -14.96 25.44
N GLU A 270 -2.81 -14.80 26.14
CA GLU A 270 -1.51 -14.63 25.47
C GLU A 270 -1.07 -15.92 24.77
N ALA A 271 -1.25 -17.10 25.40
CA ALA A 271 -0.92 -18.39 24.79
C ALA A 271 -1.75 -18.68 23.52
N LEU A 272 -3.03 -18.30 23.50
CA LEU A 272 -3.88 -18.41 22.32
C LEU A 272 -3.47 -17.40 21.24
N LYS A 273 -3.11 -16.18 21.63
CA LYS A 273 -2.61 -15.14 20.71
C LYS A 273 -1.29 -15.54 20.04
N GLU A 274 -0.35 -16.15 20.78
CA GLU A 274 0.89 -16.69 20.23
C GLU A 274 0.62 -17.77 19.15
N ARG A 275 -0.51 -18.48 19.26
CA ARG A 275 -1.00 -19.45 18.28
C ARG A 275 -1.88 -18.83 17.18
N GLY A 276 -1.97 -17.50 17.11
CA GLY A 276 -2.79 -16.77 16.14
C GLY A 276 -4.29 -16.86 16.38
N ILE A 277 -4.73 -17.22 17.59
CA ILE A 277 -6.14 -17.34 17.97
C ILE A 277 -6.56 -16.08 18.73
N GLY A 278 -7.49 -15.31 18.16
CA GLY A 278 -7.99 -14.08 18.77
C GLY A 278 -8.97 -14.34 19.91
N THR A 279 -8.71 -13.79 21.10
CA THR A 279 -9.61 -13.87 22.27
C THR A 279 -10.13 -12.49 22.67
N GLY A 280 -11.33 -12.44 23.25
CA GLY A 280 -11.96 -11.20 23.73
C GLY A 280 -12.22 -11.19 25.23
N LEU A 281 -12.54 -10.00 25.76
CA LEU A 281 -13.00 -9.79 27.14
C LEU A 281 -14.38 -9.12 27.13
N HIS A 282 -15.44 -9.92 27.20
CA HIS A 282 -16.82 -9.44 27.19
C HIS A 282 -17.52 -9.89 28.47
N PHE A 283 -17.68 -9.02 29.48
CA PHE A 283 -17.07 -7.71 29.68
C PHE A 283 -16.43 -7.60 31.05
N ARG A 284 -15.41 -6.76 31.18
CA ARG A 284 -15.02 -6.27 32.50
C ARG A 284 -16.21 -5.54 33.13
N ALA A 285 -16.55 -5.86 34.38
CA ALA A 285 -17.67 -5.24 35.08
C ALA A 285 -17.52 -3.71 35.12
N ALA A 286 -18.53 -2.99 34.66
CA ALA A 286 -18.51 -1.54 34.47
C ALA A 286 -18.14 -0.77 35.74
N HIS A 287 -18.65 -1.17 36.91
CA HIS A 287 -18.34 -0.53 38.18
C HIS A 287 -16.84 -0.58 38.56
N THR A 288 -16.10 -1.57 38.02
CA THR A 288 -14.65 -1.67 38.24
C THR A 288 -13.84 -0.79 37.29
N GLN A 289 -14.45 -0.25 36.22
CA GLN A 289 -13.80 0.68 35.30
C GLN A 289 -13.53 2.01 36.00
N LYS A 290 -12.45 2.71 35.62
CA LYS A 290 -11.95 3.87 36.37
C LYS A 290 -13.03 4.88 36.76
N TYR A 291 -13.82 5.35 35.78
CA TYR A 291 -14.86 6.37 35.99
C TYR A 291 -15.88 5.95 37.06
N TYR A 292 -16.44 4.74 36.91
CA TYR A 292 -17.44 4.22 37.83
C TYR A 292 -16.82 3.85 39.18
N ARG A 293 -15.62 3.28 39.22
CA ARG A 293 -14.92 2.94 40.47
C ARG A 293 -14.63 4.18 41.31
N GLU A 294 -14.25 5.29 40.68
CA GLU A 294 -13.99 6.56 41.37
C GLU A 294 -15.29 7.23 41.86
N ARG A 295 -16.39 7.08 41.12
CA ARG A 295 -17.71 7.63 41.49
C ARG A 295 -18.47 6.78 42.51
N TYR A 296 -18.28 5.45 42.47
CA TYR A 296 -18.95 4.45 43.30
C TYR A 296 -17.93 3.59 44.06
N PRO A 297 -17.04 4.19 44.88
CA PRO A 297 -15.92 3.46 45.48
C PRO A 297 -16.33 2.38 46.49
N GLN A 298 -17.58 2.41 46.96
CA GLN A 298 -18.13 1.45 47.92
C GLN A 298 -18.99 0.36 47.27
N LEU A 299 -19.22 0.43 45.95
CA LEU A 299 -20.03 -0.55 45.25
C LEU A 299 -19.25 -1.85 45.06
N GLN A 300 -19.80 -2.95 45.57
CA GLN A 300 -19.27 -4.30 45.41
C GLN A 300 -20.38 -5.19 44.87
N LEU A 301 -20.10 -5.90 43.78
CA LEU A 301 -21.04 -6.78 43.11
C LEU A 301 -20.36 -8.15 42.94
N PRO A 302 -20.42 -9.01 43.96
CA PRO A 302 -19.56 -10.20 44.07
C PRO A 302 -19.56 -11.11 42.85
N ASN A 303 -20.71 -11.36 42.23
CA ASN A 303 -20.78 -12.23 41.06
C ASN A 303 -20.23 -11.54 39.81
N SER A 304 -20.51 -10.25 39.63
CA SER A 304 -19.95 -9.42 38.56
C SER A 304 -18.43 -9.32 38.67
N ASP A 305 -17.90 -9.12 39.88
CA ASP A 305 -16.47 -9.05 40.15
C ASP A 305 -15.78 -10.38 39.86
N TRP A 306 -16.33 -11.47 40.41
CA TRP A 306 -15.79 -12.81 40.23
C TRP A 306 -15.72 -13.21 38.75
N ASN A 307 -16.76 -12.90 37.97
CA ASN A 307 -16.81 -13.17 36.53
C ASN A 307 -15.87 -12.23 35.75
N SER A 308 -15.85 -10.94 36.06
CA SER A 308 -14.98 -9.95 35.40
C SER A 308 -13.49 -10.33 35.44
N GLU A 309 -13.06 -11.04 36.48
CA GLU A 309 -11.68 -11.53 36.60
C GLU A 309 -11.39 -12.75 35.69
N ARG A 310 -12.40 -13.60 35.43
CA ARG A 310 -12.23 -14.96 34.89
C ARG A 310 -12.71 -15.16 33.47
N ILE A 311 -13.62 -14.34 32.97
CA ILE A 311 -14.20 -14.53 31.62
C ILE A 311 -13.15 -14.35 30.52
N CYS A 312 -13.20 -15.24 29.54
CA CYS A 312 -12.46 -15.20 28.29
C CYS A 312 -13.42 -15.59 27.16
N SER A 313 -13.55 -14.73 26.15
CA SER A 313 -14.33 -15.05 24.95
C SER A 313 -13.44 -15.70 23.91
N ILE A 314 -13.74 -16.92 23.51
CA ILE A 314 -13.06 -17.61 22.42
C ILE A 314 -13.76 -17.33 21.08
N PRO A 315 -13.08 -17.50 19.92
CA PRO A 315 -13.67 -17.23 18.62
C PRO A 315 -14.99 -17.94 18.38
N LEU A 316 -15.99 -17.17 17.96
CA LEU A 316 -17.29 -17.67 17.51
C LEU A 316 -17.85 -16.75 16.43
N PHE A 317 -17.74 -17.16 15.16
CA PHE A 317 -18.29 -16.43 14.02
C PHE A 317 -18.67 -17.39 12.87
N PRO A 318 -19.65 -17.05 12.02
CA PRO A 318 -20.28 -18.02 11.12
C PRO A 318 -19.37 -18.56 10.01
N THR A 319 -18.28 -17.87 9.69
CA THR A 319 -17.31 -18.33 8.67
C THR A 319 -16.20 -19.21 9.25
N MET A 320 -16.23 -19.54 10.54
CA MET A 320 -15.29 -20.51 11.12
C MET A 320 -15.51 -21.88 10.47
N THR A 321 -14.41 -22.45 10.01
CA THR A 321 -14.37 -23.85 9.57
C THR A 321 -14.37 -24.78 10.77
N ASP A 322 -14.66 -26.05 10.53
CA ASP A 322 -14.53 -27.08 11.56
C ASP A 322 -13.07 -27.23 12.01
N ASP A 323 -12.10 -26.95 11.14
CA ASP A 323 -10.67 -26.92 11.46
C ASP A 323 -10.31 -25.72 12.34
N ASP A 324 -10.87 -24.54 12.07
CA ASP A 324 -10.69 -23.36 12.94
C ASP A 324 -11.21 -23.66 14.36
N THR A 325 -12.37 -24.31 14.44
CA THR A 325 -12.97 -24.73 15.71
C THR A 325 -12.08 -25.78 16.39
N SER A 326 -11.59 -26.77 15.63
CA SER A 326 -10.66 -27.79 16.11
C SER A 326 -9.35 -27.18 16.58
N ARG A 327 -8.82 -26.16 15.90
CA ARG A 327 -7.59 -25.44 16.27
C ARG A 327 -7.75 -24.63 17.56
N VAL A 328 -8.95 -24.09 17.82
CA VAL A 328 -9.27 -23.47 19.11
C VAL A 328 -9.35 -24.53 20.21
N ILE A 329 -9.87 -25.72 19.90
CA ILE A 329 -10.03 -26.85 20.85
C ILE A 329 -8.70 -27.62 21.08
N THR A 330 -7.86 -27.73 20.05
CA THR A 330 -6.68 -28.61 19.99
C THR A 330 -5.50 -27.90 19.34
N ALA A 331 -4.29 -28.16 19.86
CA ALA A 331 -3.07 -27.97 19.09
C ALA A 331 -2.82 -29.28 18.30
N LEU A 332 -3.24 -29.30 17.03
CA LEU A 332 -3.22 -30.46 16.13
C LEU A 332 -1.80 -30.90 15.72
N LEU A 333 -1.62 -32.21 15.47
CA LEU A 333 -0.40 -32.85 14.96
C LEU A 333 -0.59 -33.34 13.50
N SER A 334 0.28 -32.94 12.59
CA SER A 334 0.34 -33.50 11.23
C SER A 334 1.55 -34.42 11.06
N VAL A 335 1.37 -35.56 10.40
CA VAL A 335 2.48 -36.41 9.95
C VAL A 335 2.55 -36.38 8.43
N VAL A 336 3.70 -36.06 7.84
CA VAL A 336 3.89 -35.94 6.39
C VAL A 336 4.86 -37.01 5.89
N ILE A 337 4.41 -37.83 4.94
CA ILE A 337 5.15 -38.99 4.44
C ILE A 337 5.23 -38.93 2.90
N PRO A 338 6.42 -38.77 2.30
CA PRO A 338 6.60 -38.90 0.86
C PRO A 338 6.66 -40.38 0.46
N VAL A 339 5.98 -40.75 -0.63
CA VAL A 339 5.80 -42.12 -1.12
C VAL A 339 6.23 -42.19 -2.58
N TYR A 340 7.11 -43.14 -2.94
CA TYR A 340 7.51 -43.39 -4.33
C TYR A 340 7.83 -44.87 -4.58
N ASN A 341 6.91 -45.60 -5.20
CA ASN A 341 6.99 -47.05 -5.45
C ASN A 341 7.21 -47.90 -4.17
N GLU A 342 6.30 -47.80 -3.21
CA GLU A 342 6.40 -48.39 -1.87
C GLU A 342 5.20 -49.30 -1.54
N GLN A 343 4.56 -49.91 -2.54
CA GLN A 343 3.36 -50.75 -2.35
C GLN A 343 3.51 -51.86 -1.29
N ASP A 344 4.73 -52.38 -1.09
CA ASP A 344 5.01 -53.49 -0.17
C ASP A 344 5.15 -53.03 1.29
N SER A 345 5.60 -51.79 1.53
CA SER A 345 5.86 -51.22 2.87
C SER A 345 4.67 -50.44 3.42
N LEU A 346 3.83 -49.87 2.54
CA LEU A 346 2.68 -49.04 2.89
C LEU A 346 1.69 -49.64 3.91
N PRO A 347 1.25 -50.92 3.82
CA PRO A 347 0.27 -51.47 4.77
C PRO A 347 0.78 -51.45 6.21
N GLU A 348 2.04 -51.83 6.41
CA GLU A 348 2.65 -51.91 7.74
C GLU A 348 3.03 -50.52 8.25
N LEU A 349 3.47 -49.61 7.38
CA LEU A 349 3.72 -48.21 7.71
C LEU A 349 2.46 -47.53 8.23
N LEU A 350 1.32 -47.68 7.54
CA LEU A 350 0.06 -47.07 7.95
C LEU A 350 -0.41 -47.61 9.30
N ARG A 351 -0.34 -48.93 9.49
CA ARG A 351 -0.70 -49.57 10.77
C ARG A 351 0.15 -49.02 11.93
N ARG A 352 1.48 -49.03 11.80
CA ARG A 352 2.40 -48.57 12.86
C ARG A 352 2.30 -47.07 13.12
N THR A 353 2.17 -46.26 12.08
CA THR A 353 2.05 -44.80 12.22
C THR A 353 0.74 -44.43 12.90
N THR A 354 -0.37 -45.06 12.52
CA THR A 354 -1.68 -44.85 13.16
C THR A 354 -1.62 -45.24 14.65
N GLU A 355 -1.04 -46.40 14.98
CA GLU A 355 -0.87 -46.84 16.37
C GLU A 355 0.03 -45.90 17.20
N ALA A 356 1.07 -45.32 16.59
CA ALA A 356 1.93 -44.35 17.25
C ALA A 356 1.20 -43.02 17.52
N CYS A 357 0.42 -42.54 16.54
CA CYS A 357 -0.38 -41.32 16.66
C CYS A 357 -1.54 -41.47 17.66
N GLN A 358 -2.24 -42.61 17.68
CA GLN A 358 -3.32 -42.89 18.63
C GLN A 358 -2.86 -42.88 20.11
N LYS A 359 -1.58 -43.17 20.38
CA LYS A 359 -1.01 -43.08 21.73
C LYS A 359 -0.77 -41.64 22.19
N LEU A 360 -0.78 -40.69 21.26
CA LEU A 360 -0.73 -39.28 21.56
C LEU A 360 -2.15 -38.86 21.88
N ASN A 361 -2.40 -38.37 23.09
CA ASN A 361 -3.73 -37.88 23.51
C ASN A 361 -4.05 -36.54 22.83
N ARG A 362 -3.99 -36.49 21.49
CA ARG A 362 -4.13 -35.34 20.59
C ARG A 362 -4.71 -35.80 19.27
N ASP A 363 -5.48 -34.92 18.65
CA ASP A 363 -6.05 -35.16 17.33
C ASP A 363 -4.97 -34.99 16.24
N TYR A 364 -5.02 -35.81 15.20
CA TYR A 364 -3.94 -35.95 14.20
C TYR A 364 -4.41 -36.21 12.78
N GLU A 365 -3.54 -35.87 11.82
CA GLU A 365 -3.69 -36.21 10.40
C GLU A 365 -2.39 -36.84 9.85
N ILE A 366 -2.51 -37.72 8.88
CA ILE A 366 -1.38 -38.36 8.18
C ILE A 366 -1.49 -38.04 6.69
N LEU A 367 -0.60 -37.19 6.19
CA LEU A 367 -0.52 -36.84 4.78
C LEU A 367 0.45 -37.79 4.07
N LEU A 368 -0.05 -38.48 3.05
CA LEU A 368 0.72 -39.37 2.19
C LEU A 368 0.87 -38.73 0.81
N ILE A 369 2.11 -38.43 0.40
CA ILE A 369 2.38 -37.66 -0.81
C ILE A 369 2.99 -38.62 -1.84
N ASP A 370 2.23 -39.01 -2.85
CA ASP A 370 2.73 -39.78 -3.98
C ASP A 370 3.57 -38.92 -4.91
N ASP A 371 4.88 -39.21 -5.00
CA ASP A 371 5.83 -38.53 -5.88
C ASP A 371 5.85 -39.16 -7.29
N GLY A 372 4.66 -39.41 -7.86
CA GLY A 372 4.46 -39.99 -9.18
C GLY A 372 4.87 -41.46 -9.28
N SER A 373 4.34 -42.31 -8.39
CA SER A 373 4.62 -43.76 -8.40
C SER A 373 4.10 -44.43 -9.68
N SER A 374 4.76 -45.53 -10.04
CA SER A 374 4.41 -46.37 -11.20
C SER A 374 3.83 -47.74 -10.81
N ASP A 375 3.76 -48.03 -9.52
CA ASP A 375 3.18 -49.25 -8.92
C ASP A 375 1.81 -48.97 -8.27
N ASP A 376 1.27 -49.89 -7.45
CA ASP A 376 -0.06 -49.73 -6.84
C ASP A 376 -0.11 -48.69 -5.69
N SER A 377 1.00 -48.03 -5.36
CA SER A 377 1.10 -47.10 -4.21
C SER A 377 0.05 -45.99 -4.26
N ALA A 378 -0.12 -45.33 -5.41
CA ALA A 378 -1.08 -44.23 -5.56
C ALA A 378 -2.53 -44.68 -5.30
N ALA A 379 -2.91 -45.86 -5.79
CA ALA A 379 -4.24 -46.43 -5.57
C ALA A 379 -4.44 -46.92 -4.13
N MET A 380 -3.39 -47.37 -3.45
CA MET A 380 -3.42 -47.70 -2.02
C MET A 380 -3.63 -46.45 -1.15
N LEU A 381 -2.96 -45.34 -1.49
CA LEU A 381 -3.12 -44.05 -0.82
C LEU A 381 -4.57 -43.53 -0.94
N THR A 382 -5.15 -43.56 -2.14
CA THR A 382 -6.55 -43.14 -2.35
C THR A 382 -7.53 -44.00 -1.54
N ARG A 383 -7.37 -45.33 -1.56
CA ARG A 383 -8.22 -46.23 -0.76
C ARG A 383 -8.11 -45.98 0.74
N ALA A 384 -6.92 -45.65 1.22
CA ALA A 384 -6.68 -45.34 2.63
C ALA A 384 -7.35 -44.00 3.04
N ALA A 385 -7.33 -43.00 2.17
CA ALA A 385 -7.99 -41.71 2.40
C ALA A 385 -9.53 -41.79 2.29
N GLU A 386 -10.07 -42.67 1.44
CA GLU A 386 -11.52 -42.85 1.25
C GLU A 386 -12.20 -43.73 2.32
N ALA A 387 -11.43 -44.33 3.23
CA ALA A 387 -11.99 -45.16 4.30
C ALA A 387 -12.81 -44.30 5.30
N PRO A 388 -13.95 -44.81 5.81
CA PRO A 388 -14.72 -44.12 6.85
C PRO A 388 -13.85 -43.89 8.10
N ASP A 389 -13.96 -42.70 8.70
CA ASP A 389 -13.16 -42.26 9.86
C ASP A 389 -11.64 -42.25 9.63
N SER A 390 -11.21 -42.09 8.38
CA SER A 390 -9.79 -42.03 8.03
C SER A 390 -9.17 -40.68 8.42
N HIS A 391 -8.05 -40.75 9.13
CA HIS A 391 -7.17 -39.63 9.43
C HIS A 391 -6.12 -39.40 8.32
N ILE A 392 -6.30 -40.00 7.14
CA ILE A 392 -5.32 -40.00 6.04
C ILE A 392 -5.72 -39.03 4.93
N VAL A 393 -4.78 -38.19 4.52
CA VAL A 393 -4.92 -37.28 3.37
C VAL A 393 -3.93 -37.70 2.27
N ALA A 394 -4.43 -38.03 1.08
CA ALA A 394 -3.59 -38.40 -0.04
C ALA A 394 -3.35 -37.21 -0.98
N VAL A 395 -2.08 -36.92 -1.30
CA VAL A 395 -1.67 -35.90 -2.28
C VAL A 395 -0.93 -36.60 -3.42
N LEU A 396 -1.43 -36.48 -4.66
CA LEU A 396 -0.87 -37.21 -5.81
C LEU A 396 -0.16 -36.25 -6.77
N LEU A 397 1.15 -36.42 -6.95
CA LEU A 397 1.95 -35.67 -7.93
C LEU A 397 1.96 -36.40 -9.28
N ASN A 398 1.94 -35.65 -10.38
CA ASN A 398 1.79 -36.22 -11.73
C ASN A 398 3.04 -36.90 -12.31
N ARG A 399 4.21 -36.73 -11.67
CA ARG A 399 5.50 -37.35 -12.02
C ARG A 399 6.45 -37.25 -10.81
N ASN A 400 7.63 -37.88 -10.91
CA ASN A 400 8.65 -37.79 -9.86
C ASN A 400 9.37 -36.43 -9.87
N TYR A 401 9.26 -35.71 -8.75
CA TYR A 401 9.90 -34.43 -8.46
C TYR A 401 10.95 -34.53 -7.34
N GLY A 402 11.06 -35.67 -6.67
CA GLY A 402 11.99 -35.96 -5.60
C GLY A 402 11.42 -35.73 -4.20
N GLN A 403 11.96 -36.47 -3.22
CA GLN A 403 11.51 -36.51 -1.81
C GLN A 403 11.29 -35.14 -1.16
N HIS A 404 12.19 -34.17 -1.37
CA HIS A 404 12.05 -32.84 -0.78
C HIS A 404 10.91 -32.04 -1.42
N SER A 405 10.71 -32.17 -2.74
CA SER A 405 9.59 -31.54 -3.45
C SER A 405 8.26 -32.14 -2.99
N ALA A 406 8.22 -33.46 -2.79
CA ALA A 406 7.05 -34.16 -2.25
C ALA A 406 6.71 -33.69 -0.83
N ILE A 407 7.71 -33.56 0.06
CA ILE A 407 7.47 -33.02 1.41
C ILE A 407 7.02 -31.56 1.36
N MET A 408 7.58 -30.71 0.48
CA MET A 408 7.11 -29.31 0.33
C MET A 408 5.67 -29.22 -0.19
N ALA A 409 5.27 -30.13 -1.09
CA ALA A 409 3.87 -30.27 -1.49
C ALA A 409 3.00 -30.67 -0.27
N GLY A 410 3.44 -31.65 0.52
CA GLY A 410 2.78 -32.02 1.79
C GLY A 410 2.67 -30.84 2.76
N PHE A 411 3.73 -30.04 2.91
CA PHE A 411 3.76 -28.83 3.73
C PHE A 411 2.74 -27.77 3.30
N SER A 412 2.40 -27.67 2.01
CA SER A 412 1.35 -26.76 1.55
C SER A 412 -0.08 -27.21 1.89
N HIS A 413 -0.24 -28.47 2.31
CA HIS A 413 -1.54 -29.11 2.58
C HIS A 413 -1.78 -29.49 4.05
N VAL A 414 -0.76 -29.42 4.91
CA VAL A 414 -0.93 -29.71 6.35
C VAL A 414 -1.89 -28.72 7.00
N THR A 415 -2.62 -29.16 8.02
CA THR A 415 -3.50 -28.34 8.89
C THR A 415 -2.98 -28.22 10.34
N GLY A 416 -2.14 -29.14 10.81
CA GLY A 416 -1.62 -29.18 12.19
C GLY A 416 -0.55 -28.13 12.54
N ASP A 417 -0.43 -27.80 13.84
CA ASP A 417 0.54 -26.83 14.38
C ASP A 417 1.95 -27.43 14.54
N LEU A 418 2.01 -28.72 14.85
CA LEU A 418 3.25 -29.49 14.88
C LEU A 418 3.25 -30.46 13.71
N ILE A 419 4.27 -30.38 12.86
CA ILE A 419 4.40 -31.20 11.66
C ILE A 419 5.58 -32.14 11.84
N VAL A 420 5.35 -33.45 11.75
CA VAL A 420 6.38 -34.48 11.80
C VAL A 420 6.56 -35.08 10.41
N THR A 421 7.77 -35.05 9.87
CA THR A 421 8.10 -35.75 8.62
C THR A 421 8.57 -37.17 8.92
N LEU A 422 8.23 -38.13 8.06
CA LEU A 422 8.60 -39.54 8.19
C LEU A 422 8.81 -40.16 6.80
N ASP A 423 9.74 -41.11 6.65
CA ASP A 423 9.99 -41.81 5.38
C ASP A 423 9.11 -43.05 5.23
N ALA A 424 8.74 -43.39 3.99
CA ALA A 424 7.87 -44.53 3.70
C ALA A 424 8.55 -45.92 3.81
N ASP A 425 9.88 -45.98 3.97
CA ASP A 425 10.67 -47.22 3.87
C ASP A 425 10.83 -48.00 5.19
N LEU A 426 10.11 -47.59 6.24
CA LEU A 426 10.13 -48.18 7.59
C LEU A 426 11.48 -48.17 8.31
N GLN A 427 12.53 -47.54 7.76
CA GLN A 427 13.83 -47.46 8.42
C GLN A 427 13.81 -46.55 9.65
N ASN A 428 12.91 -45.57 9.65
CA ASN A 428 12.64 -44.70 10.79
C ASN A 428 11.35 -45.20 11.46
N PRO A 429 11.44 -45.82 12.66
CA PRO A 429 10.26 -46.39 13.31
C PRO A 429 9.26 -45.29 13.72
N PRO A 430 7.96 -45.38 13.32
CA PRO A 430 6.94 -44.41 13.71
C PRO A 430 6.75 -44.27 15.24
N GLU A 431 7.18 -45.27 16.01
CA GLU A 431 7.14 -45.27 17.47
C GLU A 431 8.02 -44.19 18.12
N GLU A 432 8.90 -43.53 17.35
CA GLU A 432 9.70 -42.39 17.81
C GLU A 432 8.93 -41.05 17.75
N ILE A 433 7.80 -40.97 17.02
CA ILE A 433 6.99 -39.74 16.90
C ILE A 433 6.65 -39.13 18.27
N PRO A 434 6.21 -39.89 19.30
CA PRO A 434 5.95 -39.33 20.63
C PRO A 434 7.12 -38.61 21.28
N ARG A 435 8.36 -39.08 21.08
CA ARG A 435 9.56 -38.45 21.63
C ARG A 435 9.88 -37.13 20.94
N LEU A 436 9.60 -37.02 19.63
CA LEU A 436 9.72 -35.77 18.90
C LEU A 436 8.66 -34.76 19.35
N VAL A 437 7.43 -35.21 19.59
CA VAL A 437 6.32 -34.37 20.08
C VAL A 437 6.61 -33.85 21.48
N GLU A 438 7.00 -34.72 22.41
CA GLU A 438 7.39 -34.34 23.78
C GLU A 438 8.49 -33.27 23.76
N LYS A 439 9.50 -33.43 22.90
CA LYS A 439 10.58 -32.44 22.77
C LYS A 439 10.13 -31.14 22.11
N ALA A 440 9.25 -31.18 21.11
CA ALA A 440 8.71 -29.96 20.52
C ALA A 440 7.86 -29.16 21.54
N ASP A 441 7.19 -29.84 22.46
CA ASP A 441 6.38 -29.22 23.50
C ASP A 441 7.19 -28.51 24.60
N GLU A 442 8.49 -28.77 24.72
CA GLU A 442 9.43 -27.97 25.53
C GLU A 442 9.72 -26.57 24.93
N GLY A 443 9.06 -26.25 23.81
CA GLY A 443 9.15 -24.95 23.13
C GLY A 443 10.29 -24.86 22.11
N TYR A 444 10.62 -25.98 21.46
CA TYR A 444 11.54 -26.01 20.32
C TYR A 444 10.77 -25.89 19.00
N ASP A 445 11.28 -25.03 18.11
CA ASP A 445 10.67 -24.77 16.80
C ASP A 445 11.00 -25.86 15.78
N VAL A 446 12.18 -26.48 15.94
CA VAL A 446 12.69 -27.56 15.11
C VAL A 446 13.32 -28.65 16.00
N VAL A 447 12.82 -29.88 15.87
CA VAL A 447 13.41 -31.07 16.49
C VAL A 447 13.98 -31.95 15.37
N GLY A 448 15.30 -31.91 15.23
CA GLY A 448 16.05 -32.82 14.37
C GLY A 448 16.30 -34.16 15.06
N THR A 449 16.64 -35.18 14.27
CA THR A 449 17.00 -36.50 14.80
C THR A 449 18.35 -36.99 14.29
N VAL A 450 19.03 -37.77 15.12
CA VAL A 450 20.32 -38.38 14.81
C VAL A 450 20.20 -39.90 14.95
N ARG A 451 20.49 -40.63 13.86
CA ARG A 451 20.40 -42.09 13.82
C ARG A 451 21.48 -42.75 14.70
N GLN A 452 21.10 -43.63 15.61
CA GLN A 452 22.03 -44.46 16.39
C GLN A 452 22.42 -45.76 15.62
N ASN A 453 23.62 -46.29 15.85
CA ASN A 453 24.12 -47.57 15.28
C ASN A 453 24.26 -47.68 13.74
N ARG A 454 24.76 -46.64 13.08
CA ARG A 454 24.99 -46.61 11.63
C ARG A 454 26.09 -47.61 11.17
N GLN A 455 25.71 -48.68 10.44
CA GLN A 455 26.65 -49.63 9.80
C GLN A 455 27.16 -49.16 8.40
N ASP A 456 27.45 -47.86 8.24
CA ASP A 456 28.08 -47.36 6.99
C ASP A 456 29.57 -47.73 6.91
N SER A 457 30.08 -47.97 5.69
CA SER A 457 31.50 -48.24 5.44
C SER A 457 32.39 -47.11 5.97
N TRP A 458 33.62 -47.47 6.40
CA TRP A 458 34.58 -46.54 7.01
C TRP A 458 34.84 -45.28 6.16
N PHE A 459 34.75 -45.40 4.83
CA PHE A 459 34.97 -44.30 3.89
C PHE A 459 33.84 -43.26 3.88
N ARG A 460 32.57 -43.71 4.01
CA ARG A 460 31.39 -42.83 4.06
C ARG A 460 31.34 -41.98 5.34
N LYS A 461 31.73 -42.57 6.49
CA LYS A 461 31.81 -41.87 7.78
C LYS A 461 32.83 -40.73 7.77
N ARG A 462 33.93 -40.88 7.01
CA ARG A 462 35.00 -39.87 6.91
C ARG A 462 34.61 -38.69 6.00
N ALA A 463 33.95 -38.96 4.87
CA ALA A 463 33.45 -37.94 3.96
C ALA A 463 32.38 -37.05 4.63
N SER A 464 31.41 -37.65 5.32
CA SER A 464 30.37 -36.91 6.04
C SER A 464 30.92 -36.01 7.15
N LYS A 465 31.95 -36.44 7.89
CA LYS A 465 32.58 -35.62 8.94
C LYS A 465 33.28 -34.38 8.39
N MET A 466 33.97 -34.51 7.27
CA MET A 466 34.68 -33.39 6.64
C MET A 466 33.69 -32.35 6.08
N ILE A 467 32.59 -32.82 5.50
CA ILE A 467 31.52 -31.98 4.94
C ILE A 467 30.73 -31.26 6.04
N ASN A 468 30.36 -31.96 7.12
CA ASN A 468 29.69 -31.34 8.27
C ASN A 468 30.56 -30.24 8.91
N HIS A 469 31.89 -30.44 8.97
CA HIS A 469 32.81 -29.43 9.48
C HIS A 469 32.88 -28.17 8.58
N LEU A 470 32.73 -28.35 7.26
CA LEU A 470 32.71 -27.24 6.29
C LEU A 470 31.41 -26.42 6.39
N ILE A 471 30.26 -27.09 6.49
CA ILE A 471 28.93 -26.48 6.64
C ILE A 471 28.84 -25.72 7.97
N GLN A 472 29.33 -26.31 9.07
CA GLN A 472 29.32 -25.69 10.39
C GLN A 472 30.12 -24.38 10.45
N ARG A 473 31.23 -24.29 9.69
CA ARG A 473 32.02 -23.05 9.57
C ARG A 473 31.35 -21.96 8.74
N THR A 474 30.46 -22.32 7.81
CA THR A 474 29.78 -21.37 6.91
C THR A 474 28.44 -20.90 7.46
N THR A 475 27.68 -21.77 8.15
CA THR A 475 26.32 -21.45 8.64
C THR A 475 26.25 -21.12 10.13
N GLY A 476 27.33 -21.36 10.90
CA GLY A 476 27.39 -21.06 12.34
C GLY A 476 26.53 -21.94 13.26
N LYS A 477 25.75 -22.88 12.70
CA LYS A 477 24.90 -23.82 13.46
C LYS A 477 25.37 -25.26 13.21
N ALA A 478 25.46 -26.05 14.26
CA ALA A 478 25.88 -27.47 14.20
C ALA A 478 24.66 -28.38 14.08
N MET A 479 24.64 -29.28 13.09
CA MET A 479 23.76 -30.46 13.07
C MET A 479 24.57 -31.73 12.78
N GLY A 480 24.22 -32.83 13.44
CA GLY A 480 24.92 -34.11 13.39
C GLY A 480 24.57 -34.97 12.18
N ASP A 481 23.32 -34.94 11.70
CA ASP A 481 22.85 -35.78 10.58
C ASP A 481 21.79 -35.09 9.69
N TYR A 482 22.23 -34.50 8.59
CA TYR A 482 21.35 -33.86 7.60
C TYR A 482 20.52 -34.84 6.76
N GLY A 483 20.84 -36.15 6.78
CA GLY A 483 20.20 -37.15 5.94
C GLY A 483 19.13 -37.99 6.64
N CYS A 484 18.70 -37.61 7.85
CA CYS A 484 17.55 -38.21 8.52
C CYS A 484 16.33 -37.31 8.36
N MET A 485 15.27 -37.83 7.74
CA MET A 485 14.04 -37.08 7.45
C MET A 485 12.97 -37.24 8.53
N LEU A 486 13.19 -38.06 9.56
CA LEU A 486 12.34 -38.08 10.76
C LEU A 486 12.57 -36.81 11.58
N ARG A 487 11.71 -35.80 11.49
CA ARG A 487 11.91 -34.48 12.11
C ARG A 487 10.58 -33.84 12.48
N ALA A 488 10.59 -32.94 13.46
CA ALA A 488 9.41 -32.15 13.83
C ALA A 488 9.64 -30.66 13.63
N TYR A 489 8.62 -29.97 13.12
CA TYR A 489 8.64 -28.55 12.79
C TYR A 489 7.37 -27.86 13.30
N ARG A 490 7.50 -26.68 13.87
CA ARG A 490 6.33 -25.81 14.13
C ARG A 490 5.83 -25.19 12.82
N ARG A 491 4.52 -24.96 12.71
CA ARG A 491 3.89 -24.41 11.51
C ARG A 491 4.53 -23.12 11.00
N HIS A 492 4.89 -22.19 11.88
CA HIS A 492 5.52 -20.93 11.47
C HIS A 492 6.87 -21.13 10.74
N ILE A 493 7.59 -22.24 11.00
CA ILE A 493 8.81 -22.61 10.28
C ILE A 493 8.47 -23.13 8.88
N ILE A 494 7.43 -23.96 8.78
CA ILE A 494 6.90 -24.44 7.49
C ILE A 494 6.45 -23.27 6.61
N ASP A 495 5.66 -22.35 7.17
CA ASP A 495 5.17 -21.17 6.46
C ASP A 495 6.35 -20.30 5.97
N ALA A 496 7.36 -20.09 6.81
CA ALA A 496 8.57 -19.36 6.40
C ALA A 496 9.32 -20.05 5.26
N MET A 497 9.38 -21.39 5.25
CA MET A 497 9.98 -22.15 4.15
C MET A 497 9.16 -22.06 2.86
N LEU A 498 7.82 -22.12 2.93
CA LEU A 498 6.93 -22.01 1.75
C LEU A 498 6.99 -20.62 1.09
N HIS A 499 7.21 -19.56 1.87
CA HIS A 499 7.33 -18.18 1.37
C HIS A 499 8.77 -17.82 0.93
N CYS A 500 9.74 -18.71 1.11
CA CYS A 500 11.12 -18.49 0.71
C CYS A 500 11.31 -18.73 -0.79
N HIS A 501 11.75 -17.70 -1.52
CA HIS A 501 11.93 -17.73 -2.98
C HIS A 501 13.36 -18.16 -3.42
N GLU A 502 14.16 -18.74 -2.52
CA GLU A 502 15.50 -19.26 -2.83
C GLU A 502 15.43 -20.65 -3.51
N ARG A 503 16.36 -20.93 -4.43
CA ARG A 503 16.26 -22.05 -5.40
C ARG A 503 16.57 -23.46 -4.88
N SER A 504 16.96 -23.68 -3.61
CA SER A 504 17.29 -25.04 -3.13
C SER A 504 16.36 -25.50 -2.01
N THR A 505 15.57 -26.54 -2.29
CA THR A 505 14.61 -27.21 -1.39
C THR A 505 15.29 -28.17 -0.40
N PHE A 506 16.41 -27.80 0.22
CA PHE A 506 16.99 -28.62 1.29
C PHE A 506 16.35 -28.27 2.65
N ILE A 507 15.23 -28.94 2.94
CA ILE A 507 14.33 -28.68 4.06
C ILE A 507 15.06 -28.53 5.42
N PRO A 508 15.99 -29.41 5.83
CA PRO A 508 16.66 -29.28 7.13
C PRO A 508 17.47 -27.98 7.30
N ILE A 509 18.07 -27.47 6.21
CA ILE A 509 18.85 -26.23 6.26
C ILE A 509 17.91 -25.03 6.33
N LEU A 510 16.91 -24.98 5.46
CA LEU A 510 15.91 -23.91 5.45
C LEU A 510 15.20 -23.79 6.80
N ALA A 511 14.74 -24.91 7.37
CA ALA A 511 14.07 -24.93 8.65
C ALA A 511 14.95 -24.33 9.77
N ASN A 512 16.23 -24.69 9.79
CA ASN A 512 17.17 -24.18 10.80
C ASN A 512 17.54 -22.71 10.60
N THR A 513 17.46 -22.16 9.39
CA THR A 513 17.65 -20.73 9.14
C THR A 513 16.55 -19.92 9.83
N PHE A 514 15.30 -20.41 9.77
CA PHE A 514 14.14 -19.73 10.37
C PHE A 514 13.93 -20.06 11.86
N ALA A 515 14.50 -21.16 12.36
CA ALA A 515 14.34 -21.60 13.73
C ALA A 515 15.04 -20.68 14.75
N ARG A 516 14.32 -20.30 15.81
CA ARG A 516 14.89 -19.59 16.99
C ARG A 516 15.45 -20.58 17.99
N ARG A 517 14.75 -21.69 18.24
CA ARG A 517 15.15 -22.79 19.12
C ARG A 517 15.11 -24.10 18.36
N ALA A 518 16.28 -24.67 18.06
CA ALA A 518 16.42 -25.98 17.44
C ALA A 518 17.16 -26.95 18.36
N ILE A 519 16.79 -28.23 18.33
CA ILE A 519 17.48 -29.31 19.07
C ILE A 519 17.56 -30.59 18.23
N GLU A 520 18.54 -31.43 18.53
CA GLU A 520 18.65 -32.78 17.96
C GLU A 520 18.52 -33.85 19.05
N ILE A 521 17.75 -34.90 18.78
CA ILE A 521 17.62 -36.06 19.66
C ILE A 521 18.07 -37.36 18.98
N PRO A 522 18.65 -38.32 19.74
CA PRO A 522 18.96 -39.63 19.19
C PRO A 522 17.71 -40.50 19.04
N VAL A 523 17.59 -41.17 17.90
CA VAL A 523 16.48 -42.09 17.56
C VAL A 523 16.99 -43.45 17.06
N HIS A 524 16.18 -44.49 17.25
CA HIS A 524 16.43 -45.83 16.72
C HIS A 524 16.34 -45.86 15.18
N HIS A 525 17.04 -46.80 14.54
CA HIS A 525 17.04 -46.97 13.08
C HIS A 525 17.08 -48.45 12.74
N ASP A 526 16.10 -48.93 11.96
CA ASP A 526 15.93 -50.35 11.61
C ASP A 526 16.58 -50.68 10.26
N GLU A 527 16.96 -51.96 10.04
CA GLU A 527 17.42 -52.43 8.74
C GLU A 527 16.25 -52.49 7.73
N ARG A 528 16.52 -52.16 6.47
CA ARG A 528 15.49 -52.10 5.41
C ARG A 528 14.87 -53.48 5.20
N GLN A 529 13.55 -53.60 5.40
CA GLN A 529 12.81 -54.85 5.26
C GLN A 529 12.47 -55.21 3.80
N PHE A 530 12.32 -54.21 2.91
CA PHE A 530 11.93 -54.40 1.50
C PHE A 530 12.78 -53.52 0.55
N GLY A 531 13.40 -54.11 -0.49
CA GLY A 531 14.05 -53.43 -1.63
C GLY A 531 15.55 -53.04 -1.52
N ASP A 532 16.26 -53.03 -2.67
CA ASP A 532 17.66 -52.60 -2.80
C ASP A 532 17.83 -51.07 -2.88
N SER A 533 18.97 -50.55 -2.39
CA SER A 533 19.31 -49.11 -2.39
C SER A 533 19.43 -48.53 -3.82
N LYS A 534 18.46 -47.68 -4.21
CA LYS A 534 18.44 -46.98 -5.51
C LYS A 534 19.28 -45.69 -5.58
N TYR A 535 20.10 -45.39 -4.57
CA TYR A 535 20.98 -44.20 -4.60
C TYR A 535 22.37 -44.52 -5.16
N SER A 536 22.68 -44.03 -6.37
CA SER A 536 24.03 -44.08 -6.91
C SER A 536 24.95 -43.10 -6.18
N PHE A 537 26.18 -43.51 -5.89
CA PHE A 537 27.22 -42.68 -5.29
C PHE A 537 27.43 -41.34 -6.03
N MET A 538 27.26 -41.33 -7.36
CA MET A 538 27.39 -40.12 -8.18
C MET A 538 26.24 -39.12 -7.99
N ARG A 539 25.00 -39.56 -7.75
CA ARG A 539 23.90 -38.62 -7.46
C ARG A 539 24.10 -37.89 -6.14
N LEU A 540 24.68 -38.55 -5.13
CA LEU A 540 25.00 -37.93 -3.84
C LEU A 540 26.07 -36.84 -4.02
N ILE A 541 27.09 -37.09 -4.83
CA ILE A 541 28.15 -36.12 -5.14
C ILE A 541 27.59 -34.92 -5.91
N ASN A 542 26.73 -35.14 -6.92
CA ASN A 542 26.14 -34.05 -7.70
C ASN A 542 25.20 -33.18 -6.86
N LEU A 543 24.34 -33.79 -6.02
CA LEU A 543 23.48 -33.05 -5.11
C LEU A 543 24.28 -32.17 -4.14
N MET A 544 25.44 -32.67 -3.68
CA MET A 544 26.34 -31.91 -2.81
C MET A 544 27.08 -30.80 -3.57
N TYR A 545 27.44 -31.02 -4.84
CA TYR A 545 28.08 -30.00 -5.67
C TYR A 545 27.14 -28.82 -5.90
N ASP A 546 25.89 -29.10 -6.33
CA ASP A 546 24.84 -28.09 -6.53
C ASP A 546 24.56 -27.27 -5.26
N LEU A 547 24.51 -27.95 -4.10
CA LEU A 547 24.20 -27.32 -2.81
C LEU A 547 25.30 -26.37 -2.34
N ILE A 548 26.58 -26.67 -2.62
CA ILE A 548 27.70 -25.78 -2.26
C ILE A 548 27.80 -24.61 -3.27
N THR A 549 27.61 -24.86 -4.57
CA THR A 549 27.66 -23.80 -5.59
C THR A 549 26.51 -22.80 -5.49
N CYS A 550 25.35 -23.19 -4.93
CA CYS A 550 24.23 -22.29 -4.70
C CYS A 550 24.39 -21.37 -3.48
N LEU A 551 25.12 -21.82 -2.44
CA LEU A 551 25.30 -21.05 -1.20
C LEU A 551 26.54 -20.15 -1.27
N THR A 552 27.51 -20.47 -2.12
CA THR A 552 28.77 -19.72 -2.23
C THR A 552 29.49 -19.99 -3.55
N THR A 553 30.14 -18.97 -4.11
CA THR A 553 31.04 -19.10 -5.28
C THR A 553 32.46 -19.58 -4.90
N THR A 554 32.71 -19.86 -3.63
CA THR A 554 34.02 -20.31 -3.10
C THR A 554 34.55 -21.59 -3.76
N PRO A 555 33.75 -22.61 -4.13
CA PRO A 555 34.26 -23.80 -4.84
C PRO A 555 34.78 -23.48 -6.25
N LEU A 556 34.08 -22.60 -6.96
CA LEU A 556 34.49 -22.11 -8.29
C LEU A 556 35.77 -21.26 -8.18
N ARG A 557 35.90 -20.43 -7.13
CA ARG A 557 37.16 -19.73 -6.81
C ARG A 557 38.30 -20.68 -6.41
N LEU A 558 37.98 -21.78 -5.72
CA LEU A 558 38.96 -22.81 -5.35
C LEU A 558 39.53 -23.49 -6.60
N LEU A 559 38.73 -23.69 -7.64
CA LEU A 559 39.19 -24.18 -8.94
C LEU A 559 40.21 -23.22 -9.59
N SER A 560 40.00 -21.91 -9.51
CA SER A 560 40.99 -20.91 -9.99
C SER A 560 42.26 -20.89 -9.14
N VAL A 561 42.17 -21.06 -7.82
CA VAL A 561 43.32 -21.16 -6.91
C VAL A 561 44.12 -22.45 -7.16
N VAL A 562 43.43 -23.59 -7.30
CA VAL A 562 44.04 -24.88 -7.64
C VAL A 562 44.67 -24.81 -9.04
N GLY A 563 43.99 -24.21 -10.01
CA GLY A 563 44.54 -23.94 -11.34
C GLY A 563 45.81 -23.10 -11.30
N SER A 564 45.84 -22.06 -10.45
CA SER A 564 47.02 -21.22 -10.22
C SER A 564 48.19 -22.00 -9.60
N ILE A 565 47.92 -22.87 -8.62
CA ILE A 565 48.94 -23.73 -8.00
C ILE A 565 49.50 -24.73 -9.02
N ILE A 566 48.63 -25.34 -9.84
CA ILE A 566 49.04 -26.28 -10.90
C ILE A 566 49.89 -25.56 -11.95
N ALA A 567 49.50 -24.35 -12.36
CA ALA A 567 50.26 -23.55 -13.32
C ALA A 567 51.65 -23.17 -12.79
N LEU A 568 51.73 -22.67 -11.55
CA LEU A 568 52.99 -22.32 -10.87
C LEU A 568 53.89 -23.55 -10.70
N SER A 569 53.32 -24.70 -10.33
CA SER A 569 54.07 -25.95 -10.15
C SER A 569 54.58 -26.51 -11.49
N GLY A 570 53.77 -26.44 -12.55
CA GLY A 570 54.17 -26.79 -13.92
C GLY A 570 55.31 -25.91 -14.43
N PHE A 571 55.22 -24.60 -14.19
CA PHE A 571 56.27 -23.65 -14.56
C PHE A 571 57.58 -23.88 -13.78
N ALA A 572 57.50 -24.08 -12.46
CA ALA A 572 58.67 -24.38 -11.63
C ALA A 572 59.35 -25.69 -12.05
N LEU A 573 58.56 -26.72 -12.38
CA LEU A 573 59.07 -27.98 -12.92
C LEU A 573 59.77 -27.75 -14.27
N ALA A 574 59.21 -26.94 -15.16
CA ALA A 574 59.84 -26.60 -16.44
C ALA A 574 61.21 -25.92 -16.24
N VAL A 575 61.30 -24.94 -15.34
CA VAL A 575 62.55 -24.24 -15.02
C VAL A 575 63.58 -25.21 -14.42
N LEU A 576 63.17 -26.07 -13.48
CA LEU A 576 64.05 -27.07 -12.89
C LEU A 576 64.59 -28.05 -13.95
N LEU A 577 63.75 -28.53 -14.86
CA LEU A 577 64.15 -29.42 -15.94
C LEU A 577 65.14 -28.75 -16.91
N VAL A 578 64.98 -27.45 -17.18
CA VAL A 578 65.94 -26.66 -17.97
C VAL A 578 67.29 -26.54 -17.27
N VAL A 579 67.30 -26.23 -15.97
CA VAL A 579 68.54 -26.12 -15.16
C VAL A 579 69.27 -27.46 -15.10
N LEU A 580 68.56 -28.54 -14.80
CA LEU A 580 69.13 -29.89 -14.77
C LEU A 580 69.66 -30.32 -16.15
N ARG A 581 69.03 -29.86 -17.25
CA ARG A 581 69.49 -30.17 -18.61
C ARG A 581 70.81 -29.46 -18.93
N LEU A 582 70.96 -28.23 -18.45
CA LEU A 582 72.20 -27.46 -18.59
C LEU A 582 73.33 -28.00 -17.69
N ALA A 583 73.00 -28.52 -16.51
CA ALA A 583 73.99 -29.02 -15.54
C ALA A 583 74.42 -30.47 -15.78
N LEU A 584 73.50 -31.36 -16.20
CA LEU A 584 73.72 -32.82 -16.25
C LEU A 584 73.68 -33.40 -17.69
N GLY A 585 73.53 -32.55 -18.71
CA GLY A 585 73.47 -32.97 -20.12
C GLY A 585 72.14 -33.62 -20.52
N PRO A 586 71.97 -34.08 -21.78
CA PRO A 586 70.67 -34.54 -22.29
C PRO A 586 70.27 -35.97 -21.89
N GLN A 587 71.19 -36.78 -21.34
CA GLN A 587 70.99 -38.23 -21.18
C GLN A 587 70.00 -38.63 -20.07
N TRP A 588 69.74 -37.76 -19.08
CA TRP A 588 68.86 -38.07 -17.94
C TRP A 588 67.37 -37.73 -18.20
N ALA A 589 67.05 -37.04 -19.30
CA ALA A 589 65.77 -36.37 -19.49
C ALA A 589 64.67 -37.20 -20.18
N ALA A 590 64.80 -38.54 -20.22
CA ALA A 590 63.82 -39.49 -20.77
C ALA A 590 63.12 -38.98 -22.06
N ASP A 591 63.91 -38.62 -23.07
CA ASP A 591 63.46 -38.09 -24.37
C ASP A 591 62.47 -36.91 -24.33
N GLY A 592 62.48 -36.11 -23.24
CA GLY A 592 61.67 -34.90 -23.12
C GLY A 592 60.24 -35.11 -22.64
N VAL A 593 59.85 -36.33 -22.25
CA VAL A 593 58.51 -36.66 -21.74
C VAL A 593 58.14 -35.79 -20.53
N PHE A 594 59.09 -35.55 -19.62
CA PHE A 594 58.86 -34.71 -18.44
C PHE A 594 58.65 -33.22 -18.78
N MET A 595 59.23 -32.75 -19.89
CA MET A 595 59.02 -31.37 -20.36
C MET A 595 57.61 -31.20 -20.94
N LEU A 596 57.10 -32.21 -21.65
CA LEU A 596 55.71 -32.25 -22.13
C LEU A 596 54.70 -32.19 -20.97
N PHE A 597 54.95 -32.92 -19.87
CA PHE A 597 54.10 -32.82 -18.67
C PHE A 597 54.13 -31.44 -18.01
N ALA A 598 55.31 -30.81 -17.93
CA ALA A 598 55.44 -29.46 -17.36
C ALA A 598 54.68 -28.40 -18.19
N VAL A 599 54.76 -28.49 -19.52
CA VAL A 599 54.00 -27.64 -20.44
C VAL A 599 52.50 -27.92 -20.31
N LEU A 600 52.09 -29.19 -20.33
CA LEU A 600 50.70 -29.60 -20.20
C LEU A 600 50.06 -29.07 -18.90
N PHE A 601 50.74 -29.21 -17.75
CA PHE A 601 50.22 -28.70 -16.48
C PHE A 601 50.16 -27.18 -16.43
N THR A 602 51.09 -26.48 -17.07
CA THR A 602 51.05 -25.01 -17.19
C THR A 602 49.82 -24.57 -18.00
N PHE A 603 49.52 -25.23 -19.12
CA PHE A 603 48.35 -24.92 -19.95
C PHE A 603 47.02 -25.30 -19.30
N ILE A 604 46.93 -26.49 -18.66
CA ILE A 604 45.73 -26.90 -17.92
C ILE A 604 45.45 -25.92 -16.77
N GLY A 605 46.49 -25.51 -16.03
CA GLY A 605 46.36 -24.52 -14.96
C GLY A 605 45.92 -23.15 -15.48
N ALA A 606 46.46 -22.70 -16.61
CA ALA A 606 46.05 -21.44 -17.26
C ALA A 606 44.59 -21.49 -17.77
N GLN A 607 44.11 -22.65 -18.22
CA GLN A 607 42.74 -22.82 -18.70
C GLN A 607 41.69 -22.72 -17.58
N PHE A 608 42.02 -23.17 -16.37
CA PHE A 608 41.19 -22.96 -15.17
C PHE A 608 41.19 -21.52 -14.64
N ILE A 609 42.15 -20.68 -15.08
CA ILE A 609 42.22 -19.25 -14.75
C ILE A 609 41.38 -18.40 -15.72
N GLY A 610 41.12 -18.88 -16.94
CA GLY A 610 40.42 -18.12 -18.00
C GLY A 610 38.89 -18.15 -17.99
N MET A 611 38.24 -18.62 -16.93
CA MET A 611 36.78 -18.61 -16.79
C MET A 611 36.32 -17.36 -16.02
N GLY A 612 36.01 -16.28 -16.76
CA GLY A 612 35.50 -15.03 -16.19
C GLY A 612 33.98 -15.03 -16.03
N LEU A 613 33.49 -14.45 -14.92
CA LEU A 613 32.05 -14.35 -14.60
C LEU A 613 31.42 -13.12 -15.29
N LEU A 614 30.27 -13.31 -15.94
CA LEU A 614 29.51 -12.26 -16.65
C LEU A 614 28.16 -11.97 -15.99
N VAL A 615 27.76 -10.70 -15.94
CA VAL A 615 26.37 -10.30 -15.64
C VAL A 615 25.72 -9.66 -16.88
N VAL A 616 24.48 -10.05 -17.17
CA VAL A 616 23.73 -9.59 -18.35
C VAL A 616 22.42 -8.91 -17.95
N PHE A 617 22.12 -7.79 -18.60
CA PHE A 617 20.84 -7.08 -18.51
C PHE A 617 20.15 -7.19 -19.87
N ALA A 618 19.03 -7.90 -19.96
CA ALA A 618 18.44 -8.24 -21.25
C ALA A 618 16.91 -8.25 -21.24
N TYR A 619 16.30 -7.79 -22.34
CA TYR A 619 14.85 -7.88 -22.56
C TYR A 619 14.51 -8.00 -24.05
N HIS A 620 13.33 -8.54 -24.38
CA HIS A 620 12.83 -8.71 -25.75
C HIS A 620 13.72 -9.63 -26.63
N ASP A 621 13.41 -9.72 -27.92
CA ASP A 621 14.18 -10.48 -28.92
C ASP A 621 15.67 -10.13 -28.95
N MET A 622 16.02 -8.84 -28.84
CA MET A 622 17.42 -8.41 -28.81
C MET A 622 18.16 -8.94 -27.58
N GLY A 623 17.47 -9.01 -26.44
CA GLY A 623 17.96 -9.70 -25.26
C GLY A 623 18.18 -11.20 -25.51
N CYS A 624 17.24 -11.87 -26.15
CA CYS A 624 17.36 -13.29 -26.48
C CYS A 624 18.53 -13.57 -27.45
N VAL A 625 18.68 -12.75 -28.49
CA VAL A 625 19.80 -12.81 -29.45
C VAL A 625 21.12 -12.58 -28.72
N GLY A 626 21.20 -11.55 -27.87
CA GLY A 626 22.40 -11.24 -27.10
C GLY A 626 22.83 -12.35 -26.16
N VAL A 627 21.88 -12.92 -25.38
CA VAL A 627 22.15 -14.05 -24.47
C VAL A 627 22.66 -15.27 -25.24
N ARG A 628 22.01 -15.64 -26.34
CA ARG A 628 22.47 -16.78 -27.18
C ARG A 628 23.86 -16.54 -27.76
N ALA A 629 24.13 -15.33 -28.28
CA ALA A 629 25.43 -14.99 -28.84
C ALA A 629 26.56 -15.04 -27.79
N LEU A 630 26.29 -14.64 -26.54
CA LEU A 630 27.26 -14.76 -25.45
C LEU A 630 27.57 -16.21 -25.10
N VAL A 631 26.54 -17.07 -25.00
CA VAL A 631 26.71 -18.51 -24.73
C VAL A 631 27.50 -19.16 -25.87
N GLU A 632 27.17 -18.85 -27.13
CA GLU A 632 27.88 -19.36 -28.31
C GLU A 632 29.35 -18.89 -28.36
N ALA A 633 29.63 -17.66 -27.90
CA ALA A 633 31.00 -17.13 -27.76
C ALA A 633 31.75 -17.69 -26.53
N GLY A 634 31.13 -18.60 -25.76
CA GLY A 634 31.71 -19.27 -24.60
C GLY A 634 31.92 -18.36 -23.39
N TYR A 635 31.06 -17.36 -23.18
CA TYR A 635 31.00 -16.61 -21.93
C TYR A 635 30.28 -17.43 -20.85
N ASP A 636 30.73 -17.30 -19.60
CA ASP A 636 30.06 -17.90 -18.45
C ASP A 636 29.15 -16.87 -17.77
N ILE A 637 27.83 -17.05 -17.90
CA ILE A 637 26.82 -16.07 -17.48
C ILE A 637 26.40 -16.37 -16.04
N ALA A 638 26.86 -15.56 -15.09
CA ALA A 638 26.56 -15.70 -13.67
C ALA A 638 25.10 -15.38 -13.35
N ALA A 639 24.54 -14.33 -13.96
CA ALA A 639 23.15 -13.93 -13.78
C ALA A 639 22.62 -13.09 -14.95
N ILE A 640 21.31 -13.19 -15.20
CA ILE A 640 20.56 -12.35 -16.14
C ILE A 640 19.52 -11.53 -15.36
N TYR A 641 19.49 -10.22 -15.61
CA TYR A 641 18.47 -9.29 -15.11
C TYR A 641 17.53 -8.89 -16.25
N THR A 642 16.22 -9.00 -16.03
CA THR A 642 15.18 -8.76 -17.03
C THR A 642 13.96 -8.04 -16.42
N HIS A 643 12.87 -7.88 -17.17
CA HIS A 643 11.63 -7.24 -16.71
C HIS A 643 10.46 -8.23 -16.75
N PRO A 644 9.44 -8.09 -15.90
CA PRO A 644 8.14 -8.72 -16.11
C PRO A 644 7.46 -8.17 -17.38
N ASP A 645 6.74 -9.02 -18.10
CA ASP A 645 5.98 -8.61 -19.29
C ASP A 645 4.80 -7.69 -18.88
N ASN A 646 4.60 -6.59 -19.61
CA ASN A 646 3.53 -5.63 -19.32
C ASN A 646 2.24 -6.01 -20.05
N ALA A 647 1.13 -6.20 -19.31
CA ALA A 647 -0.18 -6.54 -19.88
C ALA A 647 -0.75 -5.49 -20.86
N ALA A 648 -0.27 -4.25 -20.82
CA ALA A 648 -0.66 -3.18 -21.75
C ALA A 648 0.14 -3.18 -23.07
N GLU A 649 1.14 -4.06 -23.21
CA GLU A 649 1.95 -4.23 -24.40
C GLU A 649 1.59 -5.55 -25.10
N ASN A 650 1.59 -5.57 -26.43
CA ASN A 650 1.38 -6.82 -27.16
C ASN A 650 2.62 -7.71 -27.01
N ASN A 651 2.48 -8.87 -26.37
CA ASN A 651 3.58 -9.81 -26.13
C ASN A 651 3.88 -10.66 -27.38
N PHE A 652 4.48 -10.04 -28.41
CA PHE A 652 4.85 -10.72 -29.66
C PHE A 652 6.32 -11.20 -29.70
N PHE A 653 7.11 -10.87 -28.69
CA PHE A 653 8.57 -11.03 -28.65
C PHE A 653 9.01 -12.20 -27.77
N GLY A 654 10.25 -12.66 -27.99
CA GLY A 654 10.89 -13.72 -27.21
C GLY A 654 11.13 -13.34 -25.76
N SER A 655 10.91 -14.30 -24.86
CA SER A 655 11.16 -14.15 -23.43
C SER A 655 12.61 -14.45 -23.07
N VAL A 656 13.31 -13.46 -22.52
CA VAL A 656 14.66 -13.61 -21.98
C VAL A 656 14.67 -14.55 -20.78
N ALA A 657 13.66 -14.50 -19.91
CA ALA A 657 13.55 -15.40 -18.77
C ALA A 657 13.43 -16.87 -19.20
N ARG A 658 12.64 -17.15 -20.25
CA ARG A 658 12.57 -18.48 -20.85
C ARG A 658 13.91 -18.91 -21.44
N THR A 659 14.56 -18.03 -22.20
CA THR A 659 15.89 -18.29 -22.78
C THR A 659 16.92 -18.59 -21.70
N ALA A 660 16.93 -17.82 -20.60
CA ALA A 660 17.82 -18.06 -19.46
C ALA A 660 17.57 -19.43 -18.82
N ALA A 661 16.30 -19.82 -18.64
CA ALA A 661 15.92 -21.12 -18.09
C ALA A 661 16.36 -22.29 -18.98
N GLU A 662 16.27 -22.16 -20.31
CA GLU A 662 16.73 -23.16 -21.28
C GLU A 662 18.23 -23.43 -21.17
N PHE A 663 19.04 -22.40 -20.83
CA PHE A 663 20.48 -22.53 -20.61
C PHE A 663 20.87 -22.78 -19.14
N GLY A 664 19.90 -22.90 -18.23
CA GLY A 664 20.16 -23.11 -16.79
C GLY A 664 20.75 -21.89 -16.06
N ILE A 665 20.61 -20.68 -16.62
CA ILE A 665 21.19 -19.45 -16.08
C ILE A 665 20.25 -18.83 -15.03
N PRO A 666 20.76 -18.35 -13.87
CA PRO A 666 19.96 -17.58 -12.91
C PRO A 666 19.36 -16.32 -13.54
N VAL A 667 18.06 -16.09 -13.33
CA VAL A 667 17.35 -14.92 -13.86
C VAL A 667 16.60 -14.20 -12.75
N PHE A 668 16.66 -12.87 -12.77
CA PHE A 668 16.00 -11.98 -11.82
C PHE A 668 15.25 -10.87 -12.56
N ALA A 669 14.13 -10.41 -12.00
CA ALA A 669 13.34 -9.31 -12.57
C ALA A 669 12.95 -8.29 -11.48
N PRO A 670 13.93 -7.57 -10.90
CA PRO A 670 13.63 -6.55 -9.89
C PRO A 670 12.94 -5.32 -10.51
N GLU A 671 12.04 -4.70 -9.76
CA GLU A 671 11.42 -3.43 -10.18
C GLU A 671 12.47 -2.33 -10.36
N ASP A 672 13.41 -2.23 -9.42
CA ASP A 672 14.60 -1.40 -9.53
C ASP A 672 15.87 -2.20 -9.21
N VAL A 673 16.69 -2.41 -10.24
CA VAL A 673 17.98 -3.10 -10.10
C VAL A 673 19.04 -2.22 -9.42
N ASN A 674 18.82 -0.91 -9.35
CA ASN A 674 19.72 0.03 -8.68
C ASN A 674 19.51 0.08 -7.15
N HIS A 675 18.51 -0.64 -6.63
CA HIS A 675 18.31 -0.76 -5.19
C HIS A 675 19.57 -1.38 -4.53
N PRO A 676 20.03 -0.88 -3.36
CA PRO A 676 21.29 -1.29 -2.73
C PRO A 676 21.49 -2.81 -2.63
N LEU A 677 20.43 -3.54 -2.27
CA LEU A 677 20.46 -5.02 -2.18
C LEU A 677 20.88 -5.70 -3.50
N TRP A 678 20.44 -5.19 -4.65
CA TRP A 678 20.81 -5.75 -5.95
C TRP A 678 22.18 -5.29 -6.40
N VAL A 679 22.52 -4.03 -6.11
CA VAL A 679 23.87 -3.50 -6.33
C VAL A 679 24.91 -4.33 -5.58
N ASP A 680 24.66 -4.64 -4.30
CA ASP A 680 25.54 -5.46 -3.47
C ASP A 680 25.66 -6.89 -4.02
N ARG A 681 24.54 -7.50 -4.44
CA ARG A 681 24.57 -8.83 -5.08
C ARG A 681 25.37 -8.84 -6.39
N ILE A 682 25.26 -7.80 -7.21
CA ILE A 682 26.03 -7.68 -8.46
C ILE A 682 27.52 -7.43 -8.15
N LYS A 683 27.82 -6.60 -7.14
CA LYS A 683 29.19 -6.37 -6.65
C LYS A 683 29.81 -7.68 -6.15
N ASP A 684 29.07 -8.47 -5.39
CA ASP A 684 29.52 -9.76 -4.84
C ASP A 684 29.81 -10.81 -5.93
N ALA A 685 29.07 -10.73 -7.05
CA ALA A 685 29.31 -11.58 -8.22
C ALA A 685 30.64 -11.25 -8.93
N GLN A 686 31.22 -10.05 -8.68
CA GLN A 686 32.46 -9.56 -9.29
C GLN A 686 32.52 -9.76 -10.81
N PRO A 687 31.55 -9.22 -11.59
CA PRO A 687 31.52 -9.41 -13.03
C PRO A 687 32.78 -8.84 -13.67
N GLU A 688 33.41 -9.56 -14.59
CA GLU A 688 34.51 -9.01 -15.39
C GLU A 688 33.99 -8.06 -16.45
N VAL A 689 32.82 -8.36 -17.00
CA VAL A 689 32.15 -7.59 -18.05
C VAL A 689 30.65 -7.56 -17.80
N ILE A 690 30.00 -6.47 -18.20
CA ILE A 690 28.54 -6.32 -18.17
C ILE A 690 28.05 -6.09 -19.59
N PHE A 691 26.97 -6.78 -19.97
CA PHE A 691 26.26 -6.51 -21.23
C PHE A 691 24.82 -6.07 -20.98
N SER A 692 24.40 -5.02 -21.68
CA SER A 692 23.02 -4.55 -21.77
C SER A 692 22.49 -4.77 -23.18
N PHE A 693 21.43 -5.56 -23.30
CA PHE A 693 20.73 -5.85 -24.54
C PHE A 693 19.26 -5.43 -24.40
N TYR A 694 18.95 -4.20 -24.80
CA TYR A 694 17.58 -3.65 -24.79
C TYR A 694 16.91 -3.63 -23.40
N TYR A 695 17.72 -3.60 -22.34
CA TYR A 695 17.21 -3.44 -20.99
C TYR A 695 16.57 -2.06 -20.81
N ARG A 696 15.39 -2.00 -20.17
CA ARG A 696 14.53 -0.81 -20.15
C ARG A 696 14.91 0.23 -19.11
N ASN A 697 15.48 -0.19 -17.98
CA ASN A 697 15.83 0.70 -16.87
C ASN A 697 17.28 1.16 -17.00
N LEU A 698 17.56 2.38 -16.56
CA LEU A 698 18.92 2.91 -16.53
C LEU A 698 19.72 2.21 -15.42
N LEU A 699 20.96 1.84 -15.71
CA LEU A 699 21.88 1.27 -14.73
C LEU A 699 22.68 2.40 -14.06
N SER A 700 22.82 2.35 -12.74
CA SER A 700 23.59 3.30 -11.94
C SER A 700 25.09 3.16 -12.20
N GLU A 701 25.85 4.23 -11.95
CA GLU A 701 27.32 4.19 -12.01
C GLU A 701 27.88 3.09 -11.10
N GLU A 702 27.27 2.87 -9.93
CA GLU A 702 27.71 1.81 -9.01
C GLU A 702 27.67 0.41 -9.62
N ILE A 703 26.68 0.11 -10.48
CA ILE A 703 26.61 -1.17 -11.19
C ILE A 703 27.62 -1.20 -12.34
N LEU A 704 27.72 -0.11 -13.10
CA LEU A 704 28.64 -0.04 -14.26
C LEU A 704 30.11 -0.19 -13.82
N ASP A 705 30.47 0.37 -12.68
CA ASP A 705 31.82 0.34 -12.11
C ASP A 705 32.19 -1.03 -11.51
N CYS A 706 31.23 -1.96 -11.38
CA CYS A 706 31.52 -3.33 -10.93
C CYS A 706 32.32 -4.13 -11.96
N ALA A 707 32.27 -3.76 -13.24
CA ALA A 707 32.88 -4.51 -14.34
C ALA A 707 34.30 -4.03 -14.66
N SER A 708 35.30 -4.89 -14.45
CA SER A 708 36.72 -4.56 -14.64
C SER A 708 37.12 -4.29 -16.10
N VAL A 709 36.55 -5.04 -17.06
CA VAL A 709 36.69 -4.81 -18.51
C VAL A 709 35.75 -3.69 -18.99
N GLY A 710 34.63 -3.52 -18.27
CA GLY A 710 33.64 -2.48 -18.47
C GLY A 710 32.27 -3.00 -18.89
N ALA A 711 31.32 -2.08 -19.04
CA ALA A 711 29.94 -2.37 -19.43
C ALA A 711 29.66 -1.94 -20.88
N PHE A 712 28.93 -2.75 -21.63
CA PHE A 712 28.60 -2.52 -23.03
C PHE A 712 27.10 -2.60 -23.28
N ASN A 713 26.58 -1.74 -24.15
CA ASN A 713 25.18 -1.72 -24.55
C ASN A 713 25.04 -1.92 -26.06
N LEU A 714 24.09 -2.77 -26.45
CA LEU A 714 23.67 -2.94 -27.85
C LEU A 714 22.47 -2.03 -28.13
N HIS A 715 22.67 -1.06 -29.02
CA HIS A 715 21.66 -0.07 -29.40
C HIS A 715 21.23 -0.21 -30.85
N GLY A 716 19.93 -0.07 -31.11
CA GLY A 716 19.31 -0.26 -32.43
C GLY A 716 19.35 0.95 -33.36
N SER A 717 20.47 1.69 -33.40
CA SER A 717 20.68 2.76 -34.38
C SER A 717 22.15 2.88 -34.81
N LEU A 718 22.41 3.73 -35.81
CA LEU A 718 23.75 4.19 -36.16
C LEU A 718 24.17 5.36 -35.27
N LEU A 719 24.66 5.06 -34.07
CA LEU A 719 25.19 6.07 -33.15
C LEU A 719 26.31 6.90 -33.82
N PRO A 720 26.36 8.22 -33.57
CA PRO A 720 25.62 8.98 -32.54
C PRO A 720 24.19 9.41 -32.90
N LYS A 721 23.66 9.05 -34.08
CA LYS A 721 22.28 9.39 -34.45
C LYS A 721 21.26 8.49 -33.74
N PHE A 722 20.09 9.04 -33.42
CA PHE A 722 18.97 8.34 -32.80
C PHE A 722 19.35 7.68 -31.45
N ARG A 723 20.09 8.39 -30.59
CA ARG A 723 20.21 8.07 -29.16
C ARG A 723 18.85 8.13 -28.47
N GLY A 724 18.71 7.49 -27.32
CA GLY A 724 17.48 7.48 -26.52
C GLY A 724 16.62 6.25 -26.77
N ARG A 725 15.30 6.40 -26.80
CA ARG A 725 14.36 5.27 -26.77
C ARG A 725 13.58 5.12 -28.08
N ALA A 726 13.15 3.89 -28.36
CA ALA A 726 12.39 3.52 -29.57
C ALA A 726 13.05 3.94 -30.92
N PRO A 727 14.37 3.75 -31.11
CA PRO A 727 15.05 4.18 -32.34
C PRO A 727 14.47 3.52 -33.60
N LEU A 728 14.07 2.24 -33.51
CA LEU A 728 13.38 1.50 -34.58
C LEU A 728 12.18 2.28 -35.16
N ASN A 729 11.30 2.77 -34.31
CA ASN A 729 10.12 3.49 -34.75
C ASN A 729 10.49 4.89 -35.25
N TRP A 730 11.45 5.56 -34.59
CA TRP A 730 11.87 6.90 -34.98
C TRP A 730 12.50 6.98 -36.36
N VAL A 731 13.35 6.02 -36.74
CA VAL A 731 13.96 6.01 -38.08
C VAL A 731 12.91 5.85 -39.17
N LEU A 732 11.87 5.04 -38.93
CA LEU A 732 10.73 4.90 -39.85
C LEU A 732 9.90 6.17 -39.91
N VAL A 733 9.56 6.79 -38.76
CA VAL A 733 8.82 8.05 -38.73
C VAL A 733 9.56 9.19 -39.44
N LYS A 734 10.88 9.26 -39.29
CA LYS A 734 11.72 10.25 -39.96
C LYS A 734 11.99 9.92 -41.43
N GLY A 735 11.58 8.75 -41.91
CA GLY A 735 11.76 8.34 -43.30
C GLY A 735 13.22 8.10 -43.67
N GLU A 736 14.04 7.65 -42.72
CA GLU A 736 15.43 7.31 -42.97
C GLU A 736 15.53 6.14 -43.96
N THR A 737 16.56 6.16 -44.80
CA THR A 737 16.85 5.10 -45.78
C THR A 737 17.81 4.04 -45.24
N GLU A 738 18.48 4.34 -44.13
CA GLU A 738 19.38 3.42 -43.43
C GLU A 738 19.28 3.60 -41.91
N THR A 739 19.55 2.52 -41.20
CA THR A 739 19.77 2.48 -39.76
C THR A 739 20.86 1.45 -39.48
N GLY A 740 20.96 0.93 -38.25
CA GLY A 740 21.94 -0.07 -37.92
C GLY A 740 21.86 -0.51 -36.47
N VAL A 741 22.84 -1.31 -36.09
CA VAL A 741 23.06 -1.76 -34.72
C VAL A 741 24.44 -1.31 -34.28
N THR A 742 24.55 -0.80 -33.06
CA THR A 742 25.80 -0.31 -32.48
C THR A 742 26.04 -0.97 -31.13
N LEU A 743 27.20 -1.58 -30.94
CA LEU A 743 27.71 -1.98 -29.63
C LEU A 743 28.65 -0.88 -29.13
N HIS A 744 28.34 -0.28 -27.99
CA HIS A 744 29.12 0.83 -27.43
C HIS A 744 29.33 0.66 -25.91
N ARG A 745 30.31 1.37 -25.35
CA ARG A 745 30.56 1.37 -23.90
C ARG A 745 29.48 2.15 -23.17
N MET A 746 29.07 1.69 -21.99
CA MET A 746 28.11 2.39 -21.13
C MET A 746 28.84 3.42 -20.27
N VAL A 747 28.25 4.61 -20.17
CA VAL A 747 28.70 5.73 -19.33
C VAL A 747 27.47 6.38 -18.70
N LYS A 748 27.64 7.29 -17.73
CA LYS A 748 26.55 8.02 -17.05
C LYS A 748 25.48 8.57 -17.99
N ARG A 749 25.94 9.12 -19.13
CA ARG A 749 25.06 9.68 -20.16
C ARG A 749 24.62 8.58 -21.12
N ALA A 750 23.31 8.39 -21.23
CA ALA A 750 22.70 7.36 -22.06
C ALA A 750 23.21 7.40 -23.52
N ASP A 751 23.53 6.22 -24.06
CA ASP A 751 23.93 5.96 -25.45
C ASP A 751 25.12 6.78 -25.98
N ALA A 752 25.94 7.32 -25.08
CA ALA A 752 26.97 8.30 -25.42
C ALA A 752 28.42 7.82 -25.30
N GLY A 753 28.65 6.59 -24.83
CA GLY A 753 30.00 6.05 -24.71
C GLY A 753 30.59 5.56 -26.03
N ASP A 754 31.88 5.24 -26.03
CA ASP A 754 32.65 4.95 -27.25
C ASP A 754 32.11 3.72 -28.00
N ILE A 755 32.08 3.82 -29.33
CA ILE A 755 31.61 2.76 -30.21
C ILE A 755 32.69 1.68 -30.33
N VAL A 756 32.29 0.44 -30.06
CA VAL A 756 33.13 -0.76 -30.20
C VAL A 756 32.93 -1.41 -31.56
N ALA A 757 31.67 -1.52 -32.00
CA ALA A 757 31.31 -2.06 -33.30
C ALA A 757 29.98 -1.49 -33.79
N GLN A 758 29.83 -1.36 -35.10
CA GLN A 758 28.62 -0.84 -35.73
C GLN A 758 28.41 -1.49 -37.10
N GLU A 759 27.17 -1.88 -37.42
CA GLU A 759 26.81 -2.48 -38.72
C GLU A 759 25.53 -1.82 -39.26
N ARG A 760 25.51 -1.53 -40.56
CA ARG A 760 24.45 -0.79 -41.25
C ARG A 760 23.35 -1.72 -41.77
N VAL A 761 22.13 -1.22 -41.78
CA VAL A 761 20.93 -1.89 -42.27
C VAL A 761 20.17 -0.92 -43.19
N ALA A 762 19.92 -1.32 -44.43
CA ALA A 762 19.10 -0.55 -45.36
C ALA A 762 17.60 -0.68 -45.02
N ILE A 763 16.89 0.43 -45.06
CA ILE A 763 15.44 0.52 -44.85
C ILE A 763 14.78 0.63 -46.22
N ALA A 764 14.05 -0.41 -46.63
CA ALA A 764 13.29 -0.43 -47.87
C ALA A 764 12.01 0.44 -47.74
N ALA A 765 11.41 0.82 -48.87
CA ALA A 765 10.21 1.66 -48.87
C ALA A 765 8.99 0.95 -48.26
N GLU A 766 8.97 -0.38 -48.34
CA GLU A 766 7.93 -1.27 -47.83
C GLU A 766 8.18 -1.78 -46.40
N ASP A 767 9.34 -1.47 -45.81
CA ASP A 767 9.65 -1.93 -44.45
C ASP A 767 8.67 -1.37 -43.43
N THR A 768 8.19 -2.23 -42.52
CA THR A 768 7.40 -1.86 -41.35
C THR A 768 8.28 -1.98 -40.10
N ALA A 769 7.77 -1.53 -38.95
CA ALA A 769 8.48 -1.70 -37.68
C ALA A 769 8.84 -3.18 -37.41
N LEU A 770 7.96 -4.13 -37.73
CA LEU A 770 8.23 -5.55 -37.53
C LEU A 770 9.30 -6.10 -38.48
N THR A 771 9.24 -5.76 -39.78
CA THR A 771 10.25 -6.25 -40.74
C THR A 771 11.62 -5.64 -40.48
N LEU A 772 11.66 -4.35 -40.12
CA LEU A 772 12.90 -3.69 -39.75
C LEU A 772 13.47 -4.22 -38.42
N HIS A 773 12.62 -4.54 -37.45
CA HIS A 773 13.02 -5.20 -36.21
C HIS A 773 13.73 -6.53 -36.48
N HIS A 774 13.17 -7.39 -37.33
CA HIS A 774 13.83 -8.64 -37.72
C HIS A 774 15.18 -8.41 -38.40
N LYS A 775 15.28 -7.43 -39.31
CA LYS A 775 16.56 -7.05 -39.94
C LYS A 775 17.59 -6.64 -38.89
N LEU A 776 17.19 -5.79 -37.93
CA LEU A 776 18.07 -5.36 -36.85
C LEU A 776 18.52 -6.55 -35.97
N CYS A 777 17.63 -7.49 -35.64
CA CYS A 777 17.99 -8.68 -34.86
C CYS A 777 19.01 -9.58 -35.59
N GLU A 778 18.82 -9.82 -36.89
CA GLU A 778 19.79 -10.59 -37.68
C GLU A 778 21.14 -9.88 -37.79
N THR A 779 21.15 -8.56 -38.01
CA THR A 779 22.39 -7.78 -38.03
C THR A 779 23.06 -7.74 -36.65
N ALA A 780 22.29 -7.64 -35.56
CA ALA A 780 22.82 -7.73 -34.20
C ALA A 780 23.51 -9.07 -33.96
N LYS A 781 22.91 -10.18 -34.40
CA LYS A 781 23.52 -11.52 -34.31
C LYS A 781 24.86 -11.58 -35.05
N SER A 782 24.91 -11.08 -36.29
CA SER A 782 26.13 -10.98 -37.11
C SER A 782 27.21 -10.12 -36.44
N LEU A 783 26.84 -8.95 -35.92
CA LEU A 783 27.75 -8.03 -35.23
C LEU A 783 28.32 -8.68 -33.97
N LEU A 784 27.47 -9.24 -33.10
CA LEU A 784 27.90 -9.87 -31.85
C LEU A 784 28.81 -11.07 -32.10
N ALA A 785 28.52 -11.92 -33.09
CA ALA A 785 29.37 -13.06 -33.44
C ALA A 785 30.81 -12.64 -33.81
N LYS A 786 30.99 -11.45 -34.41
CA LYS A 786 32.31 -10.89 -34.76
C LYS A 786 32.97 -10.18 -33.57
N SER A 787 32.18 -9.43 -32.78
CA SER A 787 32.72 -8.53 -31.75
C SER A 787 32.97 -9.20 -30.41
N LEU A 788 32.12 -10.14 -29.98
CA LEU A 788 32.24 -10.79 -28.67
C LEU A 788 33.58 -11.54 -28.49
N PRO A 789 34.09 -12.33 -29.47
CA PRO A 789 35.39 -12.97 -29.33
C PRO A 789 36.55 -11.98 -29.14
N VAL A 790 36.46 -10.79 -29.77
CA VAL A 790 37.49 -9.75 -29.67
C VAL A 790 37.44 -9.07 -28.29
N ILE A 791 36.24 -8.76 -27.79
CA ILE A 791 36.05 -8.17 -26.44
C ILE A 791 36.63 -9.08 -25.36
N LYS A 792 36.48 -10.40 -25.52
CA LYS A 792 37.04 -11.41 -24.59
C LYS A 792 38.56 -11.35 -24.45
N THR A 793 39.29 -10.78 -25.41
CA THR A 793 40.76 -10.62 -25.35
C THR A 793 41.22 -9.42 -24.52
N GLY A 794 40.29 -8.56 -24.09
CA GLY A 794 40.58 -7.30 -23.39
C GLY A 794 41.15 -6.18 -24.28
N HIS A 795 41.46 -6.47 -25.55
CA HIS A 795 42.04 -5.51 -26.51
C HIS A 795 41.11 -5.37 -27.72
N PHE A 796 40.30 -4.32 -27.73
CA PHE A 796 39.33 -4.05 -28.79
C PHE A 796 39.34 -2.56 -29.18
N PRO A 797 39.08 -2.23 -30.46
CA PRO A 797 39.03 -0.85 -30.91
C PRO A 797 37.85 -0.12 -30.27
N GLN A 798 38.06 1.14 -29.91
CA GLN A 798 37.02 2.05 -29.40
C GLN A 798 37.12 3.38 -30.14
N THR A 799 36.00 3.88 -30.63
CA THR A 799 35.93 5.18 -31.33
C THR A 799 34.98 6.10 -30.58
N ALA A 800 35.48 7.25 -30.14
CA ALA A 800 34.66 8.28 -29.50
C ALA A 800 33.56 8.77 -30.44
N GLN A 801 32.36 8.98 -29.88
CA GLN A 801 31.23 9.49 -30.66
C GLN A 801 31.39 10.99 -30.96
N ASP A 802 31.05 11.40 -32.19
CA ASP A 802 31.02 12.80 -32.60
C ASP A 802 29.75 13.50 -32.08
N GLU A 803 29.88 14.26 -30.99
CA GLU A 803 28.77 14.94 -30.32
C GLU A 803 28.04 15.95 -31.21
N ALA A 804 28.71 16.56 -32.20
CA ALA A 804 28.07 17.51 -33.10
C ALA A 804 27.04 16.83 -34.04
N LYS A 805 27.14 15.51 -34.22
CA LYS A 805 26.22 14.71 -35.05
C LYS A 805 25.18 13.94 -34.22
N ALA A 806 25.20 14.08 -32.90
CA ALA A 806 24.32 13.35 -32.01
C ALA A 806 22.87 13.86 -32.09
N THR A 807 21.92 12.94 -32.22
CA THR A 807 20.49 13.24 -32.13
C THR A 807 19.85 12.36 -31.07
N TYR A 808 18.92 12.92 -30.29
CA TYR A 808 18.27 12.22 -29.18
C TYR A 808 16.75 12.22 -29.35
N PHE A 809 16.12 11.07 -29.13
CA PHE A 809 14.67 10.94 -29.16
C PHE A 809 14.16 10.18 -27.93
N GLY A 810 13.06 10.66 -27.36
CA GLY A 810 12.41 10.05 -26.20
C GLY A 810 11.57 8.82 -26.55
N GLY A 811 10.99 8.19 -25.52
CA GLY A 811 10.02 7.12 -25.69
C GLY A 811 8.76 7.61 -26.42
N ARG A 812 8.05 6.69 -27.08
CA ARG A 812 6.77 6.97 -27.75
C ARG A 812 5.62 6.35 -26.98
N SER A 813 4.48 7.03 -27.00
CA SER A 813 3.20 6.57 -26.48
C SER A 813 2.24 6.25 -27.64
N PRO A 814 1.14 5.51 -27.40
CA PRO A 814 0.11 5.31 -28.42
C PRO A 814 -0.46 6.62 -28.98
N LYS A 815 -0.49 7.72 -28.20
CA LYS A 815 -0.99 9.03 -28.65
C LYS A 815 -0.14 9.63 -29.78
N ASP A 816 1.15 9.28 -29.85
CA ASP A 816 2.07 9.73 -30.91
C ASP A 816 1.80 9.05 -32.25
N GLY A 817 0.82 8.15 -32.32
CA GLY A 817 0.28 7.56 -33.56
C GLY A 817 -0.78 8.42 -34.26
N ALA A 818 -1.15 9.59 -33.73
CA ALA A 818 -2.14 10.46 -34.35
C ALA A 818 -1.63 11.03 -35.69
N ILE A 819 -2.38 10.83 -36.77
CA ILE A 819 -2.02 11.31 -38.11
C ILE A 819 -2.32 12.80 -38.23
N SER A 820 -1.33 13.59 -38.62
CA SER A 820 -1.51 14.98 -39.04
C SER A 820 -1.68 15.05 -40.56
N TRP A 821 -2.91 15.28 -41.02
CA TRP A 821 -3.22 15.36 -42.46
C TRP A 821 -2.62 16.59 -43.14
N GLU A 822 -2.23 17.61 -42.38
CA GLU A 822 -1.54 18.81 -42.91
C GLU A 822 -0.11 18.51 -43.38
N GLY A 823 0.48 17.40 -42.91
CA GLY A 823 1.78 16.91 -43.38
C GLY A 823 1.69 16.28 -44.78
N SER A 824 2.82 15.80 -45.28
CA SER A 824 2.90 15.06 -46.53
C SER A 824 2.30 13.65 -46.42
N ALA A 825 1.81 13.11 -47.54
CA ALA A 825 1.38 11.71 -47.61
C ALA A 825 2.52 10.73 -47.26
N ALA A 826 3.77 11.10 -47.57
CA ALA A 826 4.96 10.32 -47.20
C ALA A 826 5.14 10.25 -45.68
N GLU A 827 5.01 11.36 -44.96
CA GLU A 827 5.11 11.38 -43.49
C GLU A 827 3.98 10.58 -42.83
N ALA A 828 2.75 10.69 -43.33
CA ALA A 828 1.63 9.89 -42.83
C ALA A 828 1.85 8.38 -43.06
N ASN A 829 2.32 8.00 -44.26
CA ASN A 829 2.65 6.61 -44.58
C ASN A 829 3.81 6.07 -43.72
N ASN A 830 4.83 6.88 -43.46
CA ASN A 830 5.95 6.54 -42.59
C ASN A 830 5.50 6.30 -41.15
N LEU A 831 4.57 7.12 -40.64
CA LEU A 831 3.95 6.89 -39.33
C LEU A 831 3.18 5.57 -39.29
N VAL A 832 2.35 5.28 -40.29
CA VAL A 832 1.64 3.99 -40.39
C VAL A 832 2.62 2.82 -40.35
N ARG A 833 3.69 2.86 -41.16
CA ARG A 833 4.73 1.83 -41.20
C ARG A 833 5.45 1.67 -39.86
N ALA A 834 5.68 2.77 -39.15
CA ALA A 834 6.43 2.81 -37.89
C ALA A 834 5.65 2.25 -36.70
N VAL A 835 4.32 2.23 -36.73
CA VAL A 835 3.49 1.79 -35.61
C VAL A 835 2.40 0.79 -36.00
N THR A 836 2.48 0.18 -37.18
CA THR A 836 1.58 -0.93 -37.56
C THR A 836 1.78 -2.17 -36.70
N GLU A 837 0.88 -3.15 -36.78
CA GLU A 837 0.90 -4.37 -35.96
C GLU A 837 2.31 -5.00 -35.93
N PRO A 838 2.79 -5.42 -34.74
CA PRO A 838 2.11 -5.52 -33.45
C PRO A 838 2.06 -4.24 -32.59
N TRP A 839 2.50 -3.08 -33.10
CA TRP A 839 2.39 -1.79 -32.38
C TRP A 839 0.95 -1.23 -32.39
N PRO A 840 0.64 -0.17 -31.60
CA PRO A 840 -0.74 0.32 -31.40
C PRO A 840 -1.49 0.89 -32.62
N GLY A 841 -0.83 1.05 -33.78
CA GLY A 841 -1.40 1.59 -35.00
C GLY A 841 -1.40 3.11 -35.08
N ALA A 842 -1.32 3.64 -36.31
CA ALA A 842 -1.52 5.05 -36.58
C ALA A 842 -3.03 5.34 -36.69
N PHE A 843 -3.52 6.46 -36.17
CA PHE A 843 -4.96 6.68 -36.04
C PHE A 843 -5.38 8.11 -36.41
N SER A 844 -6.67 8.27 -36.71
CA SER A 844 -7.31 9.55 -36.95
C SER A 844 -8.78 9.51 -36.49
N TYR A 845 -9.53 10.60 -36.69
CA TYR A 845 -10.90 10.75 -36.21
C TYR A 845 -11.86 11.12 -37.35
N VAL A 846 -13.06 10.55 -37.27
CA VAL A 846 -14.26 10.98 -38.02
C VAL A 846 -15.26 11.54 -36.99
N GLY A 847 -15.41 12.87 -36.93
CA GLY A 847 -16.16 13.51 -35.85
C GLY A 847 -15.55 13.17 -34.49
N GLY A 848 -16.30 12.45 -33.64
CA GLY A 848 -15.81 11.94 -32.34
C GLY A 848 -15.25 10.51 -32.36
N GLY A 849 -15.44 9.75 -33.44
CA GLY A 849 -15.04 8.35 -33.53
C GLY A 849 -13.59 8.17 -33.99
N LYS A 850 -12.80 7.40 -33.24
CA LYS A 850 -11.41 7.06 -33.59
C LYS A 850 -11.37 5.85 -34.53
N PHE A 851 -10.47 5.88 -35.50
CA PHE A 851 -10.16 4.73 -36.36
C PHE A 851 -8.65 4.63 -36.59
N ILE A 852 -8.19 3.41 -36.85
CA ILE A 852 -6.77 3.05 -36.97
C ILE A 852 -6.49 2.61 -38.41
N ILE A 853 -5.34 3.02 -38.93
CA ILE A 853 -4.81 2.67 -40.25
C ILE A 853 -3.63 1.72 -40.07
N TRP A 854 -3.75 0.52 -40.61
CA TRP A 854 -2.75 -0.53 -40.49
C TRP A 854 -1.83 -0.62 -41.69
N LYS A 855 -2.35 -0.31 -42.89
CA LYS A 855 -1.58 -0.29 -44.12
C LYS A 855 -2.03 0.83 -45.03
N SER A 856 -1.07 1.54 -45.61
CA SER A 856 -1.31 2.66 -46.51
C SER A 856 -0.40 2.65 -47.73
N ARG A 857 -0.73 3.47 -48.72
CA ARG A 857 0.08 3.74 -49.92
C ARG A 857 0.05 5.24 -50.24
N VAL A 858 1.18 5.78 -50.67
CA VAL A 858 1.32 7.18 -51.10
C VAL A 858 0.87 7.33 -52.56
N LEU A 859 0.12 8.39 -52.84
CA LEU A 859 -0.28 8.84 -54.16
C LEU A 859 0.24 10.27 -54.39
N GLU A 860 0.73 10.57 -55.60
CA GLU A 860 1.43 11.83 -55.89
C GLU A 860 0.49 13.06 -55.94
N SER A 861 -0.76 12.88 -56.38
CA SER A 861 -1.73 13.97 -56.50
C SER A 861 -2.77 13.93 -55.37
N ASN A 862 -3.02 15.10 -54.75
CA ASN A 862 -4.16 15.32 -53.86
C ASN A 862 -5.38 15.92 -54.58
N ASN A 863 -5.34 16.03 -55.91
CA ASN A 863 -6.38 16.61 -56.76
C ASN A 863 -6.80 18.03 -56.35
N GLY A 864 -5.91 18.79 -55.70
CA GLY A 864 -6.22 20.15 -55.19
C GLY A 864 -7.18 20.18 -53.99
N ALA A 865 -7.51 19.01 -53.42
CA ALA A 865 -8.36 18.93 -52.25
C ALA A 865 -7.63 19.39 -50.98
N LYS A 866 -8.38 19.99 -50.05
CA LYS A 866 -7.83 20.42 -48.75
C LYS A 866 -7.33 19.19 -47.96
N ALA A 867 -6.21 19.33 -47.27
CA ALA A 867 -5.69 18.32 -46.35
C ALA A 867 -6.78 17.77 -45.40
N GLY A 868 -6.83 16.45 -45.24
CA GLY A 868 -7.82 15.71 -44.46
C GLY A 868 -9.12 15.38 -45.23
N THR A 869 -9.28 15.85 -46.48
CA THR A 869 -10.48 15.56 -47.27
C THR A 869 -10.44 14.15 -47.86
N VAL A 870 -11.52 13.39 -47.71
CA VAL A 870 -11.72 12.09 -48.38
C VAL A 870 -11.97 12.33 -49.87
N ILE A 871 -11.01 11.95 -50.72
CA ILE A 871 -11.05 12.10 -52.18
C ILE A 871 -11.95 11.01 -52.80
N SER A 872 -11.85 9.78 -52.30
CA SER A 872 -12.66 8.65 -52.72
C SER A 872 -12.85 7.68 -51.55
N VAL A 873 -13.94 6.90 -51.58
CA VAL A 873 -14.23 5.85 -50.59
C VAL A 873 -13.98 4.44 -51.10
N ASN A 874 -13.76 4.27 -52.41
CA ASN A 874 -13.37 2.99 -53.02
C ASN A 874 -12.40 3.22 -54.20
N PRO A 875 -11.08 3.07 -54.00
CA PRO A 875 -10.41 2.85 -52.72
C PRO A 875 -10.56 4.06 -51.77
N LEU A 876 -10.37 3.85 -50.46
CA LEU A 876 -10.39 4.94 -49.48
C LEU A 876 -9.12 5.78 -49.64
N VAL A 877 -9.24 7.02 -50.13
CA VAL A 877 -8.13 7.92 -50.39
C VAL A 877 -8.36 9.25 -49.68
N ILE A 878 -7.36 9.73 -48.96
CA ILE A 878 -7.43 10.94 -48.13
C ILE A 878 -6.36 11.91 -48.61
N ALA A 879 -6.75 13.16 -48.87
CA ALA A 879 -5.83 14.24 -49.24
C ALA A 879 -4.91 14.60 -48.06
N CYS A 880 -3.62 14.75 -48.34
CA CYS A 880 -2.64 15.29 -47.40
C CYS A 880 -2.20 16.71 -47.84
N GLY A 881 -1.39 17.38 -47.02
CA GLY A 881 -0.80 18.68 -47.37
C GLY A 881 -0.04 18.64 -48.70
N THR A 882 0.68 17.54 -48.94
CA THR A 882 1.24 17.18 -50.25
C THR A 882 0.96 15.70 -50.57
N GLY A 883 0.44 15.43 -51.77
CA GLY A 883 0.00 14.10 -52.18
C GLY A 883 -1.24 13.58 -51.42
N ALA A 884 -1.62 12.34 -51.66
CA ALA A 884 -2.73 11.69 -50.98
C ALA A 884 -2.32 10.33 -50.41
N LEU A 885 -3.02 9.89 -49.35
CA LEU A 885 -2.81 8.59 -48.71
C LEU A 885 -3.98 7.66 -49.02
N GLU A 886 -3.71 6.56 -49.72
CA GLU A 886 -4.64 5.45 -49.86
C GLU A 886 -4.59 4.60 -48.58
N VAL A 887 -5.74 4.43 -47.93
CA VAL A 887 -5.91 3.50 -46.81
C VAL A 887 -6.22 2.12 -47.38
N VAL A 888 -5.25 1.22 -47.30
CA VAL A 888 -5.39 -0.15 -47.82
C VAL A 888 -6.17 -0.99 -46.81
N THR A 889 -5.81 -0.90 -45.52
CA THR A 889 -6.49 -1.60 -44.43
C THR A 889 -6.52 -0.76 -43.15
N GLY A 890 -7.54 -1.00 -42.32
CA GLY A 890 -7.70 -0.33 -41.03
C GLY A 890 -8.86 -0.93 -40.22
N GLN A 891 -9.19 -0.29 -39.11
CA GLN A 891 -10.28 -0.70 -38.22
C GLN A 891 -10.88 0.50 -37.47
N ALA A 892 -12.14 0.40 -37.06
CA ALA A 892 -12.68 1.29 -36.04
C ALA A 892 -12.08 0.95 -34.65
N GLU A 893 -12.13 1.87 -33.68
CA GLU A 893 -11.44 1.73 -32.38
C GLU A 893 -11.64 0.36 -31.69
N ASN A 894 -12.86 -0.18 -31.69
CA ASN A 894 -13.20 -1.50 -31.15
C ASN A 894 -13.72 -2.46 -32.24
N GLY A 895 -13.38 -2.19 -33.51
CA GLY A 895 -13.85 -2.94 -34.67
C GLY A 895 -12.87 -4.01 -35.16
N VAL A 896 -13.30 -4.79 -36.15
CA VAL A 896 -12.45 -5.80 -36.80
C VAL A 896 -11.57 -5.19 -37.90
N TYR A 897 -10.48 -5.87 -38.21
CA TYR A 897 -9.59 -5.54 -39.32
C TYR A 897 -10.32 -5.65 -40.67
N MET A 898 -10.27 -4.60 -41.50
CA MET A 898 -10.99 -4.58 -42.78
C MET A 898 -10.26 -3.78 -43.87
N GLN A 899 -10.69 -3.97 -45.12
CA GLN A 899 -10.21 -3.20 -46.27
C GLN A 899 -10.68 -1.73 -46.17
N GLY A 900 -9.88 -0.80 -46.69
CA GLY A 900 -10.18 0.63 -46.63
C GLY A 900 -11.56 1.04 -47.16
N SER A 901 -12.07 0.39 -48.20
CA SER A 901 -13.42 0.66 -48.74
C SER A 901 -14.53 0.26 -47.76
N GLN A 902 -14.40 -0.89 -47.12
CA GLN A 902 -15.30 -1.34 -46.07
C GLN A 902 -15.18 -0.46 -44.82
N LEU A 903 -13.96 -0.02 -44.48
CA LEU A 903 -13.72 0.91 -43.39
C LEU A 903 -14.44 2.23 -43.64
N ALA A 904 -14.33 2.79 -44.84
CA ALA A 904 -15.03 4.00 -45.23
C ALA A 904 -16.55 3.87 -45.04
N GLN A 905 -17.13 2.74 -45.48
CA GLN A 905 -18.56 2.46 -45.28
C GLN A 905 -18.93 2.34 -43.80
N SER A 906 -18.13 1.65 -42.99
CA SER A 906 -18.38 1.47 -41.56
C SER A 906 -18.31 2.78 -40.76
N LEU A 907 -17.44 3.70 -41.18
CA LEU A 907 -17.27 5.02 -40.58
C LEU A 907 -18.27 6.06 -41.14
N GLY A 908 -19.13 5.67 -42.09
CA GLY A 908 -20.07 6.57 -42.77
C GLY A 908 -19.38 7.66 -43.58
N LEU A 909 -18.17 7.40 -44.08
CA LEU A 909 -17.44 8.35 -44.91
C LEU A 909 -18.04 8.45 -46.31
N VAL A 910 -18.05 9.67 -46.83
CA VAL A 910 -18.42 10.00 -48.21
C VAL A 910 -17.33 10.86 -48.84
N SER A 911 -17.28 10.89 -50.18
CA SER A 911 -16.38 11.80 -50.89
C SER A 911 -16.64 13.25 -50.46
N GLY A 912 -15.59 13.98 -50.12
CA GLY A 912 -15.65 15.35 -49.60
C GLY A 912 -15.75 15.46 -48.07
N ALA A 913 -15.89 14.34 -47.33
CA ALA A 913 -15.83 14.37 -45.87
C ALA A 913 -14.44 14.83 -45.39
N ILE A 914 -14.38 15.59 -44.28
CA ILE A 914 -13.12 16.08 -43.71
C ILE A 914 -12.80 15.32 -42.43
N LEU A 915 -11.60 14.74 -42.39
CA LEU A 915 -11.03 14.04 -41.26
C LEU A 915 -10.21 14.99 -40.39
N SER A 916 -10.13 14.68 -39.10
CA SER A 916 -9.37 15.48 -38.14
C SER A 916 -8.33 14.62 -37.39
N SER A 917 -7.23 15.27 -36.99
CA SER A 917 -6.20 14.65 -36.14
C SER A 917 -6.61 14.59 -34.66
N LYS A 918 -7.68 15.30 -34.29
CA LYS A 918 -8.28 15.35 -32.95
C LYS A 918 -9.80 15.14 -33.05
N PRO A 919 -10.46 14.61 -32.02
CA PRO A 919 -11.92 14.49 -32.03
C PRO A 919 -12.56 15.88 -32.16
N VAL A 920 -13.49 16.04 -33.10
CA VAL A 920 -14.28 17.26 -33.25
C VAL A 920 -15.34 17.26 -32.14
N SER A 921 -14.96 17.78 -30.97
CA SER A 921 -15.92 18.08 -29.90
C SER A 921 -16.79 19.25 -30.34
N ALA A 922 -18.11 19.08 -30.30
CA ALA A 922 -19.05 20.20 -30.33
C ALA A 922 -18.66 21.20 -29.23
N ILE A 923 -18.38 22.45 -29.61
CA ILE A 923 -18.16 23.65 -28.79
C ILE A 923 -17.24 23.44 -27.56
N LYS A 924 -16.01 23.96 -27.64
CA LYS A 924 -15.06 24.00 -26.52
C LYS A 924 -15.64 24.88 -25.39
N ARG A 925 -16.29 24.27 -24.40
CA ARG A 925 -16.74 24.96 -23.18
C ARG A 925 -15.52 25.47 -22.40
N ARG A 926 -15.63 26.66 -21.80
CA ARG A 926 -14.62 27.18 -20.86
C ARG A 926 -14.40 26.21 -19.70
N THR A 927 -13.17 26.15 -19.22
CA THR A 927 -12.81 25.40 -18.01
C THR A 927 -13.40 26.10 -16.80
N ARG A 928 -14.22 25.39 -16.04
CA ARG A 928 -14.84 25.90 -14.82
C ARG A 928 -13.93 25.66 -13.62
N VAL A 929 -13.49 26.72 -12.97
CA VAL A 929 -12.59 26.67 -11.81
C VAL A 929 -13.38 27.04 -10.56
N LEU A 930 -13.50 26.11 -9.61
CA LEU A 930 -14.06 26.37 -8.29
C LEU A 930 -12.95 26.78 -7.33
N ILE A 931 -13.05 27.96 -6.72
CA ILE A 931 -12.13 28.46 -5.71
C ILE A 931 -12.92 28.63 -4.40
N LEU A 932 -12.62 27.80 -3.40
CA LEU A 932 -13.17 27.93 -2.05
C LEU A 932 -12.16 28.74 -1.23
N GLY A 933 -12.59 29.78 -0.54
CA GLY A 933 -11.67 30.77 0.05
C GLY A 933 -11.21 31.82 -0.98
N VAL A 934 -12.09 32.20 -1.91
CA VAL A 934 -11.75 33.07 -3.05
C VAL A 934 -11.36 34.50 -2.63
N ASN A 935 -11.86 34.98 -1.49
CA ASN A 935 -11.58 36.33 -0.99
C ASN A 935 -10.21 36.43 -0.32
N GLY A 936 -9.55 35.31 -0.04
CA GLY A 936 -8.21 35.26 0.52
C GLY A 936 -7.11 35.79 -0.40
N PHE A 937 -5.89 35.85 0.13
CA PHE A 937 -4.70 36.36 -0.57
C PHE A 937 -4.44 35.65 -1.91
N ILE A 938 -4.44 34.31 -1.93
CA ILE A 938 -4.22 33.55 -3.17
C ILE A 938 -5.45 33.67 -4.09
N GLY A 939 -6.66 33.53 -3.53
CA GLY A 939 -7.91 33.50 -4.29
C GLY A 939 -8.14 34.75 -5.13
N ASN A 940 -7.92 35.95 -4.57
CA ASN A 940 -8.17 37.18 -5.30
C ASN A 940 -7.16 37.43 -6.44
N HIS A 941 -5.87 37.16 -6.23
CA HIS A 941 -4.85 37.30 -7.30
C HIS A 941 -5.00 36.22 -8.37
N LEU A 942 -5.36 35.00 -7.97
CA LEU A 942 -5.61 33.92 -8.92
C LEU A 942 -6.83 34.23 -9.80
N THR A 943 -7.90 34.74 -9.20
CA THR A 943 -9.10 35.18 -9.93
C THR A 943 -8.74 36.25 -10.96
N GLU A 944 -7.93 37.24 -10.57
CA GLU A 944 -7.45 38.27 -11.48
C GLU A 944 -6.69 37.67 -12.68
N ARG A 945 -5.78 36.73 -12.40
CA ARG A 945 -4.96 36.09 -13.43
C ARG A 945 -5.78 35.21 -14.37
N LEU A 946 -6.76 34.47 -13.85
CA LEU A 946 -7.66 33.62 -14.64
C LEU A 946 -8.61 34.45 -15.52
N LEU A 947 -9.10 35.58 -15.02
CA LEU A 947 -9.97 36.47 -15.80
C LEU A 947 -9.25 37.15 -16.97
N ARG A 948 -7.91 37.22 -16.97
CA ARG A 948 -7.14 37.69 -18.14
C ARG A 948 -7.17 36.73 -19.34
N ASP A 949 -7.58 35.47 -19.13
CA ASP A 949 -7.67 34.45 -20.17
C ASP A 949 -9.13 34.03 -20.40
N ASP A 950 -9.60 34.08 -21.64
CA ASP A 950 -11.00 33.80 -22.02
C ASP A 950 -11.40 32.32 -21.94
N ASN A 951 -10.44 31.42 -21.68
CA ASN A 951 -10.68 29.99 -21.55
C ASN A 951 -11.30 29.59 -20.20
N PHE A 952 -11.39 30.49 -19.21
CA PHE A 952 -11.83 30.17 -17.86
C PHE A 952 -13.14 30.84 -17.45
N GLU A 953 -13.92 30.11 -16.66
CA GLU A 953 -15.11 30.56 -15.93
C GLU A 953 -14.89 30.24 -14.45
N ILE A 954 -15.01 31.24 -13.56
CA ILE A 954 -14.59 31.14 -12.17
C ILE A 954 -15.82 31.14 -11.26
N PHE A 955 -15.88 30.16 -10.36
CA PHE A 955 -16.87 30.05 -9.30
C PHE A 955 -16.15 30.22 -7.96
N GLY A 956 -16.47 31.28 -7.23
CA GLY A 956 -15.85 31.60 -5.95
C GLY A 956 -16.83 31.48 -4.80
N LEU A 957 -16.38 30.90 -3.68
CA LEU A 957 -17.10 30.91 -2.41
C LEU A 957 -16.19 31.41 -1.29
N ASP A 958 -16.68 32.31 -0.46
CA ASP A 958 -16.00 32.81 0.74
C ASP A 958 -17.02 33.45 1.70
N ILE A 959 -16.64 33.67 2.96
CA ILE A 959 -17.48 34.33 3.98
C ILE A 959 -17.55 35.85 3.82
N GLY A 960 -16.76 36.42 2.91
CA GLY A 960 -16.75 37.86 2.62
C GLY A 960 -16.31 38.13 1.18
N SER A 961 -16.39 39.39 0.75
CA SER A 961 -16.15 39.76 -0.65
C SER A 961 -15.33 41.04 -0.84
N ASP A 962 -14.73 41.59 0.20
CA ASP A 962 -14.01 42.87 0.16
C ASP A 962 -12.86 42.87 -0.86
N ALA A 963 -12.03 41.81 -0.85
CA ALA A 963 -10.87 41.69 -1.75
C ALA A 963 -11.27 41.30 -3.18
N ILE A 964 -12.45 40.73 -3.41
CA ILE A 964 -12.93 40.28 -4.73
C ILE A 964 -14.10 41.12 -5.29
N SER A 965 -14.53 42.15 -4.56
CA SER A 965 -15.60 43.08 -4.94
C SER A 965 -15.40 43.67 -6.34
N ARG A 966 -14.14 43.97 -6.71
CA ARG A 966 -13.75 44.46 -8.04
C ARG A 966 -14.05 43.52 -9.22
N PHE A 967 -14.32 42.25 -8.95
CA PHE A 967 -14.68 41.25 -9.97
C PHE A 967 -16.18 40.98 -10.03
N ILE A 968 -16.94 41.40 -9.02
CA ILE A 968 -18.39 41.22 -8.98
C ILE A 968 -19.02 42.05 -10.10
N GLY A 969 -19.79 41.39 -10.96
CA GLY A 969 -20.36 41.96 -12.19
C GLY A 969 -19.63 41.56 -13.47
N ASN A 970 -18.48 40.90 -13.39
CA ASN A 970 -17.87 40.24 -14.56
C ASN A 970 -18.67 38.99 -14.94
N GLU A 971 -19.07 38.86 -16.21
CA GLU A 971 -19.89 37.73 -16.69
C GLU A 971 -19.25 36.34 -16.48
N ARG A 972 -17.92 36.27 -16.30
CA ARG A 972 -17.16 35.03 -16.11
C ARG A 972 -16.81 34.75 -14.65
N PHE A 973 -17.20 35.62 -13.72
CA PHE A 973 -16.95 35.46 -12.29
C PHE A 973 -18.26 35.34 -11.52
N HIS A 974 -18.45 34.19 -10.88
CA HIS A 974 -19.65 33.86 -10.11
C HIS A 974 -19.27 33.74 -8.64
N PHE A 975 -19.69 34.69 -7.81
CA PHE A 975 -19.42 34.69 -6.38
C PHE A 975 -20.66 34.31 -5.57
N VAL A 976 -20.46 33.51 -4.52
CA VAL A 976 -21.47 33.23 -3.50
C VAL A 976 -20.83 33.39 -2.12
N GLU A 977 -21.50 34.15 -1.27
CA GLU A 977 -21.11 34.25 0.14
C GLU A 977 -21.51 32.97 0.88
N GLY A 978 -20.56 32.33 1.56
CA GLY A 978 -20.80 31.08 2.27
C GLY A 978 -19.60 30.56 3.06
N ASP A 979 -19.90 29.82 4.13
CA ASP A 979 -18.94 29.08 4.96
C ASP A 979 -18.90 27.60 4.55
N ILE A 980 -17.69 27.04 4.40
CA ILE A 980 -17.49 25.64 4.03
C ILE A 980 -17.99 24.63 5.07
N SER A 981 -18.07 25.05 6.33
CA SER A 981 -18.57 24.24 7.45
C SER A 981 -20.10 24.16 7.46
N ILE A 982 -20.78 25.05 6.73
CA ILE A 982 -22.24 25.21 6.74
C ILE A 982 -22.86 24.81 5.39
N HIS A 983 -22.29 25.28 4.28
CA HIS A 983 -22.90 25.22 2.94
C HIS A 983 -22.52 23.97 2.13
N SER A 984 -22.60 22.80 2.77
CA SER A 984 -22.19 21.51 2.20
C SER A 984 -22.87 21.19 0.85
N GLU A 985 -24.19 21.36 0.74
CA GLU A 985 -24.93 21.08 -0.51
C GLU A 985 -24.48 21.96 -1.69
N TRP A 986 -24.23 23.25 -1.42
CA TRP A 986 -23.77 24.18 -2.45
C TRP A 986 -22.38 23.81 -2.96
N ILE A 987 -21.49 23.42 -2.03
CA ILE A 987 -20.11 23.04 -2.33
C ILE A 987 -20.10 21.75 -3.14
N GLU A 988 -20.82 20.72 -2.69
CA GLU A 988 -20.90 19.45 -3.41
C GLU A 988 -21.45 19.66 -4.84
N TYR A 989 -22.52 20.46 -4.97
CA TYR A 989 -23.08 20.81 -6.27
C TYR A 989 -22.07 21.52 -7.18
N HIS A 990 -21.30 22.48 -6.66
CA HIS A 990 -20.30 23.19 -7.46
C HIS A 990 -19.07 22.35 -7.76
N ILE A 991 -18.64 21.45 -6.87
CA ILE A 991 -17.62 20.44 -7.17
C ILE A 991 -18.09 19.59 -8.35
N LYS A 992 -19.33 19.09 -8.32
CA LYS A 992 -19.92 18.32 -9.44
C LYS A 992 -20.00 19.14 -10.74
N LYS A 993 -20.30 20.43 -10.67
CA LYS A 993 -20.47 21.34 -11.82
C LYS A 993 -19.15 21.77 -12.47
N CYS A 994 -18.13 22.03 -11.65
CA CYS A 994 -16.84 22.57 -12.09
C CYS A 994 -15.90 21.48 -12.60
N ASP A 995 -14.80 21.88 -13.23
CA ASP A 995 -13.83 20.99 -13.85
C ASP A 995 -12.56 20.86 -12.97
N VAL A 996 -12.18 21.95 -12.29
CA VAL A 996 -11.03 22.03 -11.38
C VAL A 996 -11.47 22.64 -10.05
N VAL A 997 -11.00 22.08 -8.92
CA VAL A 997 -11.32 22.55 -7.57
C VAL A 997 -10.04 22.98 -6.83
N LEU A 998 -10.07 24.18 -6.25
CA LEU A 998 -9.02 24.76 -5.42
C LEU A 998 -9.58 25.09 -4.02
N PRO A 999 -9.39 24.22 -3.02
CA PRO A 999 -9.81 24.48 -1.66
C PRO A 999 -8.74 25.30 -0.91
N LEU A 1000 -8.85 26.63 -0.93
CA LEU A 1000 -7.89 27.55 -0.32
C LEU A 1000 -8.23 27.94 1.13
N VAL A 1001 -9.35 27.44 1.66
CA VAL A 1001 -9.76 27.71 3.05
C VAL A 1001 -8.86 26.94 4.02
N ALA A 1002 -8.13 27.70 4.86
CA ALA A 1002 -7.30 27.17 5.95
C ALA A 1002 -6.93 28.28 6.94
N ILE A 1003 -6.61 27.90 8.18
CA ILE A 1003 -5.96 28.76 9.17
C ILE A 1003 -4.45 28.54 9.09
N ALA A 1004 -3.76 29.43 8.37
CA ALA A 1004 -2.30 29.34 8.15
C ALA A 1004 -1.48 30.32 9.01
N THR A 1005 -1.96 30.65 10.22
CA THR A 1005 -1.33 31.60 11.14
C THR A 1005 -0.71 30.88 12.34
N PRO A 1006 0.64 30.92 12.52
CA PRO A 1006 1.33 30.08 13.52
C PRO A 1006 0.86 30.21 14.98
N ILE A 1007 0.36 31.38 15.38
CA ILE A 1007 -0.16 31.58 16.73
C ILE A 1007 -1.45 30.79 16.99
N GLU A 1008 -2.25 30.55 15.96
CA GLU A 1008 -3.52 29.83 16.08
C GLU A 1008 -3.28 28.32 16.23
N TYR A 1009 -2.13 27.81 15.79
CA TYR A 1009 -1.76 26.39 15.93
C TYR A 1009 -1.57 26.01 17.40
N THR A 1010 -1.08 26.94 18.22
CA THR A 1010 -0.90 26.75 19.67
C THR A 1010 -2.11 27.25 20.46
N ARG A 1011 -2.74 28.35 20.02
CA ARG A 1011 -3.90 28.95 20.70
C ARG A 1011 -5.19 28.16 20.50
N ASN A 1012 -5.47 27.73 19.26
CA ASN A 1012 -6.72 27.07 18.85
C ASN A 1012 -6.45 25.81 18.01
N PRO A 1013 -5.66 24.84 18.50
CA PRO A 1013 -5.22 23.67 17.73
C PRO A 1013 -6.38 22.84 17.16
N LEU A 1014 -7.48 22.69 17.92
CA LEU A 1014 -8.64 21.92 17.47
C LEU A 1014 -9.37 22.60 16.30
N ARG A 1015 -9.51 23.92 16.34
CA ARG A 1015 -10.15 24.66 15.25
C ARG A 1015 -9.32 24.59 13.97
N VAL A 1016 -7.99 24.65 14.09
CA VAL A 1016 -7.06 24.43 12.98
C VAL A 1016 -7.25 23.02 12.40
N PHE A 1017 -7.32 21.99 13.25
CA PHE A 1017 -7.54 20.61 12.79
C PHE A 1017 -8.90 20.45 12.09
N GLU A 1018 -10.00 20.89 12.69
CA GLU A 1018 -11.35 20.78 12.12
C GLU A 1018 -11.42 21.42 10.71
N LEU A 1019 -10.92 22.65 10.57
CA LEU A 1019 -11.00 23.37 9.30
C LEU A 1019 -9.97 22.87 8.27
N ASP A 1020 -8.71 22.76 8.66
CA ASP A 1020 -7.61 22.50 7.73
C ASP A 1020 -7.52 21.02 7.36
N PHE A 1021 -8.04 20.12 8.21
CA PHE A 1021 -8.10 18.69 7.96
C PHE A 1021 -9.51 18.21 7.60
N GLU A 1022 -10.47 18.29 8.53
CA GLU A 1022 -11.75 17.58 8.38
C GLU A 1022 -12.63 18.18 7.27
N GLU A 1023 -12.80 19.51 7.24
CA GLU A 1023 -13.61 20.15 6.19
C GLU A 1023 -12.96 20.01 4.80
N ASN A 1024 -11.63 20.14 4.73
CA ASN A 1024 -10.89 19.92 3.49
C ASN A 1024 -10.97 18.45 3.01
N LEU A 1025 -10.98 17.47 3.94
CA LEU A 1025 -11.14 16.06 3.61
C LEU A 1025 -12.51 15.76 2.97
N LYS A 1026 -13.58 16.44 3.39
CA LYS A 1026 -14.90 16.32 2.75
C LYS A 1026 -14.85 16.78 1.28
N ILE A 1027 -14.23 17.93 1.02
CA ILE A 1027 -14.05 18.47 -0.34
C ILE A 1027 -13.22 17.50 -1.21
N ILE A 1028 -12.14 16.93 -0.66
CA ILE A 1028 -11.31 15.93 -1.36
C ILE A 1028 -12.17 14.71 -1.74
N ARG A 1029 -12.98 14.19 -0.82
CA ARG A 1029 -13.87 13.04 -1.06
C ARG A 1029 -14.91 13.34 -2.14
N ASP A 1030 -15.47 14.54 -2.17
CA ASP A 1030 -16.40 14.95 -3.23
C ASP A 1030 -15.68 15.03 -4.59
N CYS A 1031 -14.43 15.50 -4.62
CA CYS A 1031 -13.63 15.48 -5.85
C CYS A 1031 -13.40 14.05 -6.36
N VAL A 1032 -13.14 13.09 -5.46
CA VAL A 1032 -13.02 11.66 -5.81
C VAL A 1032 -14.35 11.13 -6.37
N LYS A 1033 -15.45 11.33 -5.62
CA LYS A 1033 -16.81 10.90 -5.97
C LYS A 1033 -17.23 11.37 -7.37
N TYR A 1034 -16.93 12.62 -7.71
CA TYR A 1034 -17.31 13.22 -8.98
C TYR A 1034 -16.20 13.25 -10.04
N LYS A 1035 -15.08 12.56 -9.78
CA LYS A 1035 -13.91 12.45 -10.67
C LYS A 1035 -13.39 13.81 -11.15
N LYS A 1036 -13.28 14.76 -10.22
CA LYS A 1036 -12.84 16.14 -10.46
C LYS A 1036 -11.36 16.29 -10.20
N ARG A 1037 -10.73 17.20 -10.96
CA ARG A 1037 -9.33 17.54 -10.73
C ARG A 1037 -9.24 18.44 -9.51
N ILE A 1038 -8.38 18.08 -8.56
CA ILE A 1038 -8.11 18.89 -7.38
C ILE A 1038 -6.69 19.46 -7.43
N ILE A 1039 -6.56 20.77 -7.22
CA ILE A 1039 -5.26 21.42 -7.02
C ILE A 1039 -5.22 21.84 -5.57
N PHE A 1040 -4.56 21.04 -4.75
CA PHE A 1040 -4.64 21.17 -3.30
C PHE A 1040 -3.46 22.00 -2.77
N PRO A 1041 -3.72 23.04 -1.96
CA PRO A 1041 -2.66 23.78 -1.29
C PRO A 1041 -2.10 22.94 -0.15
N SER A 1042 -1.01 22.23 -0.44
CA SER A 1042 -0.08 21.77 0.60
C SER A 1042 0.63 22.98 1.21
N THR A 1043 1.55 22.75 2.14
CA THR A 1043 2.34 23.80 2.78
C THR A 1043 3.83 23.47 2.77
N SER A 1044 4.68 24.49 2.70
CA SER A 1044 6.12 24.33 2.95
C SER A 1044 6.43 23.96 4.41
N GLU A 1045 5.46 24.07 5.32
CA GLU A 1045 5.61 23.60 6.70
C GLU A 1045 5.60 22.07 6.83
N VAL A 1046 5.20 21.33 5.79
CA VAL A 1046 5.18 19.86 5.78
C VAL A 1046 6.58 19.27 5.94
N TYR A 1047 7.60 19.99 5.44
CA TYR A 1047 9.01 19.61 5.61
C TYR A 1047 9.47 19.76 7.06
N GLY A 1048 8.79 20.59 7.85
CA GLY A 1048 9.11 20.88 9.24
C GLY A 1048 10.57 21.30 9.41
N MET A 1049 11.32 20.55 10.20
CA MET A 1049 12.74 20.74 10.52
C MET A 1049 13.67 19.90 9.64
N CYS A 1050 13.29 19.63 8.39
CA CYS A 1050 14.15 18.95 7.42
C CYS A 1050 15.55 19.59 7.36
N THR A 1051 16.59 18.76 7.33
CA THR A 1051 17.99 19.19 7.35
C THR A 1051 18.59 19.41 5.96
N ASP A 1052 17.86 19.09 4.89
CA ASP A 1052 18.32 19.28 3.52
C ASP A 1052 18.55 20.75 3.20
N LYS A 1053 19.57 21.05 2.40
CA LYS A 1053 19.88 22.42 1.97
C LYS A 1053 18.76 23.04 1.12
N SER A 1054 18.04 22.22 0.38
CA SER A 1054 16.89 22.61 -0.43
C SER A 1054 15.86 21.50 -0.31
N PHE A 1055 14.65 21.87 0.08
CA PHE A 1055 13.57 20.94 0.34
C PHE A 1055 13.03 20.44 -0.98
N ASP A 1056 13.24 19.17 -1.24
CA ASP A 1056 12.85 18.46 -2.45
C ASP A 1056 11.51 17.75 -2.22
N GLU A 1057 10.58 17.95 -3.16
CA GLU A 1057 9.20 17.46 -3.05
C GLU A 1057 9.11 15.95 -2.92
N ASP A 1058 10.01 15.25 -3.59
CA ASP A 1058 9.96 13.80 -3.81
C ASP A 1058 10.91 13.05 -2.87
N ASN A 1059 11.97 13.70 -2.38
CA ASN A 1059 13.06 13.05 -1.66
C ASN A 1059 13.27 13.52 -0.21
N SER A 1060 12.90 14.75 0.13
CA SER A 1060 13.23 15.29 1.46
C SER A 1060 12.42 14.61 2.58
N PRO A 1061 13.07 14.24 3.70
CA PRO A 1061 12.36 13.73 4.87
C PRO A 1061 11.52 14.83 5.52
N LEU A 1062 10.39 14.43 6.12
CA LEU A 1062 9.44 15.33 6.77
C LEU A 1062 9.61 15.19 8.29
N ILE A 1063 10.25 16.18 8.92
CA ILE A 1063 10.69 16.09 10.33
C ILE A 1063 9.90 17.07 11.19
N VAL A 1064 9.19 16.58 12.21
CA VAL A 1064 8.46 17.42 13.17
C VAL A 1064 8.89 17.13 14.60
N GLY A 1065 8.57 18.05 15.51
CA GLY A 1065 8.86 17.90 16.93
C GLY A 1065 7.93 16.92 17.66
N PRO A 1066 8.18 16.67 18.95
CA PRO A 1066 7.34 15.81 19.79
C PRO A 1066 5.92 16.37 19.94
N ILE A 1067 4.97 15.51 20.35
CA ILE A 1067 3.54 15.85 20.52
C ILE A 1067 3.32 17.08 21.42
N ASN A 1068 4.17 17.29 22.43
CA ASN A 1068 4.08 18.46 23.32
C ASN A 1068 4.44 19.80 22.63
N LYS A 1069 4.87 19.77 21.36
CA LYS A 1069 5.04 20.93 20.49
C LYS A 1069 3.85 21.05 19.54
N GLN A 1070 2.74 21.56 20.08
CA GLN A 1070 1.44 21.66 19.40
C GLN A 1070 1.47 22.43 18.08
N ARG A 1071 2.42 23.35 17.91
CA ARG A 1071 2.74 24.04 16.63
C ARG A 1071 2.71 23.12 15.41
N TRP A 1072 3.15 21.88 15.55
CA TRP A 1072 3.26 20.93 14.43
C TRP A 1072 1.93 20.32 13.99
N ILE A 1073 0.82 20.57 14.70
CA ILE A 1073 -0.51 20.08 14.33
C ILE A 1073 -0.90 20.50 12.90
N TYR A 1074 -0.58 21.74 12.51
CA TYR A 1074 -0.83 22.24 11.16
C TYR A 1074 -0.02 21.47 10.11
N SER A 1075 1.29 21.32 10.33
CA SER A 1075 2.19 20.59 9.44
C SER A 1075 1.75 19.14 9.23
N VAL A 1076 1.46 18.42 10.32
CA VAL A 1076 1.03 17.02 10.29
C VAL A 1076 -0.35 16.86 9.66
N SER A 1077 -1.29 17.79 9.92
CA SER A 1077 -2.62 17.76 9.31
C SER A 1077 -2.54 17.90 7.79
N LYS A 1078 -1.77 18.88 7.30
CA LYS A 1078 -1.55 19.07 5.86
C LYS A 1078 -0.79 17.90 5.25
N GLN A 1079 0.21 17.35 5.95
CA GLN A 1079 0.93 16.15 5.52
C GLN A 1079 -0.01 14.94 5.35
N LEU A 1080 -0.92 14.74 6.31
CA LEU A 1080 -1.85 13.62 6.27
C LEU A 1080 -2.85 13.78 5.11
N LEU A 1081 -3.31 15.00 4.82
CA LEU A 1081 -4.11 15.26 3.62
C LEU A 1081 -3.34 15.00 2.33
N ASP A 1082 -2.08 15.42 2.22
CA ASP A 1082 -1.23 15.12 1.07
C ASP A 1082 -1.19 13.61 0.79
N ARG A 1083 -1.01 12.80 1.86
CA ARG A 1083 -0.97 11.33 1.79
C ARG A 1083 -2.32 10.72 1.43
N VAL A 1084 -3.42 11.25 1.95
CA VAL A 1084 -4.77 10.79 1.61
C VAL A 1084 -5.10 11.09 0.15
N ILE A 1085 -4.76 12.29 -0.33
CA ILE A 1085 -4.91 12.66 -1.74
C ILE A 1085 -4.06 11.76 -2.63
N TRP A 1086 -2.81 11.48 -2.23
CA TRP A 1086 -1.93 10.55 -2.93
C TRP A 1086 -2.55 9.15 -3.03
N ALA A 1087 -3.05 8.62 -1.93
CA ALA A 1087 -3.71 7.31 -1.89
C ALA A 1087 -4.94 7.26 -2.80
N TYR A 1088 -5.76 8.31 -2.81
CA TYR A 1088 -6.88 8.41 -3.76
C TYR A 1088 -6.41 8.49 -5.21
N GLY A 1089 -5.30 9.16 -5.49
CA GLY A 1089 -4.70 9.19 -6.83
C GLY A 1089 -4.25 7.81 -7.30
N GLU A 1090 -3.55 7.07 -6.43
CA GLU A 1090 -2.98 5.75 -6.74
C GLU A 1090 -4.05 4.65 -6.81
N LYS A 1091 -5.03 4.65 -5.89
CA LYS A 1091 -6.00 3.56 -5.75
C LYS A 1091 -7.34 3.82 -6.45
N GLU A 1092 -7.76 5.08 -6.55
CA GLU A 1092 -9.07 5.45 -7.11
C GLU A 1092 -8.96 6.34 -8.36
N GLY A 1093 -7.75 6.67 -8.81
CA GLY A 1093 -7.51 7.45 -10.03
C GLY A 1093 -7.87 8.93 -9.91
N LEU A 1094 -7.84 9.50 -8.70
CA LEU A 1094 -8.04 10.94 -8.51
C LEU A 1094 -6.97 11.73 -9.25
N ARG A 1095 -7.39 12.69 -10.09
CA ARG A 1095 -6.48 13.63 -10.75
C ARG A 1095 -6.15 14.77 -9.78
N PHE A 1096 -4.93 14.79 -9.27
CA PHE A 1096 -4.51 15.81 -8.32
C PHE A 1096 -3.20 16.50 -8.70
N THR A 1097 -2.98 17.69 -8.17
CA THR A 1097 -1.67 18.33 -8.06
C THR A 1097 -1.55 18.95 -6.68
N LEU A 1098 -0.47 18.66 -5.95
CA LEU A 1098 -0.18 19.32 -4.67
C LEU A 1098 0.78 20.47 -4.93
N PHE A 1099 0.49 21.67 -4.44
CA PHE A 1099 1.43 22.78 -4.53
C PHE A 1099 1.82 23.28 -3.13
N ARG A 1100 3.10 23.62 -2.95
CA ARG A 1100 3.69 24.04 -1.68
C ARG A 1100 4.22 25.46 -1.80
N PRO A 1101 3.48 26.48 -1.32
CA PRO A 1101 3.95 27.86 -1.37
C PRO A 1101 5.03 28.13 -0.31
N PHE A 1102 6.08 28.84 -0.71
CA PHE A 1102 7.17 29.28 0.19
C PHE A 1102 7.07 30.79 0.41
N ASN A 1103 6.48 31.15 1.56
CA ASN A 1103 6.35 32.52 2.08
C ASN A 1103 5.98 33.54 1.00
N TRP A 1104 4.88 33.28 0.28
CA TRP A 1104 4.36 34.23 -0.69
C TRP A 1104 3.95 35.52 0.00
N MET A 1105 4.34 36.65 -0.57
CA MET A 1105 4.02 37.98 -0.06
C MET A 1105 3.75 38.96 -1.20
N GLY A 1106 3.00 40.02 -0.88
CA GLY A 1106 2.50 40.97 -1.87
C GLY A 1106 1.32 41.77 -1.31
N PRO A 1107 0.72 42.65 -2.12
CA PRO A 1107 -0.52 43.35 -1.79
C PRO A 1107 -1.61 42.40 -1.27
N ARG A 1108 -2.46 42.83 -0.32
CA ARG A 1108 -3.59 42.03 0.22
C ARG A 1108 -3.19 40.71 0.91
N LEU A 1109 -1.98 40.60 1.45
CA LEU A 1109 -1.52 39.38 2.13
C LEU A 1109 -2.42 38.98 3.31
N ASP A 1110 -2.62 39.90 4.24
CA ASP A 1110 -3.41 39.77 5.47
C ASP A 1110 -4.10 41.11 5.75
N ASN A 1111 -4.97 41.19 6.75
CA ASN A 1111 -5.53 42.46 7.23
C ASN A 1111 -4.69 42.99 8.43
N LEU A 1112 -4.40 44.29 8.46
CA LEU A 1112 -3.73 44.94 9.61
C LEU A 1112 -4.52 44.77 10.92
N ASN A 1113 -5.86 44.70 10.85
CA ASN A 1113 -6.68 44.41 12.03
C ASN A 1113 -6.48 42.99 12.58
N ALA A 1114 -6.22 42.00 11.71
CA ALA A 1114 -5.88 40.65 12.14
C ALA A 1114 -4.47 40.61 12.79
N ALA A 1115 -3.54 41.42 12.27
CA ALA A 1115 -2.20 41.58 12.84
C ALA A 1115 -2.21 42.19 14.26
N ARG A 1116 -3.19 43.02 14.61
CA ARG A 1116 -3.33 43.56 16.00
C ARG A 1116 -3.55 42.47 17.05
N ILE A 1117 -4.14 41.34 16.67
CA ILE A 1117 -4.40 40.18 17.53
C ILE A 1117 -3.24 39.15 17.42
N GLY A 1118 -2.18 39.47 16.66
CA GLY A 1118 -1.03 38.60 16.37
C GLY A 1118 -1.34 37.50 15.35
N SER A 1119 -2.48 37.57 14.67
CA SER A 1119 -2.99 36.52 13.76
C SER A 1119 -2.64 36.82 12.31
N SER A 1120 -1.39 37.20 12.02
CA SER A 1120 -0.90 37.46 10.66
C SER A 1120 0.46 36.84 10.41
N ARG A 1121 0.86 36.78 9.13
CA ARG A 1121 2.21 36.36 8.74
C ARG A 1121 3.25 37.44 9.10
N ALA A 1122 4.52 37.03 9.10
CA ALA A 1122 5.64 37.83 9.60
C ALA A 1122 5.68 39.24 9.00
N ILE A 1123 5.66 39.39 7.67
CA ILE A 1123 5.78 40.70 7.02
C ILE A 1123 4.64 41.65 7.38
N THR A 1124 3.38 41.18 7.43
CA THR A 1124 2.24 42.04 7.80
C THR A 1124 2.34 42.49 9.26
N GLN A 1125 2.81 41.62 10.16
CA GLN A 1125 3.06 42.01 11.55
C GLN A 1125 4.18 43.07 11.65
N LEU A 1126 5.25 42.94 10.85
CA LEU A 1126 6.31 43.93 10.81
C LEU A 1126 5.81 45.29 10.29
N ILE A 1127 5.00 45.28 9.23
CA ILE A 1127 4.37 46.50 8.69
C ILE A 1127 3.47 47.15 9.74
N LEU A 1128 2.64 46.37 10.45
CA LEU A 1128 1.79 46.90 11.52
C LEU A 1128 2.62 47.59 12.61
N ASN A 1129 3.75 46.99 13.01
CA ASN A 1129 4.61 47.58 14.03
C ASN A 1129 5.14 48.96 13.58
N LEU A 1130 5.49 49.11 12.30
CA LEU A 1130 5.92 50.38 11.72
C LEU A 1130 4.78 51.41 11.66
N VAL A 1131 3.58 50.97 11.27
CA VAL A 1131 2.38 51.83 11.20
C VAL A 1131 1.94 52.33 12.58
N GLU A 1132 1.97 51.47 13.60
CA GLU A 1132 1.53 51.82 14.97
C GLU A 1132 2.64 52.44 15.83
N GLY A 1133 3.90 52.46 15.34
CA GLY A 1133 5.03 52.92 16.13
C GLY A 1133 5.39 51.98 17.30
N SER A 1134 5.10 50.69 17.17
CA SER A 1134 5.47 49.69 18.18
C SER A 1134 6.78 48.98 17.80
N PRO A 1135 7.56 48.46 18.76
CA PRO A 1135 8.86 47.87 18.45
C PRO A 1135 8.70 46.58 17.65
N ILE A 1136 9.58 46.38 16.65
CA ILE A 1136 9.64 45.12 15.90
C ILE A 1136 10.21 44.03 16.80
N LYS A 1137 9.40 42.99 17.03
CA LYS A 1137 9.78 41.83 17.85
C LYS A 1137 10.54 40.79 17.02
N LEU A 1138 11.82 40.60 17.33
CA LEU A 1138 12.67 39.57 16.75
C LEU A 1138 12.61 38.31 17.61
N ILE A 1139 11.80 37.35 17.18
CA ILE A 1139 11.52 36.13 17.92
C ILE A 1139 12.77 35.23 17.90
N ASP A 1140 13.27 34.88 19.08
CA ASP A 1140 14.52 34.14 19.31
C ASP A 1140 15.72 34.75 18.55
N GLY A 1141 15.76 36.10 18.48
CA GLY A 1141 16.80 36.87 17.81
C GLY A 1141 16.63 37.03 16.30
N GLY A 1142 15.60 36.43 15.69
CA GLY A 1142 15.23 36.66 14.28
C GLY A 1142 16.25 36.15 13.25
N LYS A 1143 17.14 35.22 13.62
CA LYS A 1143 18.21 34.67 12.77
C LYS A 1143 17.73 33.59 11.79
N GLN A 1144 16.57 33.00 12.05
CA GLN A 1144 15.93 32.00 11.22
C GLN A 1144 15.64 32.56 9.82
N LYS A 1145 15.96 31.77 8.79
CA LYS A 1145 15.94 32.16 7.38
C LYS A 1145 14.75 31.59 6.63
N ARG A 1146 14.18 32.38 5.73
CA ARG A 1146 13.05 32.03 4.89
C ARG A 1146 13.32 32.51 3.47
N CYS A 1147 12.89 31.71 2.48
CA CYS A 1147 12.78 32.17 1.11
C CYS A 1147 11.42 32.85 0.89
N PHE A 1148 11.43 34.10 0.46
CA PHE A 1148 10.23 34.91 0.19
C PHE A 1148 9.94 34.96 -1.30
N THR A 1149 8.67 34.86 -1.67
CA THR A 1149 8.28 34.79 -3.08
C THR A 1149 7.25 35.87 -3.38
N ASP A 1150 7.44 36.58 -4.47
CA ASP A 1150 6.44 37.52 -4.96
C ASP A 1150 5.15 36.79 -5.32
N ILE A 1151 4.01 37.40 -5.01
CA ILE A 1151 2.71 36.81 -5.33
C ILE A 1151 2.50 36.68 -6.85
N GLY A 1152 3.06 37.58 -7.67
CA GLY A 1152 3.00 37.49 -9.13
C GLY A 1152 3.68 36.22 -9.65
N ASP A 1153 4.90 35.96 -9.17
CA ASP A 1153 5.65 34.74 -9.47
C ASP A 1153 4.87 33.49 -9.01
N GLY A 1154 4.35 33.50 -7.79
CA GLY A 1154 3.60 32.38 -7.22
C GLY A 1154 2.30 32.07 -7.98
N ILE A 1155 1.55 33.10 -8.36
CA ILE A 1155 0.28 32.97 -9.08
C ILE A 1155 0.50 32.56 -10.53
N GLU A 1156 1.59 32.97 -11.19
CA GLU A 1156 1.91 32.50 -12.53
C GLU A 1156 2.23 30.99 -12.52
N ALA A 1157 3.00 30.50 -11.54
CA ALA A 1157 3.19 29.06 -11.37
C ALA A 1157 1.86 28.32 -11.12
N LEU A 1158 1.01 28.83 -10.22
CA LEU A 1158 -0.29 28.22 -9.93
C LEU A 1158 -1.23 28.25 -11.13
N PHE A 1159 -1.20 29.30 -11.94
CA PHE A 1159 -1.92 29.40 -13.21
C PHE A 1159 -1.47 28.29 -14.17
N ARG A 1160 -0.17 28.06 -14.32
CA ARG A 1160 0.37 26.98 -15.17
C ARG A 1160 -0.02 25.60 -14.66
N ILE A 1161 -0.13 25.42 -13.34
CA ILE A 1161 -0.70 24.19 -12.76
C ILE A 1161 -2.17 24.02 -13.15
N ILE A 1162 -2.98 25.09 -13.16
CA ILE A 1162 -4.38 25.03 -13.59
C ILE A 1162 -4.48 24.69 -15.08
N GLU A 1163 -3.66 25.33 -15.91
CA GLU A 1163 -3.58 25.08 -17.35
C GLU A 1163 -3.22 23.62 -17.66
N ASN A 1164 -2.29 23.05 -16.88
CA ASN A 1164 -1.88 21.65 -16.94
C ASN A 1164 -1.54 21.19 -18.36
N LYS A 1165 -0.68 21.95 -19.04
CA LYS A 1165 -0.22 21.63 -20.39
C LYS A 1165 0.26 20.18 -20.44
N ASN A 1166 -0.25 19.43 -21.41
CA ASN A 1166 0.04 18.01 -21.64
C ASN A 1166 -0.28 17.06 -20.47
N ASN A 1167 -1.05 17.52 -19.47
CA ASN A 1167 -1.30 16.81 -18.20
C ASN A 1167 -0.03 16.56 -17.37
N ASN A 1168 1.00 17.40 -17.52
CA ASN A 1168 2.28 17.23 -16.84
C ASN A 1168 2.17 17.31 -15.31
N CYS A 1169 1.12 17.93 -14.76
CA CYS A 1169 0.97 18.16 -13.33
C CYS A 1169 0.16 17.07 -12.61
N ASP A 1170 -0.39 16.09 -13.33
CA ASP A 1170 -1.21 15.05 -12.72
C ASP A 1170 -0.34 14.12 -11.84
N GLY A 1171 -0.73 13.95 -10.58
CA GLY A 1171 0.00 13.15 -9.59
C GLY A 1171 1.31 13.78 -9.10
N GLN A 1172 1.52 15.07 -9.35
CA GLN A 1172 2.77 15.76 -9.00
C GLN A 1172 2.66 16.60 -7.72
N ILE A 1173 3.80 16.77 -7.05
CA ILE A 1173 4.00 17.70 -5.94
C ILE A 1173 4.97 18.78 -6.40
N ILE A 1174 4.60 20.05 -6.23
CA ILE A 1174 5.35 21.19 -6.79
C ILE A 1174 5.56 22.26 -5.72
N ASN A 1175 6.81 22.50 -5.36
CA ASN A 1175 7.20 23.67 -4.60
C ASN A 1175 7.14 24.91 -5.47
N ILE A 1176 6.59 25.99 -4.93
CA ILE A 1176 6.56 27.29 -5.59
C ILE A 1176 7.19 28.29 -4.65
N GLY A 1177 8.42 28.68 -4.95
CA GLY A 1177 9.12 29.72 -4.23
C GLY A 1177 10.34 30.28 -4.94
N ASN A 1178 10.88 31.38 -4.41
CA ASN A 1178 12.12 31.95 -4.90
C ASN A 1178 13.31 31.58 -3.98
N PRO A 1179 14.15 30.59 -4.36
CA PRO A 1179 15.30 30.17 -3.56
C PRO A 1179 16.40 31.24 -3.45
N GLU A 1180 16.40 32.26 -4.31
CA GLU A 1180 17.37 33.37 -4.30
C GLU A 1180 16.99 34.44 -3.27
N ASN A 1181 15.71 34.62 -2.97
CA ASN A 1181 15.20 35.59 -1.99
C ASN A 1181 15.25 35.02 -0.55
N GLU A 1182 16.38 34.43 -0.15
CA GLU A 1182 16.58 33.90 1.19
C GLU A 1182 17.06 34.99 2.16
N ALA A 1183 16.26 35.29 3.18
CA ALA A 1183 16.61 36.27 4.21
C ALA A 1183 16.20 35.80 5.61
N SER A 1184 16.95 36.23 6.61
CA SER A 1184 16.52 36.12 8.01
C SER A 1184 15.36 37.08 8.32
N ILE A 1185 14.58 36.80 9.36
CA ILE A 1185 13.51 37.72 9.80
C ILE A 1185 14.09 39.09 10.17
N LYS A 1186 15.29 39.13 10.75
CA LYS A 1186 16.00 40.38 11.03
C LYS A 1186 16.32 41.16 9.75
N GLN A 1187 16.91 40.50 8.74
CA GLN A 1187 17.22 41.15 7.46
C GLN A 1187 15.96 41.64 6.76
N LEU A 1188 14.87 40.85 6.75
CA LEU A 1188 13.58 41.29 6.22
C LEU A 1188 13.10 42.57 6.92
N ALA A 1189 13.20 42.62 8.25
CA ALA A 1189 12.76 43.77 9.02
C ALA A 1189 13.63 45.03 8.77
N GLU A 1190 14.94 44.85 8.56
CA GLU A 1190 15.86 45.94 8.17
C GLU A 1190 15.52 46.47 6.77
N MET A 1191 15.33 45.59 5.77
CA MET A 1191 14.93 45.98 4.41
C MET A 1191 13.57 46.69 4.39
N LEU A 1192 12.61 46.19 5.19
CA LEU A 1192 11.29 46.80 5.32
C LEU A 1192 11.37 48.19 5.96
N LEU A 1193 12.20 48.36 6.99
CA LEU A 1193 12.44 49.66 7.63
C LEU A 1193 13.08 50.64 6.64
N GLU A 1194 14.07 50.22 5.86
CA GLU A 1194 14.69 51.05 4.83
C GLU A 1194 13.69 51.48 3.74
N SER A 1195 12.81 50.56 3.31
CA SER A 1195 11.70 50.88 2.41
C SER A 1195 10.72 51.88 3.05
N PHE A 1196 10.36 51.67 4.32
CA PHE A 1196 9.44 52.52 5.07
C PHE A 1196 9.97 53.95 5.26
N GLU A 1197 11.24 54.10 5.66
CA GLU A 1197 11.85 55.42 5.86
C GLU A 1197 11.98 56.21 4.54
N ARG A 1198 12.06 55.53 3.39
CA ARG A 1198 12.06 56.16 2.06
C ARG A 1198 10.66 56.40 1.49
N HIS A 1199 9.60 55.89 2.13
CA HIS A 1199 8.25 55.90 1.57
C HIS A 1199 7.62 57.30 1.59
N PRO A 1200 6.88 57.74 0.54
CA PRO A 1200 6.26 59.08 0.50
C PRO A 1200 5.30 59.38 1.65
N LEU A 1201 4.60 58.35 2.17
CA LEU A 1201 3.67 58.48 3.30
C LEU A 1201 4.35 58.39 4.68
N ARG A 1202 5.67 58.27 4.74
CA ARG A 1202 6.44 58.04 5.99
C ARG A 1202 6.12 59.06 7.09
N SER A 1203 5.93 60.32 6.72
CA SER A 1203 5.65 61.43 7.66
C SER A 1203 4.31 61.32 8.38
N GLN A 1204 3.41 60.43 7.94
CA GLN A 1204 2.08 60.23 8.51
C GLN A 1204 2.05 59.20 9.65
N PHE A 1205 3.18 58.53 9.92
CA PHE A 1205 3.29 57.46 10.90
C PHE A 1205 4.32 57.81 12.00
N PRO A 1206 4.22 57.21 13.20
CA PRO A 1206 5.13 57.47 14.31
C PRO A 1206 6.62 57.17 14.00
N PRO A 1207 7.57 57.65 14.82
CA PRO A 1207 8.97 57.25 14.71
C PRO A 1207 9.14 55.76 15.02
N PHE A 1208 10.17 55.13 14.43
CA PHE A 1208 10.46 53.71 14.65
C PHE A 1208 10.85 53.45 16.12
N ALA A 1209 10.15 52.54 16.78
CA ALA A 1209 10.35 52.20 18.19
C ALA A 1209 11.50 51.21 18.45
N GLY A 1210 12.28 50.85 17.43
CA GLY A 1210 13.44 49.97 17.55
C GLY A 1210 13.13 48.47 17.41
N PHE A 1211 14.21 47.68 17.32
CA PHE A 1211 14.14 46.23 17.36
C PHE A 1211 14.21 45.73 18.80
N ARG A 1212 13.43 44.70 19.12
CA ARG A 1212 13.43 44.05 20.44
C ARG A 1212 13.46 42.55 20.29
N GLU A 1213 14.43 41.90 20.93
CA GLU A 1213 14.47 40.44 21.00
C GLU A 1213 13.41 39.93 22.00
N VAL A 1214 12.71 38.86 21.62
CA VAL A 1214 11.64 38.26 22.41
C VAL A 1214 11.73 36.75 22.32
N GLU A 1215 11.53 36.05 23.44
CA GLU A 1215 11.42 34.59 23.43
C GLU A 1215 10.18 34.12 22.67
N SER A 1216 10.30 33.06 21.88
CA SER A 1216 9.16 32.48 21.17
C SER A 1216 8.01 32.06 22.09
N SER A 1217 8.32 31.61 23.31
CA SER A 1217 7.32 31.24 24.32
C SER A 1217 6.44 32.42 24.76
N ALA A 1218 7.00 33.63 24.78
CA ALA A 1218 6.30 34.85 25.18
C ALA A 1218 5.42 35.42 24.05
N TYR A 1219 5.72 35.08 22.79
CA TYR A 1219 4.93 35.53 21.64
C TYR A 1219 3.89 34.50 21.19
N TYR A 1220 4.29 33.25 20.95
CA TYR A 1220 3.43 32.18 20.44
C TYR A 1220 2.84 31.27 21.53
N GLY A 1221 3.28 31.41 22.79
CA GLY A 1221 2.87 30.55 23.89
C GLY A 1221 3.71 29.29 24.05
N LYS A 1222 3.40 28.50 25.09
CA LYS A 1222 4.06 27.20 25.33
C LYS A 1222 3.75 26.24 24.18
N GLY A 1223 4.72 25.39 23.84
CA GLY A 1223 4.56 24.40 22.76
C GLY A 1223 4.94 24.88 21.36
N TYR A 1224 5.43 26.12 21.22
CA TYR A 1224 6.02 26.57 19.96
C TYR A 1224 7.42 25.96 19.72
N GLN A 1225 7.74 25.77 18.45
CA GLN A 1225 9.05 25.38 17.93
C GLN A 1225 9.16 25.93 16.49
N ASP A 1226 10.35 26.39 16.09
CA ASP A 1226 10.55 27.00 14.77
C ASP A 1226 11.48 26.16 13.87
N VAL A 1227 11.58 26.56 12.61
CA VAL A 1227 12.47 26.02 11.59
C VAL A 1227 13.65 26.97 11.39
N GLU A 1228 14.88 26.45 11.34
CA GLU A 1228 16.08 27.29 11.15
C GLU A 1228 16.15 27.88 9.73
N HIS A 1229 16.04 27.05 8.69
CA HIS A 1229 16.05 27.46 7.29
C HIS A 1229 14.91 26.82 6.50
N ARG A 1230 14.40 27.51 5.48
CA ARG A 1230 13.36 26.98 4.59
C ARG A 1230 13.60 27.45 3.17
N LYS A 1231 14.29 26.61 2.39
CA LYS A 1231 14.66 26.87 1.00
C LYS A 1231 14.06 25.80 0.08
N PRO A 1232 13.27 26.17 -0.95
CA PRO A 1232 12.68 25.19 -1.87
C PRO A 1232 13.70 24.67 -2.88
N SER A 1233 13.60 23.38 -3.23
CA SER A 1233 13.94 22.92 -4.58
C SER A 1233 12.83 23.39 -5.53
N ILE A 1234 13.17 23.95 -6.69
CA ILE A 1234 12.20 24.36 -7.72
C ILE A 1234 12.32 23.51 -9.00
N ARG A 1235 13.00 22.37 -8.91
CA ARG A 1235 13.25 21.48 -10.07
C ARG A 1235 11.96 20.98 -10.70
N ASN A 1236 10.97 20.61 -9.88
CA ASN A 1236 9.66 20.18 -10.40
C ASN A 1236 8.92 21.34 -11.06
N ALA A 1237 8.96 22.55 -10.50
CA ALA A 1237 8.36 23.71 -11.15
C ALA A 1237 9.00 24.02 -12.51
N GLN A 1238 10.33 23.97 -12.62
CA GLN A 1238 11.05 24.15 -13.88
C GLN A 1238 10.72 23.04 -14.89
N ARG A 1239 10.77 21.78 -14.46
CA ARG A 1239 10.55 20.59 -15.30
C ARG A 1239 9.11 20.48 -15.81
N LEU A 1240 8.13 20.78 -14.95
CA LEU A 1240 6.71 20.51 -15.21
C LEU A 1240 5.98 21.74 -15.78
N LEU A 1241 6.36 22.93 -15.33
CA LEU A 1241 5.67 24.19 -15.65
C LEU A 1241 6.47 25.11 -16.56
N ASP A 1242 7.75 24.82 -16.83
CA ASP A 1242 8.69 25.75 -17.49
C ASP A 1242 8.73 27.12 -16.79
N TRP A 1243 8.72 27.09 -15.45
CA TRP A 1243 8.60 28.27 -14.60
C TRP A 1243 9.88 28.49 -13.78
N THR A 1244 10.28 29.76 -13.65
CA THR A 1244 11.35 30.24 -12.76
C THR A 1244 10.90 31.59 -12.21
N PRO A 1245 11.13 31.88 -10.91
CA PRO A 1245 10.75 33.16 -10.32
C PRO A 1245 11.65 34.29 -10.84
N GLU A 1246 11.07 35.45 -11.14
CA GLU A 1246 11.78 36.58 -11.74
C GLU A 1246 11.89 37.80 -10.80
N VAL A 1247 11.08 37.88 -9.75
CA VAL A 1247 10.98 39.07 -8.91
C VAL A 1247 11.94 39.00 -7.71
N HIS A 1248 12.78 40.03 -7.60
CA HIS A 1248 13.72 40.22 -6.48
C HIS A 1248 13.01 40.74 -5.22
N MET A 1249 13.60 40.39 -4.07
CA MET A 1249 13.03 40.64 -2.74
C MET A 1249 12.70 42.11 -2.46
N GLU A 1250 13.54 43.06 -2.86
CA GLU A 1250 13.33 44.49 -2.61
C GLU A 1250 12.04 45.01 -3.25
N LYS A 1251 11.79 44.64 -4.50
CA LYS A 1251 10.59 45.05 -5.22
C LYS A 1251 9.32 44.53 -4.53
N THR A 1252 9.33 43.26 -4.13
CA THR A 1252 8.19 42.67 -3.42
C THR A 1252 7.94 43.36 -2.08
N ILE A 1253 8.99 43.74 -1.33
CA ILE A 1253 8.87 44.49 -0.08
C ILE A 1253 8.22 45.86 -0.35
N ASP A 1254 8.73 46.60 -1.33
CA ASP A 1254 8.24 47.94 -1.67
C ASP A 1254 6.75 47.91 -2.07
N GLU A 1255 6.35 46.99 -2.95
CA GLU A 1255 4.95 46.85 -3.41
C GLU A 1255 4.01 46.41 -2.28
N THR A 1256 4.47 45.49 -1.42
CA THR A 1256 3.69 45.04 -0.26
C THR A 1256 3.47 46.20 0.71
N LEU A 1257 4.54 46.93 1.04
CA LEU A 1257 4.49 48.05 1.97
C LEU A 1257 3.61 49.19 1.45
N ASP A 1258 3.80 49.61 0.20
CA ASP A 1258 3.02 50.68 -0.44
C ASP A 1258 1.52 50.40 -0.38
N PHE A 1259 1.11 49.15 -0.68
CA PHE A 1259 -0.28 48.74 -0.59
C PHE A 1259 -0.84 48.93 0.83
N PHE A 1260 -0.12 48.43 1.85
CA PHE A 1260 -0.60 48.52 3.23
C PHE A 1260 -0.67 49.95 3.75
N LEU A 1261 0.34 50.78 3.47
CA LEU A 1261 0.37 52.17 3.92
C LEU A 1261 -0.76 53.00 3.30
N LYS A 1262 -1.10 52.76 2.03
CA LYS A 1262 -2.24 53.42 1.35
C LYS A 1262 -3.60 52.95 1.86
N THR A 1263 -3.67 51.80 2.51
CA THR A 1263 -4.92 51.20 3.01
C THR A 1263 -5.25 51.66 4.44
N VAL A 1264 -4.32 52.31 5.15
CA VAL A 1264 -4.59 52.85 6.49
C VAL A 1264 -5.49 54.09 6.36
N GLU A 1265 -6.68 54.06 6.97
CA GLU A 1265 -7.52 55.26 7.11
C GLU A 1265 -6.84 56.26 8.05
N LEU A 1266 -6.39 57.38 7.49
CA LEU A 1266 -5.83 58.49 8.26
C LEU A 1266 -6.99 59.41 8.68
N THR A 1267 -7.38 59.35 9.94
CA THR A 1267 -8.28 60.36 10.51
C THR A 1267 -7.51 61.67 10.69
N ASP A 1268 -7.98 62.72 10.05
CA ASP A 1268 -7.45 64.09 10.14
C ASP A 1268 -7.34 64.52 11.62
N PRO A 1269 -6.17 64.95 12.13
CA PRO A 1269 -6.06 65.43 13.48
C PRO A 1269 -6.62 66.86 13.58
N ALA A 1270 -7.87 66.97 14.02
CA ALA A 1270 -8.53 68.17 14.56
C ALA A 1270 -8.65 69.41 13.63
N SER A 1271 -9.88 69.67 13.20
CA SER A 1271 -10.48 71.01 13.24
C SER A 1271 -11.17 71.24 14.59
#